data_AF-A0A7K9QIL0-F1
#
_entry.id   AF-A0A7K9QIL0-F1
#
_cell.length_a   1.000
_cell.length_b   1.000
_cell.length_c   1.000
_cell.angle_alpha   90.00
_cell.angle_beta   90.00
_cell.angle_gamma   90.00
#
_symmetry.space_group_name_H-M   'P 1'
#
loop_
_entity.id
_entity.type
_entity.pdbx_description
1 polymer ?
#
loop_
_entity_poly.entity_id
_entity_poly.type
_entity_poly.pdbx_seq_one_letter_code
_entity_poly.pdbx_strand_id
1 'polypeptide(L)'
;MAQCVQSVQEFIQDSFVPLVAALCSEEAERLTRRNNLSFAELVRPFCRLTSEVHMRDPNNQLHIIKNLKIAVNNIITHPPQPGAIRKLLHDVVSVSQPAEGLVANVITAGDYDLNISATTPWFESYRECFLQSMPASDHEFLNHYVACMLVVSSSEPDPVEQFLKLSQEQHRIQHSSEYSYPKWFIPNTLKYYVLLHDVSTGEEQRADSIYEEMKQRYGTQGCYLLKINSRVSNRGADEQIPDPWSQYLQKNTIQNQDSYEDYTVVSNKNTDHLMSDGIDNEIKDGLSNNFKTHPLQLDHPSGSLDSTDYMKASTSLQDSKKSNSGTPHGACLTLTDHDRIRQFIQEFTFRGLLPHIEKTIRQLNDQLISRKGLSRSLFSATKKWFSGSKVPEKSINELKNTSGLLYPPEAPELQIRKMADLCFLVQHYELAYSCYHTAKKDFLNDQAMLYAAGALEMAAVSAFLQPGAPRPYPAHYMETAIQTYRDICKNMVLAERCVLLSAEILKSQSKYSEAAALLIRLTSEDSDLRSALLLEQAAHCFINMKSPMVRKFAFHMILAGHRFSKAGQKKHALRCYCQAMQVYKGKGWSLAEDHINFTIGRQSFTLRQLDNAVSAFRHILINDSKQPPAQQGAFLREYLYVYKNATQLSPDGPLPQLPLPYINSSATRVFFGHDRRPAEGEKQAATHVSLDQEYDSESSQQWKELEEQVVSVINKGTVPPNFQPTQFCLNRYSDNSKFPLAVIEEPITVEVSFRNPLKVPLLLTDLSLLWKFQPKDFSAKRDGETKEQGTCDEDMVGTEAIAEFLINSEETKVARLKLFPHQTGELHILGVVYNLGSVQGAVSLDGIEPSVGLQTGKFVSNGLSVRGRQDLEIQGPRLNNTKEEKTSIKYGPDRRLDPIITEEMPLLEVFFINFPTGLLCGEIRKAYVEFVNVSKCPLTALKVVSKHPEFFTFGGNTAVLTPLSPSASENCSAYKTVVTDPTSVRTALLSSASSADFGVGMGGSHEVIQVPLPDAVLLPGASVQLPMWLRGPDEEGVHEINFLFYYEGIKKHSKMCHRVLRHTAVICTSRSLHIRATVCRSNALGDEEGRGDNMLLFVDVENINTSETGVKEFHIVQVSSNSKHWKLQKSVNICGDKDAKLASRERAKLCFKAVRCKNSEENYTFADIVFGNEQIISSASPCADFFFQSLSSEFKRTHVQSHTHASQRAVKQLFDETVRLIQRCSEVDLNIVVLWKAYVVEDSKQLILEGQHHVALNTVGKEAFSFPQKQ
;
A
#
# COMPACT_ATOMS: atom_id res chain seq x y z
N MET A 1 -14.99 20.88 21.98
CA MET A 1 -14.97 20.89 23.46
C MET A 1 -15.70 19.67 23.94
N ALA A 2 -15.20 18.94 24.94
CA ALA A 2 -16.07 18.07 25.75
C ALA A 2 -16.85 18.98 26.68
N GLN A 3 -17.79 19.70 26.06
CA GLN A 3 -18.78 20.49 26.75
C GLN A 3 -19.70 19.48 27.42
N CYS A 4 -19.59 19.40 28.75
CA CYS A 4 -20.71 18.96 29.55
C CYS A 4 -21.92 19.79 29.12
N VAL A 5 -23.03 19.13 28.78
CA VAL A 5 -24.27 19.81 28.36
C VAL A 5 -24.79 20.74 29.48
N GLN A 6 -24.38 20.47 30.72
CA GLN A 6 -24.66 21.23 31.93
C GLN A 6 -23.45 22.08 32.35
N SER A 7 -23.70 23.25 32.95
CA SER A 7 -22.64 24.01 33.62
C SER A 7 -22.02 23.21 34.78
N VAL A 8 -20.76 23.49 35.15
CA VAL A 8 -20.11 22.77 36.28
C VAL A 8 -20.87 22.99 37.60
N GLN A 9 -21.52 24.15 37.78
CA GLN A 9 -22.36 24.41 38.94
C GLN A 9 -23.59 23.49 38.96
N GLU A 10 -24.30 23.39 37.84
CA GLU A 10 -25.45 22.49 37.71
C GLU A 10 -25.06 21.01 37.89
N PHE A 11 -23.92 20.59 37.32
CA PHE A 11 -23.41 19.24 37.50
C PHE A 11 -23.18 18.90 38.98
N ILE A 12 -22.52 19.78 39.73
CA ILE A 12 -22.26 19.55 41.15
C ILE A 12 -23.58 19.55 41.94
N GLN A 13 -24.49 20.49 41.65
CA GLN A 13 -25.81 20.55 42.25
C GLN A 13 -26.62 19.27 42.00
N ASP A 14 -26.56 18.74 40.79
CA ASP A 14 -27.26 17.52 40.39
C ASP A 14 -26.68 16.25 40.98
N SER A 15 -25.41 16.30 41.39
CA SER A 15 -24.70 15.19 42.03
C SER A 15 -25.03 15.07 43.52
N PHE A 16 -25.51 16.14 44.15
CA PHE A 16 -25.80 16.20 45.58
C PHE A 16 -27.19 16.80 45.81
N VAL A 17 -28.20 15.93 45.88
CA VAL A 17 -29.60 16.32 46.01
C VAL A 17 -30.23 15.71 47.26
N PRO A 18 -31.22 16.36 47.91
CA PRO A 18 -31.95 15.75 49.02
C PRO A 18 -32.57 14.42 48.61
N LEU A 19 -32.23 13.35 49.33
CA LEU A 19 -32.77 12.02 49.09
C LEU A 19 -34.09 11.83 49.87
N VAL A 20 -35.12 11.36 49.18
CA VAL A 20 -36.45 11.07 49.72
C VAL A 20 -36.77 9.60 49.45
N ALA A 21 -37.08 8.86 50.51
CA ALA A 21 -37.48 7.47 50.41
C ALA A 21 -38.95 7.37 49.99
N ALA A 22 -39.30 6.41 49.15
CA ALA A 22 -40.69 6.05 48.86
C ALA A 22 -40.98 4.64 49.38
N LEU A 23 -42.00 4.51 50.23
CA LEU A 23 -42.58 3.25 50.65
C LEU A 23 -44.01 3.18 50.15
N CYS A 24 -44.26 2.24 49.25
CA CYS A 24 -45.54 2.08 48.57
C CYS A 24 -46.23 0.81 49.05
N SER A 25 -47.55 0.89 49.25
CA SER A 25 -48.39 -0.31 49.33
C SER A 25 -48.36 -1.10 48.02
N GLU A 26 -48.64 -2.41 48.10
CA GLU A 26 -48.68 -3.27 46.91
C GLU A 26 -49.70 -2.77 45.87
N GLU A 27 -50.87 -2.29 46.31
CA GLU A 27 -51.86 -1.74 45.37
C GLU A 27 -51.46 -0.38 44.79
N ALA A 28 -50.73 0.45 45.54
CA ALA A 28 -50.17 1.68 44.97
C ALA A 28 -49.16 1.38 43.85
N GLU A 29 -48.26 0.40 44.06
CA GLU A 29 -47.34 -0.05 43.01
C GLU A 29 -48.09 -0.69 41.83
N ARG A 30 -49.12 -1.51 42.08
CA ARG A 30 -49.94 -2.10 41.02
C ARG A 30 -50.62 -1.02 40.17
N LEU A 31 -51.12 0.04 40.82
CA LEU A 31 -51.74 1.19 40.17
C LEU A 31 -50.74 1.95 39.27
N THR A 32 -49.52 2.25 39.76
CA THR A 32 -48.50 2.93 38.94
C THR A 32 -47.97 2.03 37.82
N ARG A 33 -47.82 0.72 38.05
CA ARG A 33 -47.34 -0.26 37.05
C ARG A 33 -48.25 -0.37 35.83
N ARG A 34 -49.52 0.07 35.88
CA ARG A 34 -50.36 0.24 34.68
C ARG A 34 -49.71 1.15 33.62
N ASN A 35 -48.80 2.04 34.04
CA ASN A 35 -48.02 2.92 33.18
C ASN A 35 -46.62 2.39 32.84
N ASN A 36 -46.30 1.14 33.18
CA ASN A 36 -44.95 0.55 33.10
C ASN A 36 -43.91 1.30 33.96
N LEU A 37 -44.32 1.83 35.11
CA LEU A 37 -43.48 2.63 36.02
C LEU A 37 -43.76 2.26 37.48
N SER A 38 -42.73 2.11 38.31
CA SER A 38 -42.88 2.19 39.78
C SER A 38 -43.22 3.62 40.22
N PHE A 39 -43.67 3.81 41.46
CA PHE A 39 -44.00 5.16 41.95
C PHE A 39 -42.78 6.10 41.89
N ALA A 40 -41.61 5.64 42.32
CA ALA A 40 -40.38 6.43 42.28
C ALA A 40 -39.98 6.81 40.83
N GLU A 41 -40.18 5.90 39.86
CA GLU A 41 -39.94 6.18 38.44
C GLU A 41 -40.97 7.15 37.87
N LEU A 42 -42.24 7.01 38.26
CA LEU A 42 -43.34 7.89 37.83
C LEU A 42 -43.04 9.36 38.12
N VAL A 43 -42.58 9.67 39.34
CA VAL A 43 -42.35 11.05 39.77
C VAL A 43 -41.01 11.63 39.32
N ARG A 44 -40.04 10.78 38.97
CA ARG A 44 -38.64 11.16 38.71
C ARG A 44 -38.46 12.34 37.73
N PRO A 45 -39.16 12.43 36.59
CA PRO A 45 -39.00 13.57 35.67
C PRO A 45 -39.43 14.91 36.25
N PHE A 46 -40.27 14.91 37.29
CA PHE A 46 -40.86 16.09 37.89
C PHE A 46 -40.12 16.55 39.16
N CYS A 47 -39.06 15.84 39.56
CA CYS A 47 -38.29 16.09 40.78
C CYS A 47 -37.37 17.33 40.73
N ARG A 48 -37.32 18.06 39.59
CA ARG A 48 -36.67 19.37 39.50
C ARG A 48 -37.73 20.47 39.54
N LEU A 49 -37.65 21.31 40.56
CA LEU A 49 -38.53 22.47 40.69
C LEU A 49 -38.17 23.53 39.63
N THR A 50 -39.18 24.12 39.01
CA THR A 50 -39.03 25.23 38.05
C THR A 50 -39.15 26.60 38.69
N SER A 51 -39.62 26.66 39.93
CA SER A 51 -39.89 27.89 40.67
C SER A 51 -38.76 28.17 41.67
N GLU A 52 -38.44 29.44 41.88
CA GLU A 52 -37.56 29.86 42.97
C GLU A 52 -38.24 29.61 44.31
N VAL A 53 -37.45 29.17 45.29
CA VAL A 53 -37.94 28.83 46.62
C VAL A 53 -37.18 29.62 47.67
N HIS A 54 -37.86 29.89 48.79
CA HIS A 54 -37.27 30.61 49.91
C HIS A 54 -37.25 29.75 51.16
N MET A 55 -36.15 29.81 51.90
CA MET A 55 -36.00 29.23 53.23
C MET A 55 -35.40 30.27 54.17
N ARG A 56 -35.63 30.16 55.48
CA ARG A 56 -34.94 31.03 56.44
C ARG A 56 -33.74 30.35 57.07
N ASP A 57 -32.63 31.07 57.18
CA ASP A 57 -31.45 30.60 57.90
C ASP A 57 -31.67 30.65 59.44
N PRO A 58 -30.71 30.16 60.26
CA PRO A 58 -30.79 30.28 61.72
C PRO A 58 -30.87 31.72 62.25
N ASN A 59 -30.39 32.70 61.49
CA ASN A 59 -30.46 34.13 61.83
C ASN A 59 -31.74 34.79 61.30
N ASN A 60 -32.69 34.00 60.79
CA ASN A 60 -33.95 34.43 60.20
C ASN A 60 -33.80 35.31 58.94
N GLN A 61 -32.67 35.21 58.25
CA GLN A 61 -32.43 35.77 56.92
C GLN A 61 -33.01 34.87 55.84
N LEU A 62 -33.54 35.47 54.77
CA LEU A 62 -34.19 34.77 53.69
C LEU A 62 -33.17 34.34 52.63
N HIS A 63 -33.07 33.03 52.38
CA HIS A 63 -32.19 32.42 51.40
C HIS A 63 -32.98 31.94 50.18
N ILE A 64 -32.45 32.20 48.97
CA ILE A 64 -33.10 31.84 47.70
C ILE A 64 -32.47 30.56 47.16
N ILE A 65 -33.30 29.56 46.90
CA ILE A 65 -32.93 28.29 46.28
C ILE A 65 -33.48 28.28 44.86
N LYS A 66 -32.64 27.97 43.87
CA LYS A 66 -33.03 27.97 42.45
C LYS A 66 -32.95 26.56 41.89
N ASN A 67 -33.95 26.16 41.10
CA ASN A 67 -33.98 24.88 40.40
C ASN A 67 -33.69 23.66 41.30
N LEU A 68 -34.17 23.68 42.55
CA LEU A 68 -33.91 22.60 43.50
C LEU A 68 -34.36 21.27 42.89
N LYS A 69 -33.45 20.30 42.91
CA LYS A 69 -33.72 18.92 42.50
C LYS A 69 -33.75 18.05 43.74
N ILE A 70 -34.72 17.15 43.84
CA ILE A 70 -34.76 16.08 44.84
C ILE A 70 -34.61 14.72 44.15
N ALA A 71 -34.24 13.68 44.90
CA ALA A 71 -34.24 12.31 44.39
C ALA A 71 -35.21 11.45 45.19
N VAL A 72 -36.24 10.94 44.52
CA VAL A 72 -37.21 10.00 45.11
C VAL A 72 -36.81 8.58 44.70
N ASN A 73 -36.51 7.74 45.68
CA ASN A 73 -36.04 6.38 45.47
C ASN A 73 -36.83 5.40 46.33
N ASN A 74 -37.04 4.19 45.80
CA ASN A 74 -37.58 3.09 46.60
C ASN A 74 -36.59 2.71 47.71
N ILE A 75 -37.10 2.24 48.85
CA ILE A 75 -36.25 1.76 49.93
C ILE A 75 -35.60 0.44 49.52
N ILE A 76 -34.27 0.43 49.51
CA ILE A 76 -33.45 -0.77 49.41
C ILE A 76 -32.80 -0.97 50.78
N THR A 77 -33.02 -2.12 51.40
CA THR A 77 -32.56 -2.44 52.78
C THR A 77 -31.17 -3.06 52.84
N HIS A 78 -30.57 -3.33 51.68
CA HIS A 78 -29.23 -3.91 51.57
C HIS A 78 -28.32 -2.97 50.78
N PRO A 79 -27.06 -2.78 51.20
CA PRO A 79 -26.13 -1.96 50.44
C PRO A 79 -25.84 -2.60 49.07
N PRO A 80 -25.73 -1.81 48.00
CA PRO A 80 -25.38 -2.32 46.69
C PRO A 80 -24.01 -3.01 46.73
N GLN A 81 -23.93 -4.22 46.17
CA GLN A 81 -22.69 -4.99 46.15
C GLN A 81 -21.64 -4.31 45.26
N PRO A 82 -20.37 -4.18 45.69
CA PRO A 82 -19.32 -3.53 44.90
C PRO A 82 -19.13 -4.12 43.50
N GLY A 83 -19.34 -5.44 43.34
CA GLY A 83 -19.30 -6.12 42.06
C GLY A 83 -20.40 -5.69 41.10
N ALA A 84 -21.63 -5.48 41.61
CA ALA A 84 -22.76 -5.02 40.82
C ALA A 84 -22.56 -3.56 40.35
N ILE A 85 -22.04 -2.69 41.21
CA ILE A 85 -21.68 -1.31 40.84
C ILE A 85 -20.60 -1.32 39.76
N ARG A 86 -19.55 -2.13 39.91
CA ARG A 86 -18.48 -2.24 38.91
C ARG A 86 -19.02 -2.69 37.56
N LYS A 87 -19.92 -3.70 37.53
CA LYS A 87 -20.58 -4.17 36.31
C LYS A 87 -21.42 -3.05 35.68
N LEU A 88 -22.24 -2.36 36.47
CA LEU A 88 -23.06 -1.24 36.01
C LEU A 88 -22.23 -0.13 35.35
N LEU A 89 -21.13 0.29 35.99
CA LEU A 89 -20.22 1.29 35.43
C LEU A 89 -19.60 0.84 34.10
N HIS A 90 -19.32 -0.45 33.99
CA HIS A 90 -18.78 -1.06 32.77
C HIS A 90 -19.79 -1.04 31.62
N ASP A 91 -21.03 -1.43 31.91
CA ASP A 91 -22.12 -1.50 30.94
C ASP A 91 -22.50 -0.10 30.43
N VAL A 92 -22.57 0.89 31.33
CA VAL A 92 -22.85 2.29 30.97
C VAL A 92 -21.81 2.84 29.99
N VAL A 93 -20.52 2.55 30.20
CA VAL A 93 -19.46 2.96 29.28
C VAL A 93 -19.56 2.23 27.94
N SER A 94 -19.90 0.93 27.95
CA SER A 94 -20.03 0.13 26.73
C SER A 94 -21.19 0.58 25.83
N VAL A 95 -22.35 0.90 26.43
CA VAL A 95 -23.56 1.31 25.71
C VAL A 95 -23.47 2.76 25.23
N SER A 96 -22.73 3.62 25.94
CA SER A 96 -22.54 5.02 25.57
C SER A 96 -21.62 5.17 24.35
N GLN A 97 -22.20 5.53 23.21
CA GLN A 97 -21.48 5.80 21.96
C GLN A 97 -21.68 7.26 21.52
N PRO A 98 -20.73 7.86 20.78
CA PRO A 98 -20.96 9.17 20.18
C PRO A 98 -22.16 9.10 19.22
N ALA A 99 -23.04 10.12 19.24
CA ALA A 99 -24.21 10.15 18.37
C ALA A 99 -23.79 10.18 16.89
N GLU A 100 -24.38 9.30 16.08
CA GLU A 100 -24.12 9.24 14.64
C GLU A 100 -24.49 10.59 13.98
N GLY A 101 -23.56 11.17 13.23
CA GLY A 101 -23.80 12.40 12.44
C GLY A 101 -23.41 13.74 13.09
N LEU A 102 -22.85 13.75 14.31
CA LEU A 102 -22.28 14.99 14.87
C LEU A 102 -20.98 15.37 14.15
N VAL A 103 -20.93 16.58 13.61
CA VAL A 103 -19.72 17.17 13.01
C VAL A 103 -18.66 17.29 14.09
N ALA A 104 -17.59 16.50 13.97
CA ALA A 104 -16.50 16.54 14.93
C ALA A 104 -15.67 17.83 14.75
N ASN A 105 -15.16 18.38 15.85
CA ASN A 105 -14.51 19.68 15.84
C ASN A 105 -13.09 19.51 15.29
N VAL A 106 -12.78 20.21 14.21
CA VAL A 106 -11.40 20.33 13.73
C VAL A 106 -10.67 21.32 14.63
N ILE A 107 -9.66 20.83 15.36
CA ILE A 107 -8.75 21.66 16.14
C ILE A 107 -7.44 21.77 15.35
N THR A 108 -7.16 22.98 14.87
CA THR A 108 -5.88 23.31 14.22
C THR A 108 -4.89 23.78 15.29
N ALA A 109 -3.77 23.07 15.42
CA ALA A 109 -2.70 23.39 16.38
C ALA A 109 -1.33 23.26 15.72
N GLY A 110 -0.81 24.34 15.13
CA GLY A 110 0.39 24.27 14.29
C GLY A 110 0.11 23.50 12.99
N ASP A 111 0.94 22.53 12.64
CA ASP A 111 0.79 21.71 11.41
C ASP A 111 -0.15 20.49 11.59
N TYR A 112 -1.02 20.53 12.60
CA TYR A 112 -1.96 19.44 12.92
C TYR A 112 -3.39 19.93 12.78
N ASP A 113 -4.18 19.24 11.96
CA ASP A 113 -5.63 19.37 11.88
C ASP A 113 -6.26 18.11 12.49
N LEU A 114 -6.69 18.22 13.75
CA LEU A 114 -7.18 17.08 14.53
C LEU A 114 -8.69 17.07 14.57
N ASN A 115 -9.28 15.97 14.11
CA ASN A 115 -10.70 15.72 14.20
C ASN A 115 -11.03 15.04 15.55
N ILE A 116 -11.39 15.86 16.53
CA ILE A 116 -11.62 15.45 17.92
C ILE A 116 -13.09 15.60 18.25
N SER A 117 -13.67 14.56 18.86
CA SER A 117 -15.05 14.62 19.36
C SER A 117 -15.20 15.83 20.27
N ALA A 118 -16.27 16.59 20.09
CA ALA A 118 -16.64 17.59 21.05
C ALA A 118 -16.88 16.85 22.39
N THR A 119 -17.96 16.09 22.54
CA THR A 119 -18.33 15.48 23.83
C THR A 119 -17.70 14.11 24.08
N THR A 120 -17.70 13.69 25.36
CA THR A 120 -17.30 12.34 25.79
C THR A 120 -18.46 11.71 26.58
N PRO A 121 -19.56 11.31 25.91
CA PRO A 121 -20.79 10.87 26.58
C PRO A 121 -20.61 9.63 27.47
N TRP A 122 -19.66 8.76 27.15
CA TRP A 122 -19.31 7.60 27.99
C TRP A 122 -18.66 8.00 29.32
N PHE A 123 -17.83 9.05 29.33
CA PHE A 123 -17.25 9.58 30.55
C PHE A 123 -18.29 10.31 31.39
N GLU A 124 -19.16 11.10 30.76
CA GLU A 124 -20.27 11.78 31.44
C GLU A 124 -21.20 10.77 32.10
N SER A 125 -21.60 9.72 31.37
CA SER A 125 -22.46 8.66 31.89
C SER A 125 -21.79 7.85 32.99
N TYR A 126 -20.49 7.53 32.86
CA TYR A 126 -19.70 6.91 33.94
C TYR A 126 -19.70 7.78 35.20
N ARG A 127 -19.38 9.07 35.06
CA ARG A 127 -19.27 10.03 36.17
C ARG A 127 -20.60 10.19 36.91
N GLU A 128 -21.70 10.36 36.17
CA GLU A 128 -23.05 10.45 36.75
C GLU A 128 -23.44 9.16 37.48
N CYS A 129 -23.27 8.01 36.83
CA CYS A 129 -23.58 6.72 37.41
C CYS A 129 -22.72 6.43 38.66
N PHE A 130 -21.44 6.78 38.61
CA PHE A 130 -20.50 6.63 39.72
C PHE A 130 -21.00 7.40 40.94
N LEU A 131 -21.27 8.70 40.79
CA LEU A 131 -21.72 9.56 41.88
C LEU A 131 -23.07 9.12 42.46
N GLN A 132 -24.02 8.71 41.62
CA GLN A 132 -25.33 8.21 42.05
C GLN A 132 -25.25 6.86 42.78
N SER A 133 -24.26 6.03 42.45
CA SER A 133 -24.08 4.70 43.07
C SER A 133 -23.33 4.72 44.41
N MET A 134 -22.84 5.89 44.85
CA MET A 134 -22.02 5.97 46.05
C MET A 134 -22.81 5.64 47.33
N PRO A 135 -22.33 4.70 48.17
CA PRO A 135 -23.02 4.34 49.40
C PRO A 135 -22.97 5.47 50.44
N ALA A 136 -23.98 5.55 51.29
CA ALA A 136 -23.95 6.42 52.47
C ALA A 136 -22.82 6.00 53.42
N SER A 137 -22.14 6.97 54.01
CA SER A 137 -21.02 6.75 54.93
C SER A 137 -21.25 7.48 56.26
N ASP A 138 -20.68 7.02 57.37
CA ASP A 138 -20.94 7.62 58.69
C ASP A 138 -20.19 8.95 58.94
N HIS A 139 -19.25 9.31 58.06
CA HIS A 139 -18.47 10.56 58.17
C HIS A 139 -19.09 11.75 57.45
N GLU A 140 -20.12 11.53 56.62
CA GLU A 140 -20.80 12.55 55.83
C GLU A 140 -22.29 12.22 55.64
N PHE A 141 -23.13 13.24 55.49
CA PHE A 141 -24.58 13.09 55.50
C PHE A 141 -25.25 13.42 54.15
N LEU A 142 -24.46 13.50 53.07
CA LEU A 142 -24.92 13.88 51.73
C LEU A 142 -25.85 12.84 51.08
N ASN A 143 -25.62 11.55 51.33
CA ASN A 143 -26.42 10.43 50.80
C ASN A 143 -27.38 9.84 51.85
N HIS A 144 -27.84 10.63 52.82
CA HIS A 144 -28.81 10.19 53.83
C HIS A 144 -30.23 10.62 53.44
N TYR A 145 -31.22 9.77 53.71
CA TYR A 145 -32.63 10.12 53.50
C TYR A 145 -33.07 11.21 54.47
N VAL A 146 -33.59 12.31 53.93
CA VAL A 146 -34.10 13.46 54.70
C VAL A 146 -35.61 13.40 54.94
N ALA A 147 -36.33 12.60 54.15
CA ALA A 147 -37.77 12.40 54.25
C ALA A 147 -38.19 11.03 53.71
N CYS A 148 -39.41 10.60 54.04
CA CYS A 148 -40.06 9.40 53.51
C CYS A 148 -41.49 9.72 53.06
N MET A 149 -41.82 9.37 51.82
CA MET A 149 -43.18 9.34 51.27
C MET A 149 -43.78 7.97 51.55
N LEU A 150 -44.93 7.94 52.23
CA LEU A 150 -45.75 6.74 52.41
C LEU A 150 -46.89 6.82 51.39
N VAL A 151 -46.97 5.86 50.46
CA VAL A 151 -47.89 5.91 49.31
C VAL A 151 -48.88 4.77 49.39
N VAL A 152 -50.16 5.09 49.49
CA VAL A 152 -51.25 4.12 49.61
C VAL A 152 -52.31 4.40 48.56
N SER A 153 -52.89 3.35 47.97
CA SER A 153 -53.98 3.50 47.02
C SER A 153 -55.32 3.73 47.74
N SER A 154 -56.15 4.62 47.20
CA SER A 154 -57.56 4.78 47.63
C SER A 154 -58.44 3.56 47.34
N SER A 155 -57.97 2.61 46.52
CA SER A 155 -58.64 1.34 46.26
C SER A 155 -58.48 0.32 47.38
N GLU A 156 -57.54 0.54 48.31
CA GLU A 156 -57.31 -0.36 49.45
C GLU A 156 -58.59 -0.50 50.30
N PRO A 157 -58.86 -1.67 50.89
CA PRO A 157 -60.03 -1.85 51.76
C PRO A 157 -60.01 -0.89 52.95
N ASP A 158 -58.85 -0.76 53.62
CA ASP A 158 -58.58 0.21 54.68
C ASP A 158 -57.27 0.97 54.42
N PRO A 159 -57.32 2.11 53.70
CA PRO A 159 -56.14 2.90 53.37
C PRO A 159 -55.45 3.49 54.62
N VAL A 160 -56.19 3.79 55.68
CA VAL A 160 -55.65 4.45 56.88
C VAL A 160 -54.89 3.45 57.74
N GLU A 161 -55.38 2.21 57.87
CA GLU A 161 -54.62 1.11 58.46
C GLU A 161 -53.34 0.82 57.66
N GLN A 162 -53.42 0.87 56.32
CA GLN A 162 -52.26 0.64 55.48
C GLN A 162 -51.18 1.72 55.64
N PHE A 163 -51.56 3.00 55.80
CA PHE A 163 -50.61 4.06 56.17
C PHE A 163 -49.94 3.80 57.52
N LEU A 164 -50.67 3.27 58.51
CA LEU A 164 -50.08 2.89 59.80
C LEU A 164 -49.05 1.77 59.64
N LYS A 165 -49.35 0.75 58.84
CA LYS A 165 -48.42 -0.35 58.52
C LYS A 165 -47.14 0.17 57.87
N LEU A 166 -47.25 1.00 56.82
CA LEU A 166 -46.08 1.59 56.15
C LEU A 166 -45.27 2.51 57.08
N SER A 167 -45.94 3.25 57.98
CA SER A 167 -45.29 4.12 58.96
C SER A 167 -44.52 3.33 60.03
N GLN A 168 -45.07 2.19 60.47
CA GLN A 168 -44.38 1.25 61.37
C GLN A 168 -43.20 0.58 60.68
N GLU A 169 -43.37 0.18 59.42
CA GLU A 169 -42.30 -0.43 58.64
C GLU A 169 -41.14 0.54 58.41
N GLN A 170 -41.42 1.79 58.05
CA GLN A 170 -40.39 2.83 57.97
C GLN A 170 -39.64 3.00 59.30
N HIS A 171 -40.36 3.05 60.42
CA HIS A 171 -39.77 3.18 61.74
C HIS A 171 -38.91 1.96 62.10
N ARG A 172 -39.34 0.75 61.73
CA ARG A 172 -38.58 -0.50 61.89
C ARG A 172 -37.30 -0.45 61.05
N ILE A 173 -37.37 -0.05 59.78
CA ILE A 173 -36.20 0.08 58.90
C ILE A 173 -35.19 1.09 59.47
N GLN A 174 -35.67 2.17 60.09
CA GLN A 174 -34.80 3.23 60.62
C GLN A 174 -34.15 2.90 61.98
N HIS A 175 -34.87 2.21 62.87
CA HIS A 175 -34.45 2.03 64.26
C HIS A 175 -34.09 0.58 64.63
N SER A 176 -34.45 -0.41 63.81
CA SER A 176 -34.06 -1.80 64.05
C SER A 176 -32.56 -1.99 63.86
N SER A 177 -31.95 -2.81 64.72
CA SER A 177 -30.56 -3.26 64.54
C SER A 177 -30.38 -4.21 63.35
N GLU A 178 -31.47 -4.72 62.78
CA GLU A 178 -31.46 -5.61 61.61
C GLU A 178 -31.03 -4.89 60.32
N TYR A 179 -31.21 -3.56 60.26
CA TYR A 179 -30.91 -2.76 59.08
C TYR A 179 -29.74 -1.81 59.33
N SER A 180 -28.68 -1.99 58.56
CA SER A 180 -27.56 -1.05 58.48
C SER A 180 -27.69 -0.07 57.30
N TYR A 181 -28.68 -0.29 56.43
CA TYR A 181 -28.95 0.48 55.21
C TYR A 181 -30.47 0.50 54.93
N PRO A 182 -31.04 1.62 54.42
CA PRO A 182 -30.37 2.88 54.11
C PRO A 182 -30.13 3.73 55.36
N LYS A 183 -29.31 4.79 55.21
CA LYS A 183 -29.02 5.72 56.31
C LYS A 183 -29.99 6.89 56.31
N TRP A 184 -30.48 7.28 57.49
CA TRP A 184 -31.45 8.36 57.70
C TRP A 184 -30.77 9.57 58.34
N PHE A 185 -31.14 10.77 57.91
CA PHE A 185 -30.45 12.00 58.30
C PHE A 185 -30.63 12.35 59.79
N ILE A 186 -31.86 12.22 60.29
CA ILE A 186 -32.21 12.39 61.71
C ILE A 186 -33.14 11.26 62.17
N PRO A 187 -33.16 10.91 63.48
CA PRO A 187 -34.03 9.86 64.03
C PRO A 187 -35.54 10.07 63.78
N ASN A 188 -36.00 11.33 63.75
CA ASN A 188 -37.40 11.65 63.51
C ASN A 188 -37.57 12.20 62.08
N THR A 189 -37.51 11.30 61.09
CA THR A 189 -37.60 11.67 59.68
C THR A 189 -39.02 12.15 59.31
N LEU A 190 -39.11 13.14 58.43
CA LEU A 190 -40.39 13.60 57.87
C LEU A 190 -41.12 12.44 57.17
N LYS A 191 -42.32 12.11 57.64
CA LYS A 191 -43.25 11.19 56.98
C LYS A 191 -44.31 12.00 56.23
N TYR A 192 -44.41 11.81 54.92
CA TYR A 192 -45.39 12.49 54.06
C TYR A 192 -46.35 11.48 53.46
N TYR A 193 -47.65 11.64 53.73
CA TYR A 193 -48.67 10.65 53.41
C TYR A 193 -49.34 10.98 52.07
N VAL A 194 -49.22 10.09 51.09
CA VAL A 194 -49.71 10.27 49.73
C VAL A 194 -50.81 9.25 49.44
N LEU A 195 -52.03 9.74 49.24
CA LEU A 195 -53.15 8.92 48.78
C LEU A 195 -53.19 8.94 47.25
N LEU A 196 -52.96 7.79 46.62
CA LEU A 196 -52.99 7.63 45.17
C LEU A 196 -54.40 7.24 44.73
N HIS A 197 -54.98 7.98 43.78
CA HIS A 197 -56.32 7.72 43.27
C HIS A 197 -56.31 7.53 41.76
N ASP A 198 -56.84 6.38 41.33
CA ASP A 198 -57.04 6.07 39.93
C ASP A 198 -58.38 6.66 39.46
N VAL A 199 -58.31 7.72 38.65
CA VAL A 199 -59.49 8.44 38.16
C VAL A 199 -60.33 7.57 37.20
N SER A 200 -59.73 6.57 36.55
CA SER A 200 -60.43 5.73 35.56
C SER A 200 -61.31 4.65 36.20
N THR A 201 -60.98 4.19 37.40
CA THR A 201 -61.62 3.03 38.04
C THR A 201 -62.08 3.25 39.48
N GLY A 202 -61.61 4.31 40.14
CA GLY A 202 -61.89 4.59 41.55
C GLY A 202 -63.11 5.48 41.78
N GLU A 203 -63.69 5.40 42.98
CA GLU A 203 -64.76 6.29 43.43
C GLU A 203 -64.17 7.56 44.07
N GLU A 204 -64.37 8.71 43.43
CA GLU A 204 -63.77 9.98 43.85
C GLU A 204 -64.25 10.45 45.24
N GLN A 205 -65.54 10.29 45.55
CA GLN A 205 -66.12 10.67 46.85
C GLN A 205 -65.46 9.92 48.01
N ARG A 206 -65.15 8.64 47.81
CA ARG A 206 -64.43 7.82 48.79
C ARG A 206 -63.01 8.35 49.01
N ALA A 207 -62.28 8.64 47.93
CA ALA A 207 -60.93 9.17 48.01
C ALA A 207 -60.88 10.53 48.71
N ASP A 208 -61.82 11.43 48.43
CA ASP A 208 -61.92 12.73 49.09
C ASP A 208 -62.27 12.57 50.59
N SER A 209 -63.16 11.64 50.96
CA SER A 209 -63.48 11.39 52.39
C SER A 209 -62.28 10.83 53.17
N ILE A 210 -61.53 9.89 52.58
CA ILE A 210 -60.31 9.34 53.19
C ILE A 210 -59.28 10.47 53.33
N TYR A 211 -59.16 11.35 52.33
CA TYR A 211 -58.22 12.46 52.37
C TYR A 211 -58.55 13.48 53.46
N GLU A 212 -59.84 13.77 53.71
CA GLU A 212 -60.23 14.59 54.87
C GLU A 212 -59.89 13.90 56.21
N GLU A 213 -60.09 12.58 56.31
CA GLU A 213 -59.67 11.83 57.50
C GLU A 213 -58.14 11.89 57.70
N MET A 214 -57.36 11.72 56.63
CA MET A 214 -55.90 11.85 56.66
C MET A 214 -55.46 13.24 57.14
N LYS A 215 -56.10 14.31 56.65
CA LYS A 215 -55.81 15.68 57.08
C LYS A 215 -56.07 15.89 58.56
N GLN A 216 -57.12 15.29 59.12
CA GLN A 216 -57.41 15.35 60.56
C GLN A 216 -56.38 14.55 61.37
N ARG A 217 -55.95 13.38 60.88
CA ARG A 217 -55.06 12.46 61.62
C ARG A 217 -53.58 12.85 61.56
N TYR A 218 -53.09 13.27 60.40
CA TYR A 218 -51.67 13.52 60.15
C TYR A 218 -51.34 15.01 59.87
N GLY A 219 -52.36 15.86 59.79
CA GLY A 219 -52.23 17.29 59.56
C GLY A 219 -52.27 17.68 58.08
N THR A 220 -52.83 18.85 57.79
CA THR A 220 -53.04 19.35 56.41
C THR A 220 -51.76 19.56 55.60
N GLN A 221 -50.63 19.79 56.27
CA GLN A 221 -49.34 20.03 55.62
C GLN A 221 -48.54 18.74 55.35
N GLY A 222 -49.00 17.59 55.87
CA GLY A 222 -48.32 16.30 55.77
C GLY A 222 -49.01 15.29 54.85
N CYS A 223 -50.07 15.69 54.14
CA CYS A 223 -50.88 14.79 53.32
C CYS A 223 -51.16 15.36 51.92
N TYR A 224 -51.17 14.49 50.91
CA TYR A 224 -51.55 14.86 49.54
C TYR A 224 -52.42 13.77 48.88
N LEU A 225 -53.42 14.21 48.10
CA LEU A 225 -54.24 13.33 47.25
C LEU A 225 -53.78 13.48 45.80
N LEU A 226 -53.11 12.45 45.26
CA LEU A 226 -52.60 12.43 43.90
C LEU A 226 -53.56 11.65 43.00
N LYS A 227 -54.32 12.39 42.17
CA LYS A 227 -55.26 11.85 41.18
C LYS A 227 -54.54 11.62 39.84
N ILE A 228 -54.41 10.37 39.41
CA ILE A 228 -53.73 9.96 38.16
C ILE A 228 -54.58 8.97 37.35
N ASN A 229 -54.06 8.55 36.19
CA ASN A 229 -54.72 7.63 35.26
C ASN A 229 -56.04 8.20 34.72
N SER A 230 -56.06 9.47 34.31
CA SER A 230 -57.28 10.12 33.80
C SER A 230 -57.62 9.73 32.35
N ARG A 231 -56.80 8.91 31.69
CA ARG A 231 -57.02 8.52 30.29
C ARG A 231 -58.06 7.40 30.17
N VAL A 232 -59.17 7.70 29.50
CA VAL A 232 -60.26 6.74 29.24
C VAL A 232 -59.94 5.92 27.98
N SER A 233 -60.15 4.60 28.01
CA SER A 233 -59.74 3.60 26.99
C SER A 233 -60.26 3.78 25.55
N ASN A 234 -60.92 4.90 25.19
CA ASN A 234 -61.68 5.07 23.94
C ASN A 234 -61.36 6.36 23.14
N ARG A 235 -60.13 6.89 23.14
CA ARG A 235 -59.72 7.94 22.16
C ARG A 235 -58.52 7.51 21.33
N GLY A 236 -58.65 7.72 20.01
CA GLY A 236 -57.79 7.19 18.95
C GLY A 236 -56.32 7.62 19.00
N ALA A 237 -55.51 6.92 18.20
CA ALA A 237 -54.04 6.89 18.17
C ALA A 237 -53.32 8.21 17.79
N ASP A 238 -53.96 9.38 17.89
CA ASP A 238 -53.43 10.66 17.37
C ASP A 238 -52.86 11.63 18.43
N GLU A 239 -52.99 11.35 19.73
CA GLU A 239 -52.32 12.16 20.77
C GLU A 239 -50.92 11.59 21.09
N GLN A 240 -49.88 12.08 20.40
CA GLN A 240 -48.48 11.89 20.80
C GLN A 240 -48.18 12.72 22.07
N ILE A 241 -48.46 12.15 23.23
CA ILE A 241 -48.04 12.71 24.52
C ILE A 241 -46.52 12.51 24.66
N PRO A 242 -45.74 13.54 25.06
CA PRO A 242 -44.31 13.39 25.31
C PRO A 242 -44.04 12.30 26.36
N ASP A 243 -43.02 11.45 26.13
CA ASP A 243 -42.51 10.48 27.12
C ASP A 243 -41.31 11.10 27.89
N PRO A 244 -41.55 11.80 29.01
CA PRO A 244 -40.49 12.41 29.80
C PRO A 244 -39.61 11.37 30.53
N TRP A 245 -40.02 10.09 30.61
CA TRP A 245 -39.30 9.04 31.33
C TRP A 245 -38.20 8.39 30.50
N SER A 246 -38.35 8.39 29.17
CA SER A 246 -37.37 7.84 28.22
C SER A 246 -35.90 8.23 28.53
N GLN A 247 -35.65 9.48 28.92
CA GLN A 247 -34.31 9.99 29.27
C GLN A 247 -33.75 9.46 30.60
N TYR A 248 -34.59 8.95 31.50
CA TYR A 248 -34.21 8.47 32.83
C TYR A 248 -34.17 6.93 32.94
N LEU A 249 -34.99 6.23 32.16
CA LEU A 249 -35.17 4.78 32.26
C LEU A 249 -34.20 3.98 31.39
N GLN A 250 -33.76 4.52 30.25
CA GLN A 250 -32.70 3.91 29.43
C GLN A 250 -31.38 3.73 30.21
N LYS A 251 -31.16 4.54 31.25
CA LYS A 251 -30.00 4.43 32.17
C LYS A 251 -30.16 3.34 33.25
N ASN A 252 -31.39 2.88 33.53
CA ASN A 252 -31.72 2.04 34.70
C ASN A 252 -32.13 0.60 34.38
N THR A 253 -32.26 0.20 33.10
CA THR A 253 -32.75 -1.14 32.71
C THR A 253 -31.89 -2.29 33.26
N ILE A 254 -30.68 -2.00 33.76
CA ILE A 254 -29.71 -2.98 34.28
C ILE A 254 -29.87 -3.23 35.79
N GLN A 255 -30.52 -2.34 36.56
CA GLN A 255 -30.64 -2.50 38.04
C GLN A 255 -31.76 -3.44 38.49
N ASN A 256 -32.81 -3.65 37.69
CA ASN A 256 -34.02 -4.37 38.13
C ASN A 256 -34.11 -5.83 37.64
N GLN A 257 -33.04 -6.38 37.04
CA GLN A 257 -33.09 -7.73 36.44
C GLN A 257 -32.66 -8.89 37.37
N ASP A 258 -32.32 -8.60 38.64
CA ASP A 258 -31.93 -9.62 39.62
C ASP A 258 -32.98 -9.73 40.75
N SER A 259 -34.18 -10.24 40.45
CA SER A 259 -35.18 -10.65 41.47
C SER A 259 -36.26 -11.59 40.91
N TYR A 260 -35.95 -12.56 40.06
CA TYR A 260 -36.81 -13.73 39.83
C TYR A 260 -35.92 -14.91 39.46
N GLU A 261 -35.81 -15.88 40.38
CA GLU A 261 -35.20 -17.18 40.09
C GLU A 261 -36.16 -17.99 39.21
N ASP A 262 -35.67 -18.44 38.05
CA ASP A 262 -35.98 -19.77 37.54
C ASP A 262 -34.81 -20.26 36.69
N TYR A 263 -34.22 -21.38 37.12
CA TYR A 263 -32.98 -21.94 36.57
C TYR A 263 -33.23 -22.65 35.23
N THR A 264 -32.62 -22.18 34.14
CA THR A 264 -32.16 -23.05 33.02
C THR A 264 -30.99 -22.39 32.27
N VAL A 265 -29.77 -22.83 32.55
CA VAL A 265 -28.57 -22.47 31.76
C VAL A 265 -28.39 -23.50 30.66
N VAL A 266 -28.67 -23.12 29.41
CA VAL A 266 -28.22 -23.87 28.22
C VAL A 266 -26.74 -23.52 28.00
N SER A 267 -25.88 -24.49 28.28
CA SER A 267 -24.45 -24.46 27.95
C SER A 267 -24.26 -24.73 26.46
N ASN A 268 -23.83 -23.72 25.69
CA ASN A 268 -23.25 -23.93 24.37
C ASN A 268 -21.73 -24.14 24.53
N LYS A 269 -21.31 -25.40 24.45
CA LYS A 269 -19.92 -25.78 24.20
C LYS A 269 -19.60 -25.51 22.74
N ASN A 270 -18.73 -24.54 22.46
CA ASN A 270 -17.86 -24.58 21.30
C ASN A 270 -16.44 -24.28 21.77
N THR A 271 -15.60 -25.29 21.60
CA THR A 271 -14.16 -25.30 21.81
C THR A 271 -13.49 -24.46 20.73
N ASP A 272 -12.99 -23.28 21.09
CA ASP A 272 -12.00 -22.56 20.30
C ASP A 272 -10.66 -22.58 21.06
N HIS A 273 -9.72 -23.33 20.50
CA HIS A 273 -8.31 -23.34 20.88
C HIS A 273 -7.70 -21.97 20.55
N LEU A 274 -7.45 -21.15 21.57
CA LEU A 274 -6.63 -19.94 21.45
C LEU A 274 -5.17 -20.29 21.76
N MET A 275 -4.34 -20.22 20.71
CA MET A 275 -2.89 -20.20 20.79
C MET A 275 -2.44 -18.97 21.58
N SER A 276 -1.77 -19.20 22.70
CA SER A 276 -1.02 -18.21 23.45
C SER A 276 0.45 -18.32 23.05
N ASP A 277 0.95 -17.34 22.31
CA ASP A 277 2.35 -16.96 22.13
C ASP A 277 2.31 -15.47 21.77
N GLY A 278 3.16 -14.56 22.23
CA GLY A 278 4.41 -14.62 22.96
C GLY A 278 5.04 -13.26 22.66
N ILE A 279 5.06 -12.35 23.63
CA ILE A 279 5.88 -11.13 23.56
C ILE A 279 6.60 -11.03 24.89
N ASP A 280 7.84 -11.49 24.88
CA ASP A 280 8.83 -11.21 25.90
C ASP A 280 9.15 -9.72 25.90
N ASN A 281 9.16 -9.13 27.09
CA ASN A 281 10.02 -8.00 27.41
C ASN A 281 10.50 -8.20 28.85
N GLU A 282 11.76 -8.61 28.96
CA GLU A 282 12.51 -8.73 30.21
C GLU A 282 12.65 -7.37 30.90
N ILE A 283 12.16 -7.25 32.13
CA ILE A 283 12.86 -6.55 33.21
C ILE A 283 12.71 -7.41 34.48
N LYS A 284 13.86 -7.82 35.02
CA LYS A 284 14.07 -8.60 36.25
C LYS A 284 13.39 -7.97 37.48
N ASP A 285 12.70 -8.78 38.28
CA ASP A 285 13.21 -9.23 39.59
C ASP A 285 12.22 -10.17 40.32
N GLY A 286 12.76 -11.29 40.84
CA GLY A 286 12.48 -11.74 42.21
C GLY A 286 11.21 -12.52 42.56
N LEU A 287 11.27 -13.84 42.36
CA LEU A 287 10.84 -14.92 43.29
C LEU A 287 9.35 -15.23 43.57
N SER A 288 9.00 -16.46 43.13
CA SER A 288 8.40 -17.58 43.89
C SER A 288 6.87 -17.63 44.07
N ASN A 289 6.23 -18.55 43.34
CA ASN A 289 4.95 -19.16 43.72
C ASN A 289 5.09 -20.68 43.69
N ASN A 290 5.23 -21.27 44.88
CA ASN A 290 4.96 -22.67 45.13
C ASN A 290 3.47 -22.86 45.47
N PHE A 291 2.92 -23.96 44.97
CA PHE A 291 1.99 -24.91 45.63
C PHE A 291 0.72 -25.26 44.85
N LYS A 292 0.80 -26.45 44.24
CA LYS A 292 -0.04 -27.65 44.44
C LYS A 292 -1.55 -27.55 44.19
N THR A 293 -1.91 -28.20 43.09
CA THR A 293 -3.13 -29.00 42.89
C THR A 293 -3.29 -30.12 43.94
N HIS A 294 -4.53 -30.33 44.43
CA HIS A 294 -5.17 -31.63 44.70
C HIS A 294 -6.65 -31.42 45.16
N PRO A 295 -7.49 -32.46 45.30
CA PRO A 295 -8.31 -33.11 44.28
C PRO A 295 -9.82 -33.01 44.62
N LEU A 296 -10.70 -33.50 43.75
CA LEU A 296 -11.76 -34.47 44.08
C LEU A 296 -12.66 -34.63 42.84
N GLN A 297 -12.34 -35.68 42.07
CA GLN A 297 -13.27 -36.37 41.19
C GLN A 297 -14.28 -37.17 42.03
N LEU A 298 -15.51 -37.30 41.54
CA LEU A 298 -16.35 -38.46 41.79
C LEU A 298 -17.18 -38.77 40.53
N ASP A 299 -17.22 -40.05 40.22
CA ASP A 299 -17.60 -40.72 38.98
C ASP A 299 -19.11 -41.00 38.82
N HIS A 300 -19.54 -40.99 37.54
CA HIS A 300 -20.54 -41.87 36.86
C HIS A 300 -22.00 -41.96 37.42
N PRO A 301 -23.03 -42.50 36.69
CA PRO A 301 -23.00 -43.31 35.46
C PRO A 301 -24.04 -42.99 34.35
N SER A 302 -23.84 -43.70 33.24
CA SER A 302 -24.64 -43.90 32.04
C SER A 302 -26.03 -44.55 32.26
N GLY A 303 -27.02 -44.18 31.44
CA GLY A 303 -28.34 -44.83 31.36
C GLY A 303 -29.18 -44.45 30.13
N SER A 304 -29.05 -45.27 29.09
CA SER A 304 -29.93 -45.68 27.98
C SER A 304 -31.45 -45.37 27.95
N LEU A 305 -31.98 -45.32 26.70
CA LEU A 305 -33.37 -45.52 26.17
C LEU A 305 -34.36 -44.32 26.33
N ASP A 306 -35.31 -44.00 25.44
CA ASP A 306 -35.79 -44.53 24.15
C ASP A 306 -36.76 -43.47 23.52
N SER A 307 -36.96 -43.55 22.19
CA SER A 307 -38.18 -43.27 21.39
C SER A 307 -39.05 -42.02 21.69
N THR A 308 -39.54 -41.18 20.76
CA THR A 308 -40.25 -41.42 19.47
C THR A 308 -40.63 -40.02 18.94
N ASP A 309 -40.33 -39.67 17.68
CA ASP A 309 -41.23 -39.57 16.52
C ASP A 309 -41.90 -38.20 16.19
N TYR A 310 -41.64 -37.78 14.94
CA TYR A 310 -42.51 -37.08 13.95
C TYR A 310 -43.18 -35.73 14.26
N MET A 311 -42.73 -34.65 13.59
CA MET A 311 -43.33 -34.10 12.34
C MET A 311 -42.81 -32.69 11.98
N LYS A 312 -42.67 -32.47 10.68
CA LYS A 312 -42.16 -31.30 9.95
C LYS A 312 -42.99 -30.02 10.15
N ALA A 313 -42.34 -28.86 10.15
CA ALA A 313 -42.72 -27.74 9.30
C ALA A 313 -41.53 -26.78 9.10
N SER A 314 -41.13 -26.64 7.84
CA SER A 314 -40.17 -25.68 7.31
C SER A 314 -40.80 -24.30 7.16
N THR A 315 -40.18 -23.23 7.69
CA THR A 315 -40.29 -21.90 7.07
C THR A 315 -39.10 -21.00 7.42
N SER A 316 -38.60 -20.34 6.38
CA SER A 316 -37.51 -19.38 6.30
C SER A 316 -37.53 -18.26 7.35
N LEU A 317 -36.39 -18.02 8.01
CA LEU A 317 -36.15 -16.80 8.77
C LEU A 317 -35.36 -15.81 7.90
N GLN A 318 -36.08 -14.81 7.39
CA GLN A 318 -35.51 -13.53 7.01
C GLN A 318 -35.04 -12.80 8.27
N ASP A 319 -33.84 -12.22 8.21
CA ASP A 319 -33.27 -11.35 9.23
C ASP A 319 -34.14 -10.10 9.43
N SER A 320 -35.10 -10.19 10.36
CA SER A 320 -35.72 -9.02 10.95
C SER A 320 -34.79 -8.44 12.02
N LYS A 321 -34.13 -7.31 11.69
CA LYS A 321 -33.58 -6.39 12.69
C LYS A 321 -34.64 -6.15 13.77
N LYS A 322 -34.44 -6.72 14.97
CA LYS A 322 -35.24 -6.38 16.15
C LYS A 322 -34.93 -4.93 16.55
N SER A 323 -35.74 -4.02 16.02
CA SER A 323 -36.03 -2.75 16.68
C SER A 323 -36.70 -3.09 18.02
N ASN A 324 -36.06 -2.71 19.14
CA ASN A 324 -36.69 -2.75 20.47
C ASN A 324 -37.80 -1.69 20.50
N SER A 325 -39.02 -2.03 20.03
CA SER A 325 -40.21 -1.24 20.35
C SER A 325 -40.67 -1.61 21.76
N GLY A 326 -40.08 -0.98 22.77
CA GLY A 326 -40.52 -1.10 24.16
C GLY A 326 -41.95 -0.57 24.33
N THR A 327 -42.72 -1.18 25.23
CA THR A 327 -44.06 -0.74 25.64
C THR A 327 -44.03 0.74 26.06
N PRO A 328 -44.97 1.60 25.62
CA PRO A 328 -44.93 3.03 25.96
C PRO A 328 -45.10 3.28 27.47
N HIS A 329 -44.28 4.17 28.04
CA HIS A 329 -44.41 4.63 29.42
C HIS A 329 -45.55 5.64 29.55
N GLY A 330 -46.21 5.69 30.71
CA GLY A 330 -47.26 6.69 30.97
C GLY A 330 -48.54 6.48 30.15
N ALA A 331 -48.78 5.27 29.65
CA ALA A 331 -49.87 4.99 28.71
C ALA A 331 -51.27 5.38 29.22
N CYS A 332 -51.51 5.35 30.54
CA CYS A 332 -52.76 5.74 31.19
C CYS A 332 -52.82 7.22 31.60
N LEU A 333 -51.75 8.00 31.41
CA LEU A 333 -51.65 9.40 31.86
C LEU A 333 -52.04 10.39 30.75
N THR A 334 -52.61 11.50 31.19
CA THR A 334 -52.88 12.71 30.38
C THR A 334 -51.87 13.81 30.72
N LEU A 335 -51.79 14.88 29.91
CA LEU A 335 -50.99 16.06 30.26
C LEU A 335 -51.44 16.70 31.59
N THR A 336 -52.74 16.64 31.91
CA THR A 336 -53.26 17.08 33.21
C THR A 336 -52.72 16.21 34.34
N ASP A 337 -52.57 14.90 34.13
CA ASP A 337 -51.93 14.04 35.13
C ASP A 337 -50.44 14.40 35.30
N HIS A 338 -49.73 14.73 34.22
CA HIS A 338 -48.35 15.24 34.32
C HIS A 338 -48.25 16.51 35.17
N ASP A 339 -49.19 17.45 34.98
CA ASP A 339 -49.25 18.68 35.78
C ASP A 339 -49.60 18.40 37.25
N ARG A 340 -50.51 17.46 37.53
CA ARG A 340 -50.83 17.02 38.90
C ARG A 340 -49.63 16.37 39.59
N ILE A 341 -48.86 15.53 38.90
CA ILE A 341 -47.63 14.93 39.44
C ILE A 341 -46.59 16.03 39.71
N ARG A 342 -46.43 17.00 38.81
CA ARG A 342 -45.53 18.15 39.01
C ARG A 342 -45.95 18.99 40.23
N GLN A 343 -47.24 19.29 40.34
CA GLN A 343 -47.79 20.06 41.46
C GLN A 343 -47.63 19.30 42.78
N PHE A 344 -47.84 17.99 42.79
CA PHE A 344 -47.59 17.15 43.96
C PHE A 344 -46.14 17.29 44.46
N ILE A 345 -45.15 17.14 43.58
CA ILE A 345 -43.74 17.25 43.96
C ILE A 345 -43.39 18.66 44.45
N GLN A 346 -43.94 19.69 43.81
CA GLN A 346 -43.82 21.08 44.26
C GLN A 346 -44.39 21.27 45.66
N GLU A 347 -45.63 20.84 45.90
CA GLU A 347 -46.32 20.97 47.20
C GLU A 347 -45.61 20.18 48.31
N PHE A 348 -45.18 18.94 48.04
CA PHE A 348 -44.35 18.17 48.97
C PHE A 348 -43.08 18.94 49.35
N THR A 349 -42.40 19.52 48.36
CA THR A 349 -41.13 20.21 48.61
C THR A 349 -41.33 21.51 49.38
N PHE A 350 -42.36 22.30 49.03
CA PHE A 350 -42.66 23.60 49.62
C PHE A 350 -43.26 23.51 51.02
N ARG A 351 -44.23 22.62 51.23
CA ARG A 351 -45.00 22.56 52.49
C ARG A 351 -44.49 21.49 53.44
N GLY A 352 -43.85 20.43 52.93
CA GLY A 352 -43.30 19.34 53.73
C GLY A 352 -41.80 19.47 53.93
N LEU A 353 -41.03 19.26 52.86
CA LEU A 353 -39.59 19.02 52.93
C LEU A 353 -38.79 20.23 53.42
N LEU A 354 -38.91 21.38 52.76
CA LEU A 354 -38.11 22.56 53.12
C LEU A 354 -38.41 23.11 54.52
N PRO A 355 -39.68 23.20 54.98
CA PRO A 355 -39.97 23.58 56.36
C PRO A 355 -39.38 22.61 57.38
N HIS A 356 -39.36 21.31 57.07
CA HIS A 356 -38.72 20.30 57.91
C HIS A 356 -37.19 20.51 57.96
N ILE A 357 -36.55 20.74 56.81
CA ILE A 357 -35.12 21.04 56.73
C ILE A 357 -34.78 22.32 57.50
N GLU A 358 -35.55 23.40 57.32
CA GLU A 358 -35.36 24.66 58.05
C GLU A 358 -35.45 24.43 59.57
N LYS A 359 -36.45 23.68 60.03
CA LYS A 359 -36.59 23.32 61.45
C LYS A 359 -35.39 22.51 61.95
N THR A 360 -34.91 21.53 61.17
CA THR A 360 -33.75 20.72 61.53
C THR A 360 -32.47 21.55 61.59
N ILE A 361 -32.24 22.46 60.63
CA ILE A 361 -31.10 23.39 60.66
C ILE A 361 -31.14 24.27 61.91
N ARG A 362 -32.31 24.82 62.25
CA ARG A 362 -32.48 25.65 63.46
C ARG A 362 -32.22 24.84 64.74
N GLN A 363 -32.75 23.62 64.83
CA GLN A 363 -32.50 22.71 65.96
C GLN A 363 -31.02 22.37 66.12
N LEU A 364 -30.32 22.05 65.04
CA LEU A 364 -28.88 21.78 65.06
C LEU A 364 -28.10 23.00 65.53
N ASN A 365 -28.45 24.19 65.03
CA ASN A 365 -27.81 25.44 65.44
C ASN A 365 -28.05 25.76 66.93
N ASP A 366 -29.28 25.61 67.43
CA ASP A 366 -29.63 25.84 68.83
C ASP A 366 -28.90 24.87 69.77
N GLN A 367 -28.76 23.60 69.36
CA GLN A 367 -27.95 22.61 70.09
C GLN A 367 -26.46 22.99 70.15
N LEU A 368 -25.93 23.60 69.10
CA LEU A 368 -24.53 24.05 69.06
C LEU A 368 -24.31 25.33 69.90
N ILE A 369 -25.26 26.29 69.86
CA ILE A 369 -25.19 27.53 70.65
C ILE A 369 -25.36 27.25 72.15
N SER A 370 -26.35 26.43 72.52
CA SER A 370 -26.60 26.05 73.92
C SER A 370 -25.39 25.36 74.57
N ARG A 371 -24.63 24.57 73.79
CA ARG A 371 -23.38 23.93 74.25
C ARG A 371 -22.19 24.89 74.31
N LYS A 372 -22.11 25.89 73.43
CA LYS A 372 -21.08 26.96 73.50
C LYS A 372 -21.19 27.78 74.80
N GLY A 373 -22.37 27.87 75.41
CA GLY A 373 -22.59 28.51 76.72
C GLY A 373 -22.09 27.71 77.93
N LEU A 374 -21.80 26.40 77.80
CA LEU A 374 -21.49 25.51 78.94
C LEU A 374 -20.16 24.74 78.89
N SER A 375 -19.39 24.70 77.79
CA SER A 375 -18.04 24.11 77.86
C SER A 375 -17.05 24.50 76.75
N ARG A 376 -16.09 25.38 77.09
CA ARG A 376 -14.71 25.30 76.57
C ARG A 376 -13.67 25.00 77.66
N SER A 377 -14.07 24.98 78.94
CA SER A 377 -13.14 24.87 80.08
C SER A 377 -13.19 23.53 80.84
N LEU A 378 -14.25 22.73 80.71
CA LEU A 378 -14.47 21.59 81.63
C LEU A 378 -14.25 20.17 81.05
N PHE A 379 -14.19 20.00 79.73
CA PHE A 379 -14.05 18.66 79.10
C PHE A 379 -12.63 18.26 78.69
N SER A 380 -11.66 19.18 78.72
CA SER A 380 -10.23 18.84 78.60
C SER A 380 -9.64 18.34 79.93
N ALA A 381 -10.24 18.74 81.06
CA ALA A 381 -9.68 18.50 82.39
C ALA A 381 -10.15 17.21 83.08
N THR A 382 -11.26 16.58 82.67
CA THR A 382 -11.79 15.38 83.33
C THR A 382 -11.21 14.06 82.80
N LYS A 383 -10.50 14.07 81.66
CA LYS A 383 -9.73 12.90 81.19
C LYS A 383 -8.45 12.65 82.02
N LYS A 384 -8.10 13.55 82.96
CA LYS A 384 -6.91 13.45 83.81
C LYS A 384 -7.16 13.03 85.27
N TRP A 385 -8.41 12.87 85.73
CA TRP A 385 -8.66 12.63 87.17
C TRP A 385 -9.38 11.33 87.57
N PHE A 386 -9.88 10.51 86.63
CA PHE A 386 -10.58 9.25 86.96
C PHE A 386 -10.00 7.97 86.33
N SER A 387 -8.73 7.98 85.90
CA SER A 387 -8.02 6.77 85.46
C SER A 387 -6.74 6.54 86.27
N GLY A 388 -6.92 6.28 87.57
CA GLY A 388 -5.86 5.76 88.42
C GLY A 388 -5.85 4.23 88.41
N SER A 389 -5.13 3.62 87.46
CA SER A 389 -4.54 2.28 87.60
C SER A 389 -3.59 1.98 86.42
N LYS A 390 -2.32 1.80 86.77
CA LYS A 390 -1.19 1.18 86.05
C LYS A 390 -1.33 0.98 84.53
N VAL A 391 -0.57 1.79 83.80
CA VAL A 391 -0.08 1.52 82.44
C VAL A 391 0.62 0.15 82.40
N PRO A 392 0.28 -0.75 81.48
CA PRO A 392 1.26 -1.63 80.88
C PRO A 392 1.78 -0.95 79.61
N GLU A 393 3.09 -0.72 79.55
CA GLU A 393 3.79 -0.47 78.29
C GLU A 393 3.46 -1.62 77.33
N LYS A 394 2.71 -1.31 76.27
CA LYS A 394 2.60 -2.14 75.09
C LYS A 394 2.87 -1.29 73.85
N SER A 395 4.05 -1.54 73.29
CA SER A 395 4.33 -1.68 71.85
C SER A 395 3.81 -0.59 70.90
N ILE A 396 4.77 0.07 70.23
CA ILE A 396 4.64 1.04 69.14
C ILE A 396 4.00 0.45 67.84
N ASN A 397 3.47 -0.78 67.86
CA ASN A 397 2.96 -1.47 66.67
C ASN A 397 1.44 -1.40 66.41
N GLU A 398 0.64 -0.66 67.19
CA GLU A 398 -0.83 -0.53 66.98
C GLU A 398 -1.29 0.88 66.57
N LEU A 399 -0.54 1.58 65.72
CA LEU A 399 -1.01 2.81 65.05
C LEU A 399 -1.81 2.56 63.75
N LYS A 400 -2.29 1.34 63.53
CA LYS A 400 -3.03 0.95 62.32
C LYS A 400 -4.55 0.97 62.55
N ASN A 401 -5.15 2.16 62.68
CA ASN A 401 -6.48 2.51 62.15
C ASN A 401 -6.95 3.89 62.66
N THR A 402 -6.41 4.97 62.10
CA THR A 402 -7.01 6.32 62.22
C THR A 402 -8.35 6.46 61.47
N SER A 403 -8.71 5.47 60.65
CA SER A 403 -10.03 5.33 60.00
C SER A 403 -11.14 4.80 60.94
N GLY A 404 -10.79 4.38 62.15
CA GLY A 404 -11.72 3.75 63.11
C GLY A 404 -12.24 4.67 64.22
N LEU A 405 -11.83 5.95 64.26
CA LEU A 405 -12.36 6.92 65.23
C LEU A 405 -13.79 7.32 64.83
N LEU A 406 -14.79 6.57 65.30
CA LEU A 406 -16.19 6.98 65.14
C LEU A 406 -16.50 8.11 66.12
N TYR A 407 -16.84 9.29 65.58
CA TYR A 407 -17.48 10.32 66.39
C TYR A 407 -18.86 9.81 66.85
N PRO A 408 -19.21 9.97 68.15
CA PRO A 408 -20.58 9.73 68.56
C PRO A 408 -21.51 10.68 67.77
N PRO A 409 -22.71 10.23 67.39
CA PRO A 409 -23.63 11.02 66.56
C PRO A 409 -23.91 12.44 67.09
N GLU A 410 -23.75 12.66 68.39
CA GLU A 410 -24.01 13.85 69.18
C GLU A 410 -22.77 14.75 69.35
N ALA A 411 -21.59 14.36 68.85
CA ALA A 411 -20.38 15.17 68.95
C ALA A 411 -20.58 16.54 68.29
N PRO A 412 -20.16 17.66 68.92
CA PRO A 412 -20.40 18.99 68.36
C PRO A 412 -19.77 19.17 66.96
N GLU A 413 -18.59 18.58 66.71
CA GLU A 413 -17.90 18.60 65.42
C GLU A 413 -18.73 17.89 64.34
N LEU A 414 -19.32 16.74 64.68
CA LEU A 414 -20.17 15.96 63.78
C LEU A 414 -21.54 16.63 63.58
N GLN A 415 -22.08 17.31 64.60
CA GLN A 415 -23.30 18.11 64.49
C GLN A 415 -23.10 19.33 63.58
N ILE A 416 -21.93 19.99 63.64
CA ILE A 416 -21.54 21.03 62.66
C ILE A 416 -21.45 20.42 61.25
N ARG A 417 -20.87 19.22 61.11
CA ARG A 417 -20.81 18.52 59.81
C ARG A 417 -22.21 18.21 59.25
N LYS A 418 -23.13 17.70 60.08
CA LYS A 418 -24.55 17.47 59.71
C LYS A 418 -25.20 18.76 59.22
N MET A 419 -25.08 19.84 59.98
CA MET A 419 -25.65 21.14 59.59
C MET A 419 -25.07 21.64 58.26
N ALA A 420 -23.77 21.46 58.04
CA ALA A 420 -23.10 21.82 56.79
C ALA A 420 -23.63 21.03 55.59
N ASP A 421 -23.72 19.70 55.71
CA ASP A 421 -24.24 18.82 54.65
C ASP A 421 -25.70 19.16 54.33
N LEU A 422 -26.53 19.41 55.35
CA LEU A 422 -27.93 19.80 55.14
C LEU A 422 -28.05 21.16 54.44
N CYS A 423 -27.25 22.15 54.84
CA CYS A 423 -27.18 23.45 54.17
C CYS A 423 -26.71 23.32 52.71
N PHE A 424 -25.77 22.42 52.44
CA PHE A 424 -25.27 22.16 51.09
C PHE A 424 -26.37 21.61 50.17
N LEU A 425 -27.15 20.61 50.65
CA LEU A 425 -28.24 19.99 49.89
C LEU A 425 -29.37 20.97 49.52
N VAL A 426 -29.52 22.08 50.25
CA VAL A 426 -30.49 23.16 49.98
C VAL A 426 -29.83 24.43 49.42
N GLN A 427 -28.64 24.29 48.84
CA GLN A 427 -27.91 25.36 48.15
C GLN A 427 -27.52 26.57 49.03
N HIS A 428 -27.47 26.42 50.35
CA HIS A 428 -26.99 27.47 51.26
C HIS A 428 -25.46 27.39 51.44
N TYR A 429 -24.72 27.56 50.33
CA TYR A 429 -23.28 27.28 50.24
C TYR A 429 -22.39 28.17 51.13
N GLU A 430 -22.83 29.38 51.46
CA GLU A 430 -22.09 30.28 52.35
C GLU A 430 -22.04 29.75 53.80
N LEU A 431 -23.21 29.35 54.32
CA LEU A 431 -23.32 28.75 55.65
C LEU A 431 -22.66 27.35 55.67
N ALA A 432 -22.86 26.56 54.61
CA ALA A 432 -22.21 25.26 54.46
C ALA A 432 -20.68 25.38 54.51
N TYR A 433 -20.08 26.30 53.73
CA TYR A 433 -18.64 26.58 53.75
C TYR A 433 -18.14 26.94 55.14
N SER A 434 -18.83 27.85 55.84
CA SER A 434 -18.43 28.32 57.17
C SER A 434 -18.43 27.17 58.19
N CYS A 435 -19.43 26.27 58.09
CA CYS A 435 -19.53 25.09 58.92
C CYS A 435 -18.43 24.06 58.59
N TYR A 436 -18.22 23.73 57.31
CA TYR A 436 -17.15 22.82 56.90
C TYR A 436 -15.75 23.33 57.27
N HIS A 437 -15.50 24.62 57.08
CA HIS A 437 -14.22 25.25 57.42
C HIS A 437 -13.94 25.15 58.93
N THR A 438 -14.98 25.27 59.76
CA THR A 438 -14.88 25.07 61.21
C THR A 438 -14.64 23.60 61.55
N ALA A 439 -15.50 22.70 61.08
CA ALA A 439 -15.43 21.26 61.39
C ALA A 439 -14.09 20.63 60.96
N LYS A 440 -13.56 21.02 59.80
CA LYS A 440 -12.22 20.64 59.32
C LYS A 440 -11.15 20.83 60.38
N LYS A 441 -11.13 22.01 61.04
CA LYS A 441 -10.07 22.37 61.99
C LYS A 441 -10.09 21.41 63.17
N ASP A 442 -11.28 21.11 63.67
CA ASP A 442 -11.47 20.23 64.83
C ASP A 442 -11.12 18.78 64.46
N PHE A 443 -11.56 18.28 63.31
CA PHE A 443 -11.19 16.93 62.83
C PHE A 443 -9.68 16.74 62.60
N LEU A 444 -8.98 17.77 62.11
CA LEU A 444 -7.52 17.74 61.95
C LEU A 444 -6.80 17.71 63.30
N ASN A 445 -7.29 18.47 64.30
CA ASN A 445 -6.72 18.45 65.64
C ASN A 445 -6.87 17.07 66.30
N ASP A 446 -7.99 16.41 66.06
CA ASP A 446 -8.30 15.07 66.59
C ASP A 446 -7.68 13.92 65.77
N GLN A 447 -6.95 14.23 64.69
CA GLN A 447 -6.39 13.24 63.75
C GLN A 447 -7.45 12.31 63.12
N ALA A 448 -8.70 12.78 63.03
CA ALA A 448 -9.81 12.07 62.41
C ALA A 448 -9.79 12.26 60.88
N MET A 449 -8.78 11.65 60.23
CA MET A 449 -8.39 11.98 58.85
C MET A 449 -9.51 11.79 57.80
N LEU A 450 -10.38 10.78 57.97
CA LEU A 450 -11.53 10.57 57.07
C LEU A 450 -12.54 11.74 57.13
N TYR A 451 -12.86 12.19 58.34
CA TYR A 451 -13.77 13.32 58.58
C TYR A 451 -13.13 14.64 58.13
N ALA A 452 -11.83 14.82 58.40
CA ALA A 452 -11.08 15.98 57.95
C ALA A 452 -11.04 16.10 56.42
N ALA A 453 -10.81 14.99 55.71
CA ALA A 453 -10.81 14.94 54.25
C ALA A 453 -12.19 15.32 53.67
N GLY A 454 -13.27 14.78 54.23
CA GLY A 454 -14.63 15.13 53.78
C GLY A 454 -15.00 16.58 54.05
N ALA A 455 -14.55 17.14 55.18
CA ALA A 455 -14.73 18.56 55.48
C ALA A 455 -13.90 19.46 54.55
N LEU A 456 -12.68 19.06 54.20
CA LEU A 456 -11.84 19.76 53.21
C LEU A 456 -12.47 19.75 51.82
N GLU A 457 -12.92 18.58 51.35
CA GLU A 457 -13.58 18.39 50.05
C GLU A 457 -14.77 19.34 49.93
N MET A 458 -15.73 19.24 50.85
CA MET A 458 -16.97 20.00 50.76
C MET A 458 -16.80 21.48 51.08
N ALA A 459 -15.80 21.86 51.89
CA ALA A 459 -15.41 23.28 52.00
C ALA A 459 -14.92 23.84 50.66
N ALA A 460 -14.11 23.08 49.91
CA ALA A 460 -13.60 23.52 48.62
C ALA A 460 -14.73 23.65 47.57
N VAL A 461 -15.62 22.66 47.52
CA VAL A 461 -16.79 22.68 46.63
C VAL A 461 -17.76 23.80 47.00
N SER A 462 -18.07 23.98 48.28
CA SER A 462 -18.96 25.06 48.75
C SER A 462 -18.41 26.45 48.42
N ALA A 463 -17.10 26.66 48.56
CA ALA A 463 -16.46 27.93 48.19
C ALA A 463 -16.61 28.25 46.70
N PHE A 464 -16.56 27.24 45.82
CA PHE A 464 -16.76 27.40 44.38
C PHE A 464 -18.21 27.75 44.01
N LEU A 465 -19.20 27.19 44.72
CA LEU A 465 -20.62 27.37 44.41
C LEU A 465 -21.23 28.67 44.96
N GLN A 466 -20.48 29.48 45.73
CA GLN A 466 -20.99 30.74 46.28
C GLN A 466 -21.37 31.75 45.17
N PRO A 467 -22.55 32.39 45.25
CA PRO A 467 -22.97 33.42 44.29
C PRO A 467 -21.98 34.59 44.27
N GLY A 468 -21.48 34.97 43.07
CA GLY A 468 -20.53 36.08 42.93
C GLY A 468 -19.12 35.82 43.49
N ALA A 469 -18.81 34.56 43.85
CA ALA A 469 -17.53 34.03 44.35
C ALA A 469 -16.45 35.07 44.73
N PRO A 470 -16.54 35.68 45.93
CA PRO A 470 -15.50 36.57 46.44
C PRO A 470 -14.19 35.83 46.80
N ARG A 471 -14.21 34.50 46.93
CA ARG A 471 -13.06 33.65 47.27
C ARG A 471 -12.71 32.68 46.13
N PRO A 472 -11.43 32.57 45.73
CA PRO A 472 -11.02 31.60 44.72
C PRO A 472 -11.20 30.17 45.23
N TYR A 473 -11.51 29.24 44.32
CA TYR A 473 -11.55 27.80 44.60
C TYR A 473 -10.26 27.34 45.32
N PRO A 474 -10.33 26.82 46.57
CA PRO A 474 -9.15 26.48 47.34
C PRO A 474 -8.62 25.11 46.93
N ALA A 475 -7.95 25.03 45.78
CA ALA A 475 -7.45 23.78 45.21
C ALA A 475 -6.60 22.95 46.18
N HIS A 476 -5.81 23.60 47.05
CA HIS A 476 -5.01 22.94 48.09
C HIS A 476 -5.85 22.15 49.12
N TYR A 477 -7.10 22.56 49.41
CA TYR A 477 -8.00 21.78 50.28
C TYR A 477 -8.37 20.47 49.60
N MET A 478 -8.72 20.54 48.32
CA MET A 478 -9.08 19.37 47.54
C MET A 478 -7.89 18.43 47.34
N GLU A 479 -6.70 18.96 47.03
CA GLU A 479 -5.48 18.15 46.90
C GLU A 479 -5.14 17.42 48.20
N THR A 480 -5.27 18.10 49.35
CA THR A 480 -5.09 17.47 50.66
C THR A 480 -6.14 16.39 50.92
N ALA A 481 -7.41 16.63 50.53
CA ALA A 481 -8.47 15.64 50.67
C ALA A 481 -8.21 14.40 49.80
N ILE A 482 -7.84 14.58 48.53
CA ILE A 482 -7.48 13.48 47.61
C ILE A 482 -6.33 12.65 48.19
N GLN A 483 -5.26 13.31 48.62
CA GLN A 483 -4.08 12.65 49.19
C GLN A 483 -4.45 11.88 50.46
N THR A 484 -5.26 12.47 51.33
CA THR A 484 -5.71 11.84 52.58
C THR A 484 -6.60 10.63 52.29
N TYR A 485 -7.57 10.75 51.40
CA TYR A 485 -8.46 9.64 51.03
C TYR A 485 -7.68 8.47 50.41
N ARG A 486 -6.75 8.77 49.52
CA ARG A 486 -5.94 7.76 48.83
C ARG A 486 -4.93 7.07 49.75
N ASP A 487 -4.06 7.84 50.40
CA ASP A 487 -2.86 7.29 51.03
C ASP A 487 -3.08 6.94 52.49
N ILE A 488 -3.90 7.72 53.21
CA ILE A 488 -4.16 7.53 54.65
C ILE A 488 -5.40 6.67 54.85
N CYS A 489 -6.53 7.07 54.29
CA CYS A 489 -7.80 6.36 54.47
C CYS A 489 -7.94 5.11 53.59
N LYS A 490 -7.14 4.99 52.52
CA LYS A 490 -7.23 3.92 51.52
C LYS A 490 -8.63 3.78 50.90
N ASN A 491 -9.36 4.88 50.80
CA ASN A 491 -10.69 4.94 50.21
C ASN A 491 -10.62 5.56 48.81
N MET A 492 -10.41 4.72 47.81
CA MET A 492 -10.26 5.14 46.42
C MET A 492 -11.55 5.71 45.81
N VAL A 493 -12.73 5.31 46.31
CA VAL A 493 -14.02 5.82 45.82
C VAL A 493 -14.16 7.30 46.16
N LEU A 494 -13.84 7.69 47.40
CA LEU A 494 -13.87 9.10 47.81
C LEU A 494 -12.76 9.92 47.13
N ALA A 495 -11.56 9.35 46.97
CA ALA A 495 -10.50 10.01 46.21
C ALA A 495 -10.91 10.26 44.74
N GLU A 496 -11.62 9.31 44.12
CA GLU A 496 -12.15 9.45 42.76
C GLU A 496 -13.24 10.51 42.66
N ARG A 497 -14.20 10.55 43.60
CA ARG A 497 -15.18 11.63 43.67
C ARG A 497 -14.49 13.00 43.73
N CYS A 498 -13.51 13.18 44.61
CA CYS A 498 -12.75 14.42 44.72
C CYS A 498 -12.09 14.81 43.40
N VAL A 499 -11.42 13.87 42.72
CA VAL A 499 -10.76 14.11 41.43
C VAL A 499 -11.76 14.48 40.34
N LEU A 500 -12.90 13.77 40.24
CA LEU A 500 -13.94 14.05 39.26
C LEU A 500 -14.52 15.45 39.45
N LEU A 501 -14.85 15.85 40.68
CA LEU A 501 -15.37 17.18 40.99
C LEU A 501 -14.32 18.27 40.73
N SER A 502 -13.09 18.07 41.22
CA SER A 502 -12.00 19.04 41.08
C SER A 502 -11.59 19.27 39.64
N ALA A 503 -11.52 18.19 38.83
CA ALA A 503 -11.17 18.28 37.43
C ALA A 503 -12.17 19.14 36.65
N GLU A 504 -13.48 19.01 36.90
CA GLU A 504 -14.48 19.87 36.27
C GLU A 504 -14.36 21.34 36.69
N ILE A 505 -14.17 21.61 37.99
CA ILE A 505 -13.97 22.97 38.52
C ILE A 505 -12.72 23.63 37.91
N LEU A 506 -11.61 22.91 37.82
CA LEU A 506 -10.37 23.42 37.23
C LEU A 506 -10.51 23.65 35.73
N LYS A 507 -11.19 22.75 35.01
CA LYS A 507 -11.51 22.92 33.58
C LYS A 507 -12.36 24.17 33.35
N SER A 508 -13.39 24.44 34.17
CA SER A 508 -14.21 25.65 34.03
C SER A 508 -13.43 26.95 34.30
N GLN A 509 -12.33 26.87 35.05
CA GLN A 509 -11.39 27.97 35.29
C GLN A 509 -10.25 28.03 34.25
N SER A 510 -10.31 27.25 33.16
CA SER A 510 -9.25 27.11 32.15
C SER A 510 -7.89 26.59 32.70
N LYS A 511 -7.88 25.96 33.86
CA LYS A 511 -6.69 25.37 34.51
C LYS A 511 -6.45 23.92 34.08
N TYR A 512 -6.33 23.70 32.77
CA TYR A 512 -6.23 22.35 32.20
C TYR A 512 -4.98 21.56 32.64
N SER A 513 -3.86 22.24 32.94
CA SER A 513 -2.63 21.58 33.39
C SER A 513 -2.80 20.95 34.78
N GLU A 514 -3.41 21.68 35.70
CA GLU A 514 -3.71 21.19 37.05
C GLU A 514 -4.75 20.05 36.99
N ALA A 515 -5.79 20.18 36.16
CA ALA A 515 -6.78 19.13 35.95
C ALA A 515 -6.16 17.83 35.39
N ALA A 516 -5.33 17.92 34.36
CA ALA A 516 -4.64 16.77 33.78
C ALA A 516 -3.76 16.06 34.82
N ALA A 517 -3.01 16.82 35.63
CA ALA A 517 -2.15 16.27 36.67
C ALA A 517 -2.95 15.52 37.75
N LEU A 518 -4.13 16.01 38.14
CA LEU A 518 -5.01 15.31 39.09
C LEU A 518 -5.55 14.01 38.52
N LEU A 519 -6.04 14.03 37.28
CA LEU A 519 -6.59 12.86 36.60
C LEU A 519 -5.54 11.74 36.45
N ILE A 520 -4.34 12.09 35.98
CA ILE A 520 -3.24 11.13 35.78
C ILE A 520 -2.81 10.51 37.12
N ARG A 521 -2.76 11.31 38.19
CA ARG A 521 -2.29 10.86 39.51
C ARG A 521 -3.15 9.73 40.09
N LEU A 522 -4.43 9.67 39.74
CA LEU A 522 -5.37 8.66 40.21
C LEU A 522 -5.40 7.40 39.32
N THR A 523 -4.64 7.37 38.23
CA THR A 523 -4.51 6.18 37.38
C THR A 523 -3.68 5.10 38.06
N SER A 524 -4.12 3.85 37.95
CA SER A 524 -3.51 2.69 38.59
C SER A 524 -4.01 1.37 37.96
N GLU A 525 -3.43 0.23 38.35
CA GLU A 525 -3.75 -1.08 37.76
C GLU A 525 -4.94 -1.78 38.43
N ASP A 526 -5.39 -1.30 39.58
CA ASP A 526 -6.53 -1.81 40.34
C ASP A 526 -7.90 -1.54 39.67
N SER A 527 -7.96 -0.62 38.70
CA SER A 527 -9.15 -0.39 37.87
C SER A 527 -8.75 0.13 36.49
N ASP A 528 -8.67 -0.79 35.52
CA ASP A 528 -8.34 -0.43 34.13
C ASP A 528 -9.38 0.51 33.51
N LEU A 529 -10.68 0.33 33.80
CA LEU A 529 -11.74 1.20 33.27
C LEU A 529 -11.59 2.65 33.77
N ARG A 530 -11.42 2.85 35.07
CA ARG A 530 -11.19 4.17 35.66
C ARG A 530 -9.96 4.81 35.04
N SER A 531 -8.84 4.09 35.04
CA SER A 531 -7.58 4.60 34.49
C SER A 531 -7.72 5.00 33.02
N ALA A 532 -8.43 4.22 32.20
CA ALA A 532 -8.68 4.54 30.80
C ALA A 532 -9.45 5.86 30.64
N LEU A 533 -10.54 6.02 31.38
CA LEU A 533 -11.39 7.21 31.37
C LEU A 533 -10.62 8.46 31.81
N LEU A 534 -9.87 8.37 32.91
CA LEU A 534 -9.11 9.51 33.43
C LEU A 534 -7.94 9.90 32.52
N LEU A 535 -7.26 8.93 31.90
CA LEU A 535 -6.19 9.19 30.92
C LEU A 535 -6.73 9.88 29.67
N GLU A 536 -7.88 9.45 29.17
CA GLU A 536 -8.55 10.10 28.05
C GLU A 536 -8.94 11.54 28.40
N GLN A 537 -9.53 11.78 29.57
CA GLN A 537 -9.86 13.13 30.01
C GLN A 537 -8.61 14.00 30.21
N ALA A 538 -7.50 13.42 30.68
CA ALA A 538 -6.22 14.11 30.75
C ALA A 538 -5.67 14.45 29.36
N ALA A 539 -5.82 13.57 28.37
CA ALA A 539 -5.49 13.86 26.98
C ALA A 539 -6.29 15.08 26.49
N HIS A 540 -7.61 15.10 26.71
CA HIS A 540 -8.45 16.24 26.36
C HIS A 540 -8.05 17.53 27.09
N CYS A 541 -7.52 17.45 28.31
CA CYS A 541 -6.96 18.63 28.97
C CYS A 541 -5.73 19.17 28.21
N PHE A 542 -4.82 18.31 27.75
CA PHE A 542 -3.61 18.74 27.00
C PHE A 542 -3.93 19.45 25.69
N ILE A 543 -4.97 19.02 24.96
CA ILE A 543 -5.33 19.68 23.70
C ILE A 543 -6.07 21.01 23.90
N ASN A 544 -6.78 21.18 25.03
CA ASN A 544 -7.50 22.41 25.36
C ASN A 544 -6.66 23.45 26.13
N MET A 545 -5.39 23.17 26.39
CA MET A 545 -4.47 24.17 26.95
C MET A 545 -4.34 25.38 26.01
N LYS A 546 -4.06 26.57 26.57
CA LYS A 546 -3.80 27.79 25.79
C LYS A 546 -2.74 27.58 24.69
N SER A 547 -1.75 26.72 24.98
CA SER A 547 -0.84 26.17 23.98
C SER A 547 -1.10 24.66 23.88
N PRO A 548 -1.83 24.18 22.85
CA PRO A 548 -2.18 22.77 22.72
C PRO A 548 -0.96 21.84 22.70
N MET A 549 -0.91 20.88 23.61
CA MET A 549 0.19 19.91 23.70
C MET A 549 -0.16 18.62 22.93
N VAL A 550 -0.19 18.71 21.60
CA VAL A 550 -0.68 17.66 20.68
C VAL A 550 -0.04 16.28 20.92
N ARG A 551 1.28 16.22 21.14
CA ARG A 551 1.97 14.94 21.41
C ARG A 551 1.60 14.34 22.77
N LYS A 552 1.39 15.18 23.79
CA LYS A 552 0.90 14.70 25.09
C LYS A 552 -0.52 14.19 24.99
N PHE A 553 -1.37 14.85 24.19
CA PHE A 553 -2.70 14.32 23.85
C PHE A 553 -2.59 12.92 23.25
N ALA A 554 -1.84 12.74 22.16
CA ALA A 554 -1.72 11.43 21.49
C ALA A 554 -1.14 10.35 22.41
N PHE A 555 -0.11 10.66 23.20
CA PHE A 555 0.48 9.74 24.16
C PHE A 555 -0.54 9.24 25.20
N HIS A 556 -1.33 10.14 25.79
CA HIS A 556 -2.34 9.76 26.77
C HIS A 556 -3.54 9.06 26.13
N MET A 557 -3.88 9.35 24.88
CA MET A 557 -4.87 8.59 24.12
C MET A 557 -4.40 7.14 23.89
N ILE A 558 -3.12 6.90 23.57
CA ILE A 558 -2.56 5.55 23.46
C ILE A 558 -2.66 4.79 24.79
N LEU A 559 -2.29 5.43 25.91
CA LEU A 559 -2.39 4.82 27.24
C LEU A 559 -3.84 4.54 27.63
N ALA A 560 -4.76 5.45 27.32
CA ALA A 560 -6.19 5.25 27.53
C ALA A 560 -6.70 4.07 26.69
N GLY A 561 -6.30 3.98 25.42
CA GLY A 561 -6.66 2.88 24.52
C GLY A 561 -6.19 1.51 25.04
N HIS A 562 -4.96 1.44 25.56
CA HIS A 562 -4.43 0.23 26.19
C HIS A 562 -5.25 -0.19 27.41
N ARG A 563 -5.56 0.76 28.31
CA ARG A 563 -6.37 0.50 29.50
C ARG A 563 -7.82 0.14 29.16
N PHE A 564 -8.43 0.77 28.15
CA PHE A 564 -9.75 0.36 27.64
C PHE A 564 -9.72 -1.06 27.08
N SER A 565 -8.65 -1.46 26.38
CA SER A 565 -8.52 -2.83 25.88
C SER A 565 -8.42 -3.84 27.02
N LYS A 566 -7.65 -3.54 28.08
CA LYS A 566 -7.58 -4.40 29.29
C LYS A 566 -8.92 -4.49 30.02
N ALA A 567 -9.67 -3.38 30.05
CA ALA A 567 -11.04 -3.36 30.54
C ALA A 567 -12.03 -4.04 29.57
N GLY A 568 -11.63 -4.61 28.42
CA GLY A 568 -12.58 -5.22 27.48
C GLY A 568 -13.45 -4.23 26.69
N GLN A 569 -13.22 -2.92 26.84
CA GLN A 569 -13.90 -1.84 26.12
C GLN A 569 -13.28 -1.62 24.71
N LYS A 570 -13.33 -2.66 23.87
CA LYS A 570 -12.62 -2.70 22.57
C LYS A 570 -12.97 -1.56 21.60
N LYS A 571 -14.24 -1.12 21.57
CA LYS A 571 -14.68 0.01 20.74
C LYS A 571 -14.00 1.32 21.14
N HIS A 572 -13.95 1.60 22.45
CA HIS A 572 -13.26 2.78 22.98
C HIS A 572 -11.75 2.68 22.81
N ALA A 573 -11.17 1.48 22.96
CA ALA A 573 -9.77 1.25 22.67
C ALA A 573 -9.42 1.63 21.22
N LEU A 574 -10.15 1.08 20.24
CA LEU A 574 -9.97 1.41 18.82
C LEU A 574 -10.10 2.92 18.56
N ARG A 575 -11.14 3.56 19.11
CA ARG A 575 -11.36 5.00 18.99
C ARG A 575 -10.16 5.81 19.49
N CYS A 576 -9.60 5.44 20.64
CA CYS A 576 -8.44 6.11 21.21
C CYS A 576 -7.19 5.99 20.31
N TYR A 577 -6.91 4.80 19.77
CA TYR A 577 -5.79 4.60 18.84
C TYR A 577 -5.99 5.36 17.53
N CYS A 578 -7.21 5.39 16.98
CA CYS A 578 -7.53 6.19 15.79
C CYS A 578 -7.33 7.70 16.03
N GLN A 579 -7.68 8.20 17.22
CA GLN A 579 -7.42 9.60 17.62
C GLN A 579 -5.92 9.89 17.72
N ALA A 580 -5.13 8.97 18.29
CA ALA A 580 -3.69 9.12 18.35
C ALA A 580 -3.02 9.08 16.96
N MET A 581 -3.52 8.26 16.03
CA MET A 581 -2.98 8.12 14.68
C MET A 581 -2.95 9.45 13.91
N GLN A 582 -3.93 10.34 14.14
CA GLN A 582 -3.99 11.66 13.49
C GLN A 582 -2.76 12.53 13.78
N VAL A 583 -2.06 12.28 14.88
CA VAL A 583 -0.84 13.01 15.28
C VAL A 583 0.41 12.44 14.64
N TYR A 584 0.49 11.13 14.44
CA TYR A 584 1.70 10.47 13.96
C TYR A 584 1.73 10.25 12.45
N LYS A 585 0.56 10.08 11.82
CA LYS A 585 0.42 9.72 10.40
C LYS A 585 1.18 10.68 9.48
N GLY A 586 2.16 10.15 8.73
CA GLY A 586 2.91 10.91 7.72
C GLY A 586 3.84 11.99 8.29
N LYS A 587 4.19 11.92 9.59
CA LYS A 587 5.07 12.89 10.27
C LYS A 587 6.46 12.32 10.60
N GLY A 588 6.79 11.12 10.09
CA GLY A 588 8.12 10.51 10.21
C GLY A 588 8.36 9.71 11.50
N TRP A 589 7.30 9.36 12.24
CA TRP A 589 7.38 8.59 13.49
C TRP A 589 7.08 7.11 13.24
N SER A 590 7.83 6.48 12.32
CA SER A 590 7.48 5.15 11.80
C SER A 590 7.25 4.09 12.88
N LEU A 591 8.06 4.04 13.94
CA LEU A 591 7.87 3.08 15.03
C LEU A 591 6.54 3.26 15.78
N ALA A 592 6.11 4.51 15.98
CA ALA A 592 4.82 4.81 16.60
C ALA A 592 3.68 4.51 15.63
N GLU A 593 3.81 4.88 14.36
CA GLU A 593 2.83 4.57 13.31
C GLU A 593 2.64 3.05 13.17
N ASP A 594 3.71 2.26 13.17
CA ASP A 594 3.67 0.80 13.12
C ASP A 594 2.92 0.22 14.32
N HIS A 595 3.27 0.65 15.54
CA HIS A 595 2.60 0.17 16.76
C HIS A 595 1.11 0.52 16.78
N ILE A 596 0.74 1.74 16.42
CA ILE A 596 -0.66 2.18 16.42
C ILE A 596 -1.44 1.46 15.31
N ASN A 597 -0.92 1.36 14.08
CA ASN A 597 -1.58 0.62 13.01
C ASN A 597 -1.73 -0.87 13.34
N PHE A 598 -0.70 -1.50 13.94
CA PHE A 598 -0.77 -2.88 14.39
C PHE A 598 -1.90 -3.08 15.40
N THR A 599 -2.01 -2.17 16.37
CA THR A 599 -3.06 -2.23 17.38
C THR A 599 -4.44 -1.95 16.79
N ILE A 600 -4.58 -0.96 15.91
CA ILE A 600 -5.82 -0.69 15.16
C ILE A 600 -6.24 -1.94 14.37
N GLY A 601 -5.30 -2.60 13.69
CA GLY A 601 -5.54 -3.82 12.93
C GLY A 601 -6.13 -4.94 13.80
N ARG A 602 -5.49 -5.24 14.93
CA ARG A 602 -5.96 -6.28 15.87
C ARG A 602 -7.32 -5.96 16.51
N GLN A 603 -7.53 -4.71 16.94
CA GLN A 603 -8.79 -4.29 17.54
C GLN A 603 -9.93 -4.31 16.52
N SER A 604 -9.68 -3.82 15.31
CA SER A 604 -10.65 -3.84 14.20
C SER A 604 -11.03 -5.27 13.82
N PHE A 605 -10.06 -6.19 13.73
CA PHE A 605 -10.31 -7.61 13.50
C PHE A 605 -11.21 -8.21 14.57
N THR A 606 -10.90 -7.93 15.84
CA THR A 606 -11.70 -8.43 16.98
C THR A 606 -13.14 -7.88 17.00
N LEU A 607 -13.33 -6.67 16.47
CA LEU A 607 -14.65 -6.03 16.31
C LEU A 607 -15.36 -6.41 15.01
N ARG A 608 -14.83 -7.38 14.23
CA ARG A 608 -15.33 -7.81 12.91
C ARG A 608 -15.36 -6.70 11.85
N GLN A 609 -14.52 -5.68 12.00
CA GLN A 609 -14.30 -4.62 11.01
C GLN A 609 -13.11 -4.98 10.12
N LEU A 610 -13.31 -5.95 9.22
CA LEU A 610 -12.23 -6.55 8.46
C LEU A 610 -11.55 -5.58 7.49
N ASP A 611 -12.31 -4.71 6.81
CA ASP A 611 -11.74 -3.71 5.90
C ASP A 611 -10.79 -2.73 6.63
N ASN A 612 -11.22 -2.27 7.81
CA ASN A 612 -10.39 -1.42 8.68
C ASN A 612 -9.12 -2.14 9.12
N ALA A 613 -9.23 -3.44 9.44
CA ALA A 613 -8.09 -4.26 9.84
C ALA A 613 -7.09 -4.45 8.68
N VAL A 614 -7.57 -4.84 7.50
CA VAL A 614 -6.76 -4.99 6.28
C VAL A 614 -6.05 -3.68 5.94
N SER A 615 -6.75 -2.54 6.00
CA SER A 615 -6.19 -1.22 5.71
C SER A 615 -5.08 -0.85 6.69
N ALA A 616 -5.28 -1.07 8.00
CA ALA A 616 -4.28 -0.77 9.02
C ALA A 616 -3.00 -1.62 8.82
N PHE A 617 -3.13 -2.93 8.60
CA PHE A 617 -1.96 -3.78 8.35
C PHE A 617 -1.27 -3.45 7.01
N ARG A 618 -2.04 -3.13 5.96
CA ARG A 618 -1.52 -2.68 4.67
C ARG A 618 -0.61 -1.46 4.84
N HIS A 619 -1.01 -0.48 5.66
CA HIS A 619 -0.22 0.72 5.91
C HIS A 619 1.16 0.42 6.53
N ILE A 620 1.26 -0.61 7.38
CA ILE A 620 2.53 -1.01 7.99
C ILE A 620 3.49 -1.60 6.95
N LEU A 621 2.94 -2.34 5.97
CA LEU A 621 3.73 -3.00 4.92
C LEU A 621 4.20 -2.05 3.82
N ILE A 622 3.46 -0.95 3.56
CA ILE A 622 3.79 0.01 2.50
C ILE A 622 4.77 1.11 2.97
N ASN A 623 4.83 1.38 4.27
CA ASN A 623 5.72 2.41 4.79
C ASN A 623 7.10 1.80 5.09
N ASP A 624 8.16 2.64 5.06
CA ASP A 624 9.51 2.23 5.46
C ASP A 624 9.59 1.97 6.98
N SER A 625 9.10 0.80 7.39
CA SER A 625 9.11 0.35 8.78
C SER A 625 10.55 0.17 9.25
N LYS A 626 10.87 0.77 10.40
CA LYS A 626 12.19 0.64 11.04
C LYS A 626 12.26 -0.54 12.01
N GLN A 627 11.21 -1.36 12.09
CA GLN A 627 11.13 -2.49 13.00
C GLN A 627 12.13 -3.61 12.65
N PRO A 628 12.47 -4.49 13.61
CA PRO A 628 13.29 -5.67 13.36
C PRO A 628 12.61 -6.65 12.38
N PRO A 629 13.39 -7.52 11.70
CA PRO A 629 12.85 -8.53 10.77
C PRO A 629 11.76 -9.41 11.38
N ALA A 630 11.94 -9.84 12.64
CA ALA A 630 10.95 -10.67 13.35
C ALA A 630 9.58 -10.00 13.45
N GLN A 631 9.56 -8.69 13.75
CA GLN A 631 8.35 -7.90 13.87
C GLN A 631 7.72 -7.60 12.50
N GLN A 632 8.52 -7.30 11.47
CA GLN A 632 8.02 -7.14 10.10
C GLN A 632 7.40 -8.45 9.56
N GLY A 633 8.03 -9.59 9.86
CA GLY A 633 7.47 -10.91 9.55
C GLY A 633 6.14 -11.16 10.26
N ALA A 634 5.98 -10.71 11.52
CA ALA A 634 4.70 -10.78 12.23
C ALA A 634 3.63 -9.91 11.56
N PHE A 635 3.96 -8.70 11.11
CA PHE A 635 3.03 -7.84 10.37
C PHE A 635 2.53 -8.48 9.08
N LEU A 636 3.43 -9.10 8.31
CA LEU A 636 3.06 -9.82 7.09
C LEU A 636 2.12 -11.00 7.39
N ARG A 637 2.42 -11.80 8.42
CA ARG A 637 1.55 -12.93 8.81
C ARG A 637 0.16 -12.48 9.25
N GLU A 638 0.06 -11.44 10.06
CA GLU A 638 -1.23 -10.88 10.48
C GLU A 638 -2.02 -10.32 9.30
N TYR A 639 -1.36 -9.60 8.38
CA TYR A 639 -1.97 -9.12 7.14
C TYR A 639 -2.56 -10.28 6.33
N LEU A 640 -1.77 -11.33 6.07
CA LEU A 640 -2.22 -12.50 5.31
C LEU A 640 -3.39 -13.21 6.01
N TYR A 641 -3.35 -13.31 7.34
CA TYR A 641 -4.39 -13.97 8.12
C TYR A 641 -5.71 -13.20 8.08
N VAL A 642 -5.69 -11.90 8.38
CA VAL A 642 -6.87 -11.03 8.34
C VAL A 642 -7.45 -10.98 6.93
N TYR A 643 -6.58 -10.89 5.92
CA TYR A 643 -7.01 -10.84 4.54
C TYR A 643 -7.72 -12.13 4.11
N LYS A 644 -7.16 -13.31 4.44
CA LYS A 644 -7.78 -14.60 4.14
C LYS A 644 -9.19 -14.74 4.77
N ASN A 645 -9.38 -14.20 5.97
CA ASN A 645 -10.71 -14.16 6.61
C ASN A 645 -11.67 -13.18 5.91
N ALA A 646 -11.17 -12.04 5.42
CA ALA A 646 -11.98 -11.07 4.69
C ALA A 646 -12.50 -11.63 3.36
N THR A 647 -11.66 -12.31 2.58
CA THR A 647 -12.07 -12.92 1.29
C THR A 647 -12.96 -14.14 1.42
N GLN A 648 -12.88 -14.89 2.52
CA GLN A 648 -13.82 -15.99 2.78
C GLN A 648 -15.29 -15.53 2.86
N LEU A 649 -15.53 -14.25 3.18
CA LEU A 649 -16.89 -13.67 3.21
C LEU A 649 -17.39 -13.23 1.83
N SER A 650 -16.50 -13.13 0.83
CA SER A 650 -16.82 -12.68 -0.54
C SER A 650 -15.98 -13.43 -1.60
N PRO A 651 -16.17 -14.75 -1.75
CA PRO A 651 -15.37 -15.58 -2.66
C PRO A 651 -15.51 -15.16 -4.14
N ASP A 652 -16.66 -14.59 -4.52
CA ASP A 652 -16.95 -14.15 -5.90
C ASP A 652 -16.51 -12.70 -6.20
N GLY A 653 -15.81 -12.05 -5.26
CA GLY A 653 -15.31 -10.68 -5.43
C GLY A 653 -14.12 -10.58 -6.40
N PRO A 654 -13.83 -9.38 -6.96
CA PRO A 654 -12.64 -9.17 -7.78
C PRO A 654 -11.37 -9.43 -6.97
N LEU A 655 -10.31 -9.94 -7.63
CA LEU A 655 -9.02 -10.17 -6.98
C LEU A 655 -8.48 -8.86 -6.37
N PRO A 656 -8.01 -8.89 -5.11
CA PRO A 656 -7.48 -7.71 -4.43
C PRO A 656 -6.19 -7.21 -5.04
N GLN A 657 -5.95 -5.92 -4.87
CA GLN A 657 -4.63 -5.35 -5.12
C GLN A 657 -3.72 -5.59 -3.90
N LEU A 658 -2.70 -6.42 -4.01
CA LEU A 658 -1.77 -6.68 -2.91
C LEU A 658 -0.77 -5.52 -2.75
N PRO A 659 -0.29 -5.23 -1.53
CA PRO A 659 0.68 -4.15 -1.29
C PRO A 659 2.13 -4.53 -1.60
N LEU A 660 2.42 -5.83 -1.69
CA LEU A 660 3.77 -6.38 -1.78
C LEU A 660 3.84 -7.53 -2.79
N PRO A 661 4.96 -7.71 -3.51
CA PRO A 661 6.12 -6.80 -3.57
C PRO A 661 5.80 -5.48 -4.27
N TYR A 662 6.73 -4.53 -4.31
CA TYR A 662 6.59 -3.33 -5.14
C TYR A 662 6.94 -3.64 -6.58
N ILE A 663 6.13 -3.19 -7.52
CA ILE A 663 6.41 -3.32 -8.95
C ILE A 663 6.93 -1.98 -9.48
N ASN A 664 8.08 -2.00 -10.14
CA ASN A 664 8.54 -0.85 -10.93
C ASN A 664 7.95 -0.94 -12.34
N SER A 665 6.69 -0.53 -12.50
CA SER A 665 5.95 -0.62 -13.77
C SER A 665 6.66 0.10 -14.91
N SER A 666 7.34 1.23 -14.63
CA SER A 666 8.06 2.00 -15.65
C SER A 666 9.25 1.24 -16.27
N ALA A 667 9.88 0.35 -15.49
CA ALA A 667 11.00 -0.48 -15.93
C ALA A 667 10.56 -1.72 -16.72
N THR A 668 9.25 -1.97 -16.84
CA THR A 668 8.71 -3.12 -17.58
C THR A 668 9.19 -3.13 -19.03
N ARG A 669 9.77 -4.26 -19.45
CA ARG A 669 10.19 -4.51 -20.84
C ARG A 669 9.27 -5.55 -21.47
N VAL A 670 8.92 -5.38 -22.74
CA VAL A 670 8.07 -6.33 -23.48
C VAL A 670 8.83 -6.80 -24.71
N PHE A 671 9.04 -8.10 -24.81
CA PHE A 671 9.77 -8.73 -25.90
C PHE A 671 8.84 -9.59 -26.76
N PHE A 672 8.88 -9.34 -28.06
CA PHE A 672 8.15 -10.06 -29.10
C PHE A 672 9.14 -10.90 -29.89
N GLY A 673 9.05 -12.22 -29.80
CA GLY A 673 9.90 -13.12 -30.57
C GLY A 673 10.17 -14.43 -29.85
N HIS A 674 10.64 -15.42 -30.60
CA HIS A 674 10.87 -16.77 -30.10
C HIS A 674 12.17 -16.92 -29.28
N ASP A 675 12.20 -17.94 -28.42
CA ASP A 675 13.45 -18.40 -27.80
C ASP A 675 14.35 -19.00 -28.87
N ARG A 676 15.59 -18.52 -28.95
CA ARG A 676 16.51 -18.94 -30.01
C ARG A 676 16.99 -20.36 -29.79
N ARG A 677 17.11 -21.11 -30.88
CA ARG A 677 17.81 -22.39 -30.84
C ARG A 677 19.32 -22.14 -30.65
N PRO A 678 19.97 -22.84 -29.69
CA PRO A 678 21.42 -22.82 -29.58
C PRO A 678 22.05 -23.29 -30.89
N ALA A 679 23.14 -22.66 -31.31
CA ALA A 679 23.88 -23.12 -32.47
C ALA A 679 24.59 -24.45 -32.14
N GLU A 680 24.52 -25.42 -33.04
CA GLU A 680 25.15 -26.73 -32.89
C GLU A 680 26.49 -26.80 -33.64
N GLY A 681 27.52 -27.37 -33.00
CA GLY A 681 28.84 -27.56 -33.61
C GLY A 681 29.57 -26.24 -33.90
N GLU A 682 30.07 -26.09 -35.13
CA GLU A 682 30.82 -24.91 -35.61
C GLU A 682 29.92 -23.75 -36.08
N LYS A 683 28.60 -23.87 -35.91
CA LYS A 683 27.64 -22.84 -36.30
C LYS A 683 27.66 -21.67 -35.31
N GLN A 684 27.56 -20.46 -35.83
CA GLN A 684 27.32 -19.23 -35.06
C GLN A 684 25.94 -18.69 -35.43
N ALA A 685 24.99 -18.69 -34.49
CA ALA A 685 23.66 -18.10 -34.72
C ALA A 685 23.74 -16.57 -34.87
N ALA A 686 22.85 -16.00 -35.68
CA ALA A 686 22.68 -14.56 -35.78
C ALA A 686 22.47 -13.91 -34.39
N THR A 687 23.14 -12.78 -34.16
CA THR A 687 23.22 -12.15 -32.83
C THR A 687 21.88 -11.61 -32.35
N HIS A 688 21.01 -11.12 -33.24
CA HIS A 688 19.62 -10.64 -33.05
C HIS A 688 19.36 -9.84 -31.74
N VAL A 689 18.12 -9.46 -31.43
CA VAL A 689 17.77 -8.82 -30.14
C VAL A 689 17.61 -9.86 -29.03
N SER A 690 18.19 -9.64 -27.85
CA SER A 690 18.04 -10.46 -26.64
C SER A 690 17.52 -9.63 -25.45
N LEU A 691 16.79 -10.27 -24.53
CA LEU A 691 16.35 -9.65 -23.26
C LEU A 691 17.51 -9.36 -22.30
N ASP A 692 18.63 -10.07 -22.44
CA ASP A 692 19.84 -9.85 -21.62
C ASP A 692 20.67 -8.65 -22.12
N GLN A 693 20.34 -8.10 -23.29
CA GLN A 693 21.01 -6.94 -23.85
C GLN A 693 20.41 -5.65 -23.28
N GLU A 694 21.28 -4.69 -22.91
CA GLU A 694 20.85 -3.35 -22.56
C GLU A 694 20.39 -2.56 -23.78
N TYR A 695 19.50 -1.58 -23.57
CA TYR A 695 19.03 -0.73 -24.65
C TYR A 695 20.09 0.29 -25.03
N ASP A 696 20.56 0.22 -26.27
CA ASP A 696 21.41 1.23 -26.89
C ASP A 696 20.65 2.04 -27.93
N SER A 697 20.58 3.36 -27.74
CA SER A 697 19.89 4.27 -28.65
C SER A 697 20.59 4.39 -30.01
N GLU A 698 21.92 4.34 -30.05
CA GLU A 698 22.67 4.48 -31.31
C GLU A 698 22.48 3.24 -32.18
N SER A 699 22.66 2.04 -31.62
CA SER A 699 22.37 0.78 -32.31
C SER A 699 20.90 0.69 -32.75
N SER A 700 19.94 1.07 -31.91
CA SER A 700 18.51 1.06 -32.25
C SER A 700 18.19 1.96 -33.45
N GLN A 701 18.76 3.17 -33.49
CA GLN A 701 18.60 4.10 -34.61
C GLN A 701 19.26 3.56 -35.88
N GLN A 702 20.44 2.95 -35.78
CA GLN A 702 21.11 2.30 -36.90
C GLN A 702 20.30 1.15 -37.52
N TRP A 703 19.68 0.29 -36.70
CA TRP A 703 18.83 -0.79 -37.22
C TRP A 703 17.57 -0.26 -37.91
N LYS A 704 17.00 0.83 -37.38
CA LYS A 704 15.86 1.51 -38.00
C LYS A 704 16.23 2.07 -39.37
N GLU A 705 17.39 2.71 -39.51
CA GLU A 705 17.87 3.25 -40.79
C GLU A 705 18.07 2.14 -41.83
N LEU A 706 18.67 1.00 -41.45
CA LEU A 706 18.84 -0.16 -42.33
C LEU A 706 17.50 -0.75 -42.79
N GLU A 707 16.50 -0.78 -41.91
CA GLU A 707 15.14 -1.25 -42.25
C GLU A 707 14.41 -0.25 -43.17
N GLU A 708 14.52 1.05 -42.91
CA GLU A 708 13.97 2.10 -43.78
C GLU A 708 14.59 2.06 -45.18
N GLN A 709 15.89 1.81 -45.27
CA GLN A 709 16.60 1.64 -46.54
C GLN A 709 16.05 0.45 -47.34
N VAL A 710 15.97 -0.76 -46.75
CA VAL A 710 15.46 -1.93 -47.48
C VAL A 710 14.02 -1.74 -47.94
N VAL A 711 13.17 -1.14 -47.10
CA VAL A 711 11.77 -0.88 -47.41
C VAL A 711 11.63 0.16 -48.51
N SER A 712 12.43 1.22 -48.48
CA SER A 712 12.46 2.24 -49.54
C SER A 712 12.82 1.62 -50.90
N VAL A 713 13.87 0.79 -50.95
CA VAL A 713 14.32 0.14 -52.18
C VAL A 713 13.26 -0.79 -52.75
N ILE A 714 12.57 -1.55 -51.89
CA ILE A 714 11.47 -2.44 -52.29
C ILE A 714 10.28 -1.64 -52.85
N ASN A 715 10.01 -0.47 -52.28
CA ASN A 715 8.92 0.41 -52.66
C ASN A 715 9.34 1.52 -53.64
N LYS A 716 10.25 1.19 -54.57
CA LYS A 716 10.69 2.09 -55.67
C LYS A 716 11.20 3.46 -55.20
N GLY A 717 11.93 3.48 -54.08
CA GLY A 717 12.56 4.68 -53.51
C GLY A 717 11.68 5.49 -52.56
N THR A 718 10.54 4.96 -52.12
CA THR A 718 9.64 5.65 -51.17
C THR A 718 9.34 4.80 -49.95
N VAL A 719 9.35 5.39 -48.76
CA VAL A 719 8.91 4.71 -47.53
C VAL A 719 7.39 4.89 -47.39
N PRO A 720 6.59 3.82 -47.27
CA PRO A 720 5.14 3.93 -47.10
C PRO A 720 4.76 4.80 -45.90
N PRO A 721 3.70 5.62 -45.97
CA PRO A 721 3.32 6.52 -44.86
C PRO A 721 2.92 5.79 -43.57
N ASN A 722 2.50 4.53 -43.69
CA ASN A 722 2.12 3.67 -42.57
C ASN A 722 3.26 2.75 -42.10
N PHE A 723 4.47 2.90 -42.64
CA PHE A 723 5.63 2.10 -42.26
C PHE A 723 5.95 2.29 -40.77
N GLN A 724 6.28 1.19 -40.10
CA GLN A 724 6.72 1.15 -38.73
C GLN A 724 7.95 0.27 -38.66
N PRO A 725 9.09 0.78 -38.14
CA PRO A 725 10.26 -0.04 -37.90
C PRO A 725 9.94 -1.18 -36.93
N THR A 726 10.52 -2.34 -37.18
CA THR A 726 10.33 -3.51 -36.33
C THR A 726 11.03 -3.30 -34.98
N GLN A 727 10.27 -3.40 -33.88
CA GLN A 727 10.81 -3.32 -32.52
C GLN A 727 10.49 -4.60 -31.76
N PHE A 728 11.52 -5.43 -31.55
CA PHE A 728 11.39 -6.70 -30.83
C PHE A 728 11.35 -6.53 -29.32
N CYS A 729 12.00 -5.50 -28.76
CA CYS A 729 12.05 -5.25 -27.32
C CYS A 729 11.63 -3.81 -27.03
N LEU A 730 10.46 -3.64 -26.42
CA LEU A 730 9.94 -2.34 -25.98
C LEU A 730 10.29 -2.09 -24.52
N ASN A 731 10.66 -0.85 -24.21
CA ASN A 731 11.02 -0.41 -22.86
C ASN A 731 10.64 1.08 -22.70
N ARG A 732 11.10 1.74 -21.63
CA ARG A 732 10.78 3.15 -21.37
C ARG A 732 11.43 4.16 -22.32
N TYR A 733 12.41 3.73 -23.12
CA TYR A 733 13.18 4.56 -24.06
C TYR A 733 12.77 4.34 -25.51
N SER A 734 11.95 3.31 -25.81
CA SER A 734 11.39 3.08 -27.15
C SER A 734 10.21 4.00 -27.46
N ASP A 735 9.90 4.17 -28.75
CA ASP A 735 8.69 4.87 -29.19
C ASP A 735 7.46 3.97 -29.02
N ASN A 736 6.80 4.10 -27.86
CA ASN A 736 5.62 3.32 -27.50
C ASN A 736 4.30 4.03 -27.87
N SER A 737 4.31 5.01 -28.77
CA SER A 737 3.11 5.77 -29.14
C SER A 737 2.09 4.94 -29.94
N LYS A 738 2.55 3.86 -30.59
CA LYS A 738 1.77 2.98 -31.46
C LYS A 738 1.64 1.58 -30.85
N PHE A 739 0.57 0.88 -31.22
CA PHE A 739 0.34 -0.49 -30.80
C PHE A 739 1.37 -1.43 -31.47
N PRO A 740 2.15 -2.22 -30.69
CA PRO A 740 3.07 -3.18 -31.27
C PRO A 740 2.33 -4.34 -31.94
N LEU A 741 3.01 -5.00 -32.87
CA LEU A 741 2.49 -6.18 -33.56
C LEU A 741 3.13 -7.44 -32.98
N ALA A 742 2.32 -8.45 -32.73
CA ALA A 742 2.75 -9.80 -32.39
C ALA A 742 2.11 -10.80 -33.36
N VAL A 743 2.66 -12.00 -33.46
CA VAL A 743 2.22 -13.07 -34.37
C VAL A 743 1.60 -14.19 -33.54
N ILE A 744 0.54 -14.84 -34.02
CA ILE A 744 -0.03 -16.00 -33.32
C ILE A 744 1.03 -17.10 -33.11
N GLU A 745 0.89 -17.85 -32.01
CA GLU A 745 1.81 -18.90 -31.54
C GLU A 745 3.21 -18.43 -31.13
N GLU A 746 3.56 -17.15 -31.33
CA GLU A 746 4.85 -16.62 -30.90
C GLU A 746 4.78 -16.06 -29.47
N PRO A 747 5.79 -16.35 -28.61
CA PRO A 747 5.75 -15.90 -27.23
C PRO A 747 5.91 -14.39 -27.12
N ILE A 748 5.08 -13.79 -26.27
CA ILE A 748 5.22 -12.42 -25.78
C ILE A 748 5.78 -12.51 -24.37
N THR A 749 7.04 -12.09 -24.19
CA THR A 749 7.70 -12.13 -22.88
C THR A 749 7.65 -10.75 -22.22
N VAL A 750 7.04 -10.66 -21.05
CA VAL A 750 7.00 -9.44 -20.23
C VAL A 750 7.96 -9.59 -19.07
N GLU A 751 8.91 -8.66 -18.99
CA GLU A 751 9.88 -8.57 -17.92
C GLU A 751 9.41 -7.55 -16.87
N VAL A 752 9.12 -8.02 -15.65
CA VAL A 752 8.61 -7.21 -14.55
C VAL A 752 9.63 -7.18 -13.41
N SER A 753 9.96 -5.97 -12.95
CA SER A 753 10.89 -5.76 -11.83
C SER A 753 10.13 -5.64 -10.51
N PHE A 754 10.41 -6.57 -9.59
CA PHE A 754 9.83 -6.64 -8.26
C PHE A 754 10.85 -6.22 -7.21
N ARG A 755 10.45 -5.37 -6.26
CA ARG A 755 11.26 -4.98 -5.10
C ARG A 755 10.56 -5.43 -3.83
N ASN A 756 11.25 -6.21 -3.00
CA ASN A 756 10.82 -6.47 -1.64
C ASN A 756 11.30 -5.31 -0.74
N PRO A 757 10.40 -4.53 -0.12
CA PRO A 757 10.79 -3.48 0.83
C PRO A 757 11.03 -4.01 2.25
N LEU A 758 10.67 -5.27 2.54
CA LEU A 758 10.76 -5.84 3.88
C LEU A 758 12.12 -6.49 4.14
N LYS A 759 12.48 -6.55 5.43
CA LYS A 759 13.67 -7.26 5.93
C LYS A 759 13.48 -8.77 6.05
N VAL A 760 12.41 -9.31 5.48
CA VAL A 760 12.06 -10.74 5.47
C VAL A 760 11.78 -11.16 4.02
N PRO A 761 12.13 -12.40 3.63
CA PRO A 761 11.88 -12.87 2.27
C PRO A 761 10.39 -12.99 1.97
N LEU A 762 10.02 -12.71 0.71
CA LEU A 762 8.69 -12.91 0.15
C LEU A 762 8.70 -14.10 -0.80
N LEU A 763 7.73 -15.00 -0.66
CA LEU A 763 7.51 -16.09 -1.60
C LEU A 763 6.24 -15.80 -2.39
N LEU A 764 6.37 -15.72 -3.70
CA LEU A 764 5.23 -15.68 -4.62
C LEU A 764 5.07 -17.06 -5.25
N THR A 765 3.87 -17.61 -5.24
CA THR A 765 3.58 -18.84 -6.00
C THR A 765 2.53 -18.58 -7.07
N ASP A 766 2.55 -19.38 -8.14
CA ASP A 766 1.66 -19.25 -9.30
C ASP A 766 1.68 -17.85 -9.94
N LEU A 767 2.88 -17.25 -10.00
CA LEU A 767 3.07 -15.90 -10.56
C LEU A 767 2.88 -15.92 -12.08
N SER A 768 1.87 -15.20 -12.56
CA SER A 768 1.51 -15.13 -13.98
C SER A 768 1.01 -13.73 -14.37
N LEU A 769 0.91 -13.48 -15.68
CA LEU A 769 0.39 -12.21 -16.20
C LEU A 769 -1.14 -12.18 -16.15
N LEU A 770 -1.68 -11.03 -15.79
CA LEU A 770 -3.11 -10.72 -15.90
C LEU A 770 -3.33 -9.96 -17.21
N TRP A 771 -4.23 -10.46 -18.06
CA TRP A 771 -4.49 -9.88 -19.37
C TRP A 771 -5.98 -9.96 -19.75
N LYS A 772 -6.34 -9.20 -20.78
CA LYS A 772 -7.65 -9.21 -21.45
C LYS A 772 -7.44 -9.31 -22.95
N PHE A 773 -8.17 -10.20 -23.62
CA PHE A 773 -8.08 -10.41 -25.06
C PHE A 773 -9.41 -10.09 -25.74
N GLN A 774 -9.35 -9.43 -26.90
CA GLN A 774 -10.50 -9.19 -27.76
C GLN A 774 -10.22 -9.76 -29.15
N PRO A 775 -10.86 -10.88 -29.54
CA PRO A 775 -10.72 -11.45 -30.87
C PRO A 775 -11.10 -10.43 -31.96
N LYS A 776 -10.28 -10.32 -33.01
CA LYS A 776 -10.59 -9.55 -34.22
C LYS A 776 -10.12 -10.32 -35.44
N ASP A 777 -11.04 -10.54 -36.36
CA ASP A 777 -10.73 -11.07 -37.69
C ASP A 777 -10.36 -9.89 -38.60
N PHE A 778 -9.09 -9.80 -38.97
CA PHE A 778 -8.59 -8.78 -39.90
C PHE A 778 -8.80 -9.14 -41.37
N SER A 779 -9.19 -10.39 -41.65
CA SER A 779 -9.38 -10.93 -43.01
C SER A 779 -10.82 -10.77 -43.52
N ALA A 780 -11.80 -10.65 -42.61
CA ALA A 780 -13.22 -10.46 -42.96
C ALA A 780 -13.49 -9.01 -43.43
N LYS A 781 -13.96 -8.86 -44.67
CA LYS A 781 -14.57 -7.60 -45.14
C LYS A 781 -15.75 -7.28 -44.22
N ARG A 782 -15.84 -6.03 -43.74
CA ARG A 782 -16.87 -5.57 -42.81
C ARG A 782 -18.28 -5.86 -43.37
N ASP A 783 -18.91 -6.91 -42.89
CA ASP A 783 -20.36 -7.01 -42.81
C ASP A 783 -20.70 -7.25 -41.34
N GLY A 784 -21.47 -6.31 -40.78
CA GLY A 784 -21.70 -6.21 -39.35
C GLY A 784 -22.66 -7.29 -38.85
N GLU A 785 -22.28 -7.92 -37.74
CA GLU A 785 -23.15 -8.31 -36.63
C GLU A 785 -22.27 -8.75 -35.46
N THR A 786 -22.12 -7.88 -34.45
CA THR A 786 -21.37 -8.17 -33.23
C THR A 786 -22.22 -9.08 -32.34
N LYS A 787 -21.92 -10.38 -32.29
CA LYS A 787 -22.42 -11.26 -31.21
C LYS A 787 -21.46 -11.17 -30.04
N GLU A 788 -21.88 -10.49 -28.97
CA GLU A 788 -21.25 -10.61 -27.66
C GLU A 788 -21.61 -11.97 -27.07
N GLN A 789 -20.64 -12.87 -26.94
CA GLN A 789 -20.78 -14.07 -26.13
C GLN A 789 -19.52 -14.23 -25.30
N GLY A 790 -19.68 -14.11 -23.98
CA GLY A 790 -18.62 -14.17 -23.01
C GLY A 790 -18.31 -15.59 -22.57
N THR A 791 -17.02 -15.91 -22.55
CA THR A 791 -16.23 -16.57 -21.48
C THR A 791 -14.77 -16.51 -21.94
N CYS A 792 -13.87 -15.99 -21.09
CA CYS A 792 -12.42 -16.04 -21.36
C CYS A 792 -11.95 -17.48 -21.11
N ASP A 793 -11.83 -18.28 -22.17
CA ASP A 793 -11.19 -19.59 -22.11
C ASP A 793 -9.68 -19.45 -22.37
N GLU A 794 -8.87 -20.20 -21.62
CA GLU A 794 -7.41 -20.34 -21.84
C GLU A 794 -7.06 -20.73 -23.29
N ASP A 795 -8.03 -21.24 -24.04
CA ASP A 795 -7.95 -21.54 -25.47
C ASP A 795 -7.49 -20.34 -26.32
N MET A 796 -7.74 -19.10 -25.90
CA MET A 796 -7.39 -17.89 -26.69
C MET A 796 -5.93 -17.46 -26.53
N VAL A 797 -5.40 -17.50 -25.30
CA VAL A 797 -4.01 -17.08 -24.99
C VAL A 797 -3.48 -17.98 -23.88
N GLY A 798 -2.47 -18.79 -24.19
CA GLY A 798 -1.74 -19.58 -23.21
C GLY A 798 -0.92 -18.68 -22.28
N THR A 799 -0.92 -18.97 -20.98
CA THR A 799 -0.21 -18.17 -19.97
C THR A 799 0.78 -19.05 -19.21
N GLU A 800 2.05 -18.67 -19.17
CA GLU A 800 3.04 -19.34 -18.34
C GLU A 800 2.99 -18.80 -16.91
N ALA A 801 2.97 -19.70 -15.93
CA ALA A 801 3.03 -19.37 -14.51
C ALA A 801 4.35 -19.86 -13.89
N ILE A 802 5.06 -18.96 -13.21
CA ILE A 802 6.21 -19.33 -12.38
C ILE A 802 5.67 -19.93 -11.08
N ALA A 803 5.94 -21.23 -10.88
CA ALA A 803 5.44 -21.97 -9.72
C ALA A 803 5.91 -21.37 -8.38
N GLU A 804 7.19 -21.03 -8.27
CA GLU A 804 7.78 -20.42 -7.07
C GLU A 804 8.75 -19.30 -7.45
N PHE A 805 8.54 -18.10 -6.90
CA PHE A 805 9.38 -16.92 -7.11
C PHE A 805 9.74 -16.30 -5.74
N LEU A 806 10.91 -16.68 -5.23
CA LEU A 806 11.46 -16.16 -3.97
C LEU A 806 12.17 -14.82 -4.20
N ILE A 807 11.81 -13.81 -3.42
CA ILE A 807 12.48 -12.50 -3.36
C ILE A 807 13.04 -12.34 -1.94
N ASN A 808 14.36 -12.24 -1.81
CA ASN A 808 15.04 -12.10 -0.53
C ASN A 808 14.75 -10.75 0.13
N SER A 809 15.16 -10.61 1.38
CA SER A 809 15.10 -9.36 2.14
C SER A 809 15.69 -8.21 1.33
N GLU A 810 14.92 -7.12 1.18
CA GLU A 810 15.34 -5.87 0.50
C GLU A 810 15.84 -6.05 -0.96
N GLU A 811 15.61 -7.22 -1.56
CA GLU A 811 16.06 -7.55 -2.92
C GLU A 811 15.17 -6.91 -3.99
N THR A 812 15.79 -6.49 -5.10
CA THR A 812 15.09 -6.22 -6.35
C THR A 812 15.37 -7.36 -7.32
N LYS A 813 14.33 -8.06 -7.75
CA LYS A 813 14.42 -9.25 -8.58
C LYS A 813 13.47 -9.13 -9.78
N VAL A 814 13.91 -9.62 -10.91
CA VAL A 814 13.17 -9.54 -12.18
C VAL A 814 12.55 -10.88 -12.52
N ALA A 815 11.28 -10.89 -12.93
CA ALA A 815 10.62 -12.07 -13.49
C ALA A 815 10.33 -11.87 -14.97
N ARG A 816 10.48 -12.96 -15.76
CA ARG A 816 10.12 -13.02 -17.18
C ARG A 816 8.89 -13.91 -17.30
N LEU A 817 7.77 -13.34 -17.71
CA LEU A 817 6.48 -14.03 -17.81
C LEU A 817 6.06 -14.09 -19.27
N LYS A 818 5.56 -15.24 -19.75
CA LYS A 818 5.25 -15.45 -21.17
C LYS A 818 3.75 -15.62 -21.43
N LEU A 819 3.31 -15.06 -22.55
CA LEU A 819 1.99 -15.28 -23.14
C LEU A 819 2.13 -15.89 -24.53
N PHE A 820 1.23 -16.79 -24.90
CA PHE A 820 1.19 -17.50 -26.19
C PHE A 820 -0.18 -17.26 -26.83
N PRO A 821 -0.33 -16.26 -27.71
CA PRO A 821 -1.63 -15.95 -28.30
C PRO A 821 -1.97 -16.96 -29.41
N HIS A 822 -3.14 -17.61 -29.33
CA HIS A 822 -3.58 -18.62 -30.31
C HIS A 822 -4.55 -18.06 -31.37
N GLN A 823 -5.03 -16.82 -31.21
CA GLN A 823 -5.99 -16.17 -32.12
C GLN A 823 -5.60 -14.72 -32.44
N THR A 824 -6.08 -14.21 -33.59
CA THR A 824 -5.88 -12.80 -33.97
C THR A 824 -6.81 -11.87 -33.19
N GLY A 825 -6.31 -10.70 -32.78
CA GLY A 825 -7.07 -9.80 -31.92
C GLY A 825 -6.25 -8.70 -31.27
N GLU A 826 -6.84 -8.03 -30.29
CA GLU A 826 -6.20 -7.04 -29.43
C GLU A 826 -5.98 -7.63 -28.04
N LEU A 827 -4.72 -7.66 -27.59
CA LEU A 827 -4.33 -8.13 -26.27
C LEU A 827 -3.96 -6.92 -25.39
N HIS A 828 -4.48 -6.91 -24.16
CA HIS A 828 -4.19 -5.90 -23.15
C HIS A 828 -3.59 -6.58 -21.93
N ILE A 829 -2.33 -6.29 -21.63
CA ILE A 829 -1.63 -6.80 -20.45
C ILE A 829 -1.89 -5.83 -19.30
N LEU A 830 -2.66 -6.27 -18.30
CA LEU A 830 -3.19 -5.43 -17.23
C LEU A 830 -2.27 -5.41 -16.00
N GLY A 831 -1.60 -6.52 -15.70
CA GLY A 831 -0.90 -6.67 -14.44
C GLY A 831 -0.27 -8.05 -14.25
N VAL A 832 -0.05 -8.40 -12.99
CA VAL A 832 0.39 -9.73 -12.55
C VAL A 832 -0.55 -10.25 -11.48
N VAL A 833 -0.70 -11.57 -11.42
CA VAL A 833 -1.44 -12.29 -10.38
C VAL A 833 -0.52 -13.31 -9.72
N TYR A 834 -0.61 -13.44 -8.40
CA TYR A 834 0.20 -14.38 -7.62
C TYR A 834 -0.42 -14.67 -6.25
N ASN A 835 0.07 -15.74 -5.62
CA ASN A 835 -0.18 -16.05 -4.22
C ASN A 835 0.98 -15.52 -3.37
N LEU A 836 0.71 -14.55 -2.49
CA LEU A 836 1.70 -14.01 -1.55
C LEU A 836 1.76 -14.88 -0.28
N GLY A 837 2.93 -15.40 0.03
CA GLY A 837 3.20 -16.18 1.23
C GLY A 837 4.40 -15.67 2.05
N SER A 838 4.47 -16.11 3.30
CA SER A 838 5.62 -15.88 4.19
C SER A 838 6.46 -17.15 4.30
N VAL A 839 7.79 -17.01 4.28
CA VAL A 839 8.76 -18.10 4.46
C VAL A 839 9.20 -18.17 5.92
N GLN A 840 9.17 -19.36 6.53
CA GLN A 840 9.91 -19.59 7.78
C GLN A 840 11.33 -20.01 7.44
N GLY A 841 12.31 -19.32 8.02
CA GLY A 841 13.68 -19.83 8.04
C GLY A 841 13.68 -21.15 8.79
N ALA A 842 14.06 -22.24 8.13
CA ALA A 842 14.53 -23.40 8.86
C ALA A 842 15.67 -22.91 9.75
N VAL A 843 15.48 -23.01 11.06
CA VAL A 843 16.57 -22.79 12.02
C VAL A 843 17.65 -23.79 11.64
N SER A 844 18.73 -23.29 11.05
CA SER A 844 19.95 -24.06 10.86
C SER A 844 20.42 -24.47 12.25
N LEU A 845 20.22 -25.74 12.61
CA LEU A 845 20.97 -26.37 13.67
C LEU A 845 22.46 -26.23 13.30
N ASP A 846 23.22 -25.67 14.23
CA ASP A 846 24.65 -25.38 14.07
C ASP A 846 25.45 -26.60 13.54
N GLY A 847 26.25 -26.32 12.51
CA GLY A 847 27.62 -26.85 12.43
C GLY A 847 27.85 -28.16 11.69
N ILE A 848 27.53 -28.25 10.39
CA ILE A 848 28.32 -29.05 9.42
C ILE A 848 28.33 -28.30 8.07
N GLU A 849 29.52 -28.07 7.51
CA GLU A 849 29.76 -27.38 6.22
C GLU A 849 28.98 -28.03 5.05
N PRO A 850 28.42 -27.25 4.11
CA PRO A 850 27.85 -27.81 2.89
C PRO A 850 28.95 -27.95 1.82
N SER A 851 29.44 -29.17 1.64
CA SER A 851 30.14 -29.54 0.41
C SER A 851 29.13 -29.90 -0.68
N VAL A 852 29.17 -29.10 -1.75
CA VAL A 852 28.82 -29.39 -3.16
C VAL A 852 27.85 -30.55 -3.42
N GLY A 853 26.59 -30.22 -3.73
CA GLY A 853 25.64 -31.17 -4.32
C GLY A 853 24.25 -30.57 -4.50
N LEU A 854 23.88 -30.26 -5.75
CA LEU A 854 22.55 -29.86 -6.21
C LEU A 854 21.43 -30.73 -5.61
N GLN A 855 20.57 -30.15 -4.78
CA GLN A 855 19.13 -30.46 -4.74
C GLN A 855 18.34 -29.18 -4.42
N THR A 856 17.44 -28.81 -5.33
CA THR A 856 16.44 -27.76 -5.20
C THR A 856 15.54 -28.04 -3.98
N GLY A 857 15.85 -27.41 -2.86
CA GLY A 857 15.02 -27.46 -1.67
C GLY A 857 13.69 -26.76 -1.92
N LYS A 858 12.58 -27.51 -1.96
CA LYS A 858 11.22 -26.97 -1.88
C LYS A 858 11.11 -26.09 -0.64
N PHE A 859 10.86 -24.80 -0.83
CA PHE A 859 10.54 -23.92 0.29
C PHE A 859 9.14 -24.28 0.79
N VAL A 860 9.04 -24.81 2.00
CA VAL A 860 7.73 -25.12 2.60
C VAL A 860 7.02 -23.80 2.91
N SER A 861 6.04 -23.43 2.09
CA SER A 861 5.14 -22.32 2.43
C SER A 861 4.43 -22.66 3.73
N ASN A 862 4.39 -21.75 4.70
CA ASN A 862 3.31 -21.80 5.70
C ASN A 862 2.00 -21.83 4.90
N GLY A 863 1.06 -22.74 5.21
CA GLY A 863 -0.21 -22.90 4.48
C GLY A 863 -1.14 -21.67 4.46
N LEU A 864 -0.63 -20.50 4.83
CA LEU A 864 -1.25 -19.20 4.77
C LEU A 864 -0.64 -18.38 3.61
N SER A 865 -1.17 -18.59 2.41
CA SER A 865 -0.97 -17.73 1.25
C SER A 865 -2.26 -16.99 0.89
N VAL A 866 -2.11 -15.84 0.25
CA VAL A 866 -3.23 -15.02 -0.22
C VAL A 866 -3.08 -14.76 -1.71
N ARG A 867 -4.11 -15.09 -2.49
CA ARG A 867 -4.17 -14.77 -3.92
C ARG A 867 -4.55 -13.32 -4.13
N GLY A 868 -3.82 -12.62 -4.98
CA GLY A 868 -4.17 -11.28 -5.40
C GLY A 868 -3.42 -10.84 -6.65
N ARG A 869 -3.65 -9.59 -7.06
CA ARG A 869 -3.09 -8.99 -8.26
C ARG A 869 -2.37 -7.69 -7.97
N GLN A 870 -1.56 -7.24 -8.91
CA GLN A 870 -1.05 -5.89 -8.96
C GLN A 870 -1.04 -5.40 -10.41
N ASP A 871 -1.49 -4.17 -10.61
CA ASP A 871 -1.67 -3.59 -11.93
C ASP A 871 -0.38 -2.95 -12.45
N LEU A 872 -0.13 -3.09 -13.75
CA LEU A 872 1.03 -2.52 -14.44
C LEU A 872 0.65 -1.18 -15.06
N GLU A 873 0.65 -0.14 -14.24
CA GLU A 873 0.38 1.24 -14.71
C GLU A 873 1.65 1.88 -15.28
N ILE A 874 1.70 2.05 -16.59
CA ILE A 874 2.80 2.69 -17.30
C ILE A 874 2.39 4.09 -17.74
N GLN A 875 3.14 5.09 -17.28
CA GLN A 875 2.99 6.48 -17.71
C GLN A 875 3.90 6.75 -18.92
N GLY A 876 3.31 7.26 -20.01
CA GLY A 876 4.06 7.63 -21.21
C GLY A 876 4.89 8.92 -21.06
N PRO A 877 5.61 9.33 -22.09
CA PRO A 877 6.51 10.49 -22.04
C PRO A 877 5.74 11.80 -21.84
N ARG A 878 6.34 12.76 -21.13
CA ARG A 878 5.75 14.10 -20.94
C ARG A 878 5.72 14.85 -22.27
N LEU A 879 4.55 15.37 -22.64
CA LEU A 879 4.36 16.19 -23.83
C LEU A 879 4.78 17.64 -23.53
N ASN A 880 5.54 18.25 -24.44
CA ASN A 880 6.03 19.62 -24.31
C ASN A 880 5.98 20.38 -25.66
N ASN A 881 5.15 19.96 -26.61
CA ASN A 881 5.17 20.50 -27.97
C ASN A 881 4.27 21.73 -28.10
N THR A 882 3.08 21.70 -27.50
CA THR A 882 2.13 22.83 -27.53
C THR A 882 2.29 23.76 -26.33
N LYS A 883 1.78 25.00 -26.43
CA LYS A 883 1.80 25.95 -25.31
C LYS A 883 0.98 25.40 -24.14
N GLU A 884 -0.14 24.75 -24.45
CA GLU A 884 -1.04 24.09 -23.53
C GLU A 884 -0.35 22.93 -22.80
N GLU A 885 0.41 22.08 -23.49
CA GLU A 885 1.22 21.00 -22.91
C GLU A 885 2.38 21.51 -22.03
N LYS A 886 2.96 22.66 -22.37
CA LYS A 886 3.99 23.28 -21.51
C LYS A 886 3.39 23.85 -20.22
N THR A 887 2.17 24.38 -20.29
CA THR A 887 1.47 24.99 -19.13
C THR A 887 0.63 24.01 -18.32
N SER A 888 0.22 22.87 -18.89
CA SER A 888 -0.53 21.80 -18.21
C SER A 888 0.26 20.49 -18.31
N ILE A 889 0.52 19.83 -17.18
CA ILE A 889 1.30 18.58 -17.16
C ILE A 889 0.48 17.49 -17.89
N LYS A 890 0.83 17.20 -19.15
CA LYS A 890 0.20 16.18 -20.00
C LYS A 890 1.23 15.13 -20.42
N TYR A 891 0.79 13.89 -20.53
CA TYR A 891 1.61 12.74 -20.91
C TYR A 891 1.04 12.10 -22.18
N GLY A 892 1.93 11.61 -23.06
CA GLY A 892 1.57 10.85 -24.25
C GLY A 892 1.19 9.40 -23.90
N PRO A 893 0.60 8.66 -24.86
CA PRO A 893 0.29 7.25 -24.67
C PRO A 893 1.56 6.39 -24.62
N ASP A 894 1.55 5.32 -23.84
CA ASP A 894 2.52 4.22 -23.88
C ASP A 894 1.74 2.91 -24.09
N ARG A 895 1.93 2.30 -25.26
CA ARG A 895 1.15 1.16 -25.76
C ARG A 895 1.93 -0.16 -25.69
N ARG A 896 3.06 -0.22 -24.98
CA ARG A 896 3.92 -1.41 -24.96
C ARG A 896 3.22 -2.67 -24.44
N LEU A 897 2.19 -2.49 -23.60
CA LEU A 897 1.37 -3.55 -23.01
C LEU A 897 0.10 -3.88 -23.83
N ASP A 898 -0.10 -3.23 -24.99
CA ASP A 898 -1.29 -3.36 -25.83
C ASP A 898 -0.97 -3.96 -27.23
N PRO A 899 -0.39 -5.18 -27.35
CA PRO A 899 -0.07 -5.72 -28.68
C PRO A 899 -1.30 -6.12 -29.50
N ILE A 900 -1.22 -5.89 -30.81
CA ILE A 900 -2.16 -6.42 -31.80
C ILE A 900 -1.61 -7.75 -32.31
N ILE A 901 -2.38 -8.82 -32.10
CA ILE A 901 -2.03 -10.16 -32.56
C ILE A 901 -2.47 -10.32 -34.02
N THR A 902 -1.50 -10.61 -34.88
CA THR A 902 -1.64 -10.75 -36.32
C THR A 902 -1.54 -12.21 -36.76
N GLU A 903 -1.94 -12.49 -38.01
CA GLU A 903 -1.90 -13.82 -38.62
C GLU A 903 -0.49 -14.43 -38.67
N GLU A 904 -0.40 -15.75 -38.92
CA GLU A 904 0.89 -16.45 -39.05
C GLU A 904 1.83 -15.77 -40.04
N MET A 905 3.09 -15.56 -39.63
CA MET A 905 4.14 -14.98 -40.45
C MET A 905 5.33 -15.94 -40.57
N PRO A 906 6.10 -15.90 -41.68
CA PRO A 906 7.33 -16.67 -41.77
C PRO A 906 8.30 -16.29 -40.64
N LEU A 907 9.22 -17.18 -40.24
CA LEU A 907 10.21 -16.90 -39.18
C LEU A 907 11.55 -17.48 -39.60
N LEU A 908 12.55 -16.61 -39.70
CA LEU A 908 13.88 -16.94 -40.20
C LEU A 908 14.90 -17.03 -39.07
N GLU A 909 15.65 -18.12 -39.03
CA GLU A 909 16.91 -18.22 -38.31
C GLU A 909 18.09 -18.27 -39.29
N VAL A 910 19.23 -17.70 -38.90
CA VAL A 910 20.45 -17.65 -39.72
C VAL A 910 21.64 -18.12 -38.91
N PHE A 911 22.45 -19.01 -39.50
CA PHE A 911 23.67 -19.54 -38.90
C PHE A 911 24.85 -19.31 -39.83
N PHE A 912 25.93 -18.73 -39.30
CA PHE A 912 27.20 -18.53 -39.98
C PHE A 912 28.13 -19.70 -39.64
N ILE A 913 28.80 -20.25 -40.65
CA ILE A 913 29.69 -21.40 -40.53
C ILE A 913 31.05 -21.00 -41.10
N ASN A 914 32.10 -21.22 -40.31
CA ASN A 914 33.47 -20.81 -40.64
C ASN A 914 33.61 -19.30 -40.93
N PHE A 915 32.90 -18.47 -40.17
CA PHE A 915 33.02 -17.02 -40.28
C PHE A 915 34.36 -16.55 -39.69
N PRO A 916 35.22 -15.86 -40.46
CA PRO A 916 36.53 -15.42 -40.00
C PRO A 916 36.41 -14.26 -39.00
N THR A 917 37.17 -14.34 -37.91
CA THR A 917 37.33 -13.23 -36.94
C THR A 917 38.55 -12.37 -37.24
N GLY A 918 39.51 -12.89 -38.01
CA GLY A 918 40.73 -12.21 -38.44
C GLY A 918 40.96 -12.40 -39.95
N LEU A 919 41.33 -11.32 -40.65
CA LEU A 919 41.69 -11.32 -42.06
C LEU A 919 42.91 -10.44 -42.31
N LEU A 920 43.68 -10.69 -43.36
CA LEU A 920 44.62 -9.71 -43.89
C LEU A 920 43.84 -8.65 -44.72
N CYS A 921 44.33 -7.41 -44.79
CA CYS A 921 43.72 -6.38 -45.65
C CYS A 921 43.63 -6.89 -47.10
N GLY A 922 42.46 -6.85 -47.72
CA GLY A 922 42.22 -7.39 -49.06
C GLY A 922 42.15 -8.93 -49.15
N GLU A 923 42.31 -9.69 -48.07
CA GLU A 923 42.12 -11.16 -48.06
C GLU A 923 40.69 -11.53 -48.47
N ILE A 924 40.53 -12.57 -49.28
CA ILE A 924 39.21 -13.15 -49.57
C ILE A 924 39.07 -14.49 -48.86
N ARG A 925 38.03 -14.61 -48.04
CA ARG A 925 37.71 -15.83 -47.31
C ARG A 925 36.30 -16.30 -47.65
N LYS A 926 36.17 -17.60 -47.94
CA LYS A 926 34.85 -18.25 -48.12
C LYS A 926 34.32 -18.73 -46.77
N ALA A 927 33.12 -18.28 -46.43
CA ALA A 927 32.29 -18.77 -45.33
C ALA A 927 30.99 -19.37 -45.88
N TYR A 928 30.18 -19.98 -45.02
CA TYR A 928 28.83 -20.42 -45.38
C TYR A 928 27.79 -19.77 -44.47
N VAL A 929 26.62 -19.49 -45.04
CA VAL A 929 25.46 -19.00 -44.29
C VAL A 929 24.30 -19.95 -44.54
N GLU A 930 23.76 -20.50 -43.47
CA GLU A 930 22.58 -21.35 -43.47
C GLU A 930 21.35 -20.53 -43.07
N PHE A 931 20.36 -20.51 -43.94
CA PHE A 931 19.06 -19.87 -43.72
C PHE A 931 18.02 -20.95 -43.42
N VAL A 932 17.32 -20.85 -42.30
CA VAL A 932 16.35 -21.85 -41.84
C VAL A 932 15.00 -21.18 -41.60
N ASN A 933 13.94 -21.66 -42.27
CA ASN A 933 12.59 -21.22 -41.99
C ASN A 933 11.97 -22.11 -40.90
N VAL A 934 11.81 -21.57 -39.69
CA VAL A 934 11.29 -22.31 -38.52
C VAL A 934 9.79 -22.12 -38.29
N SER A 935 9.12 -21.37 -39.16
CA SER A 935 7.67 -21.16 -39.08
C SER A 935 6.87 -22.26 -39.79
N LYS A 936 5.53 -22.13 -39.70
CA LYS A 936 4.56 -22.91 -40.47
C LYS A 936 4.26 -22.31 -41.86
N CYS A 937 4.80 -21.13 -42.17
CA CYS A 937 4.49 -20.37 -43.38
C CYS A 937 5.70 -20.26 -44.34
N PRO A 938 5.51 -20.32 -45.66
CA PRO A 938 6.60 -20.17 -46.62
C PRO A 938 7.15 -18.74 -46.65
N LEU A 939 8.48 -18.62 -46.75
CA LEU A 939 9.22 -17.36 -46.78
C LEU A 939 9.62 -17.02 -48.22
N THR A 940 9.51 -15.75 -48.60
CA THR A 940 9.95 -15.24 -49.91
C THR A 940 10.67 -13.89 -49.78
N ALA A 941 11.17 -13.35 -50.89
CA ALA A 941 11.81 -12.03 -50.99
C ALA A 941 12.99 -11.80 -50.02
N LEU A 942 13.77 -12.85 -49.71
CA LEU A 942 14.91 -12.76 -48.79
C LEU A 942 16.02 -11.86 -49.35
N LYS A 943 16.35 -10.82 -48.59
CA LYS A 943 17.39 -9.82 -48.92
C LYS A 943 18.24 -9.54 -47.70
N VAL A 944 19.47 -9.08 -47.90
CA VAL A 944 20.32 -8.60 -46.82
C VAL A 944 20.77 -7.17 -47.10
N VAL A 945 20.78 -6.34 -46.06
CA VAL A 945 21.27 -4.97 -46.10
C VAL A 945 22.38 -4.80 -45.08
N SER A 946 23.41 -4.05 -45.47
CA SER A 946 24.53 -3.72 -44.60
C SER A 946 25.00 -2.28 -44.84
N LYS A 947 25.64 -1.69 -43.82
CA LYS A 947 26.37 -0.42 -43.99
C LYS A 947 27.64 -0.59 -44.83
N HIS A 948 28.19 -1.80 -44.85
CA HIS A 948 29.41 -2.15 -45.58
C HIS A 948 29.17 -3.30 -46.56
N PRO A 949 28.30 -3.10 -47.59
CA PRO A 949 28.03 -4.12 -48.59
C PRO A 949 29.30 -4.54 -49.35
N GLU A 950 30.33 -3.69 -49.40
CA GLU A 950 31.62 -3.95 -50.05
C GLU A 950 32.48 -5.03 -49.36
N PHE A 951 32.12 -5.46 -48.15
CA PHE A 951 32.87 -6.48 -47.41
C PHE A 951 32.40 -7.90 -47.71
N PHE A 952 31.26 -8.11 -48.37
CA PHE A 952 30.78 -9.46 -48.65
C PHE A 952 29.93 -9.61 -49.91
N THR A 953 29.88 -10.83 -50.45
CA THR A 953 29.01 -11.20 -51.58
C THR A 953 28.55 -12.65 -51.49
N PHE A 954 27.39 -12.97 -52.07
CA PHE A 954 26.93 -14.34 -52.31
C PHE A 954 27.31 -14.88 -53.71
N GLY A 955 28.09 -14.11 -54.48
CA GLY A 955 28.54 -14.45 -55.83
C GLY A 955 27.48 -14.18 -56.92
N GLY A 956 27.93 -14.00 -58.16
CA GLY A 956 27.05 -13.83 -59.33
C GLY A 956 26.33 -15.12 -59.78
N ASN A 957 25.30 -14.98 -60.62
CA ASN A 957 24.50 -16.09 -61.18
C ASN A 957 25.32 -17.10 -62.02
N THR A 958 26.57 -16.80 -62.32
CA THR A 958 27.50 -17.60 -63.14
C THR A 958 28.28 -18.65 -62.35
N ALA A 959 28.20 -18.66 -61.01
CA ALA A 959 28.95 -19.58 -60.14
C ALA A 959 28.59 -21.08 -60.31
N VAL A 960 27.43 -21.38 -60.92
CA VAL A 960 26.93 -22.75 -61.14
C VAL A 960 27.70 -23.49 -62.26
N LEU A 961 28.51 -22.82 -63.08
CA LEU A 961 29.06 -23.40 -64.32
C LEU A 961 30.60 -23.52 -64.42
N THR A 962 31.33 -23.73 -63.32
CA THR A 962 32.80 -24.01 -63.40
C THR A 962 33.18 -25.34 -62.71
N PRO A 963 33.80 -26.31 -63.42
CA PRO A 963 34.11 -27.63 -62.87
C PRO A 963 35.12 -27.58 -61.72
N LEU A 964 35.04 -28.59 -60.84
CA LEU A 964 35.87 -28.76 -59.64
C LEU A 964 37.28 -29.27 -60.02
N SER A 965 38.34 -28.65 -59.48
CA SER A 965 39.68 -29.26 -59.46
C SER A 965 39.83 -30.19 -58.23
N PRO A 966 40.68 -31.24 -58.29
CA PRO A 966 40.70 -32.31 -57.28
C PRO A 966 41.32 -31.96 -55.92
N SER A 967 41.92 -30.77 -55.75
CA SER A 967 42.69 -30.38 -54.57
C SER A 967 42.02 -29.33 -53.66
N ALA A 968 40.75 -28.97 -53.93
CA ALA A 968 40.06 -27.88 -53.24
C ALA A 968 39.46 -28.24 -51.86
N SER A 969 39.67 -29.45 -51.33
CA SER A 969 38.92 -29.95 -50.16
C SER A 969 39.51 -29.66 -48.78
N GLU A 970 40.71 -29.09 -48.66
CA GLU A 970 41.33 -28.92 -47.32
C GLU A 970 41.52 -27.46 -46.85
N ASN A 971 41.52 -26.45 -47.74
CA ASN A 971 41.90 -25.06 -47.35
C ASN A 971 40.92 -23.93 -47.73
N CYS A 972 39.68 -24.21 -48.17
CA CYS A 972 38.67 -23.20 -48.53
C CYS A 972 39.19 -22.06 -49.44
N SER A 973 39.95 -22.39 -50.49
CA SER A 973 40.42 -21.39 -51.48
C SER A 973 39.24 -20.60 -52.07
N ALA A 974 39.41 -19.29 -52.15
CA ALA A 974 38.36 -18.36 -52.60
C ALA A 974 38.26 -18.32 -54.14
N TYR A 975 39.34 -18.66 -54.84
CA TYR A 975 39.45 -18.60 -56.29
C TYR A 975 39.64 -19.99 -56.90
N LYS A 976 38.84 -20.31 -57.92
CA LYS A 976 39.13 -21.46 -58.79
C LYS A 976 40.22 -21.06 -59.78
N THR A 977 41.29 -21.84 -59.85
CA THR A 977 42.39 -21.62 -60.79
C THR A 977 42.28 -22.54 -62.01
N VAL A 978 42.69 -22.04 -63.18
CA VAL A 978 42.85 -22.82 -64.42
C VAL A 978 44.34 -22.88 -64.76
N VAL A 979 44.81 -24.03 -65.23
CA VAL A 979 46.23 -24.19 -65.63
C VAL A 979 46.49 -23.43 -66.92
N THR A 980 47.48 -22.53 -66.92
CA THR A 980 47.88 -21.73 -68.09
C THR A 980 48.94 -22.42 -68.93
N ASP A 981 48.84 -22.24 -70.26
CA ASP A 981 49.89 -22.66 -71.21
C ASP A 981 51.16 -21.80 -71.00
N PRO A 982 52.36 -22.40 -70.81
CA PRO A 982 53.60 -21.66 -70.59
C PRO A 982 53.97 -20.69 -71.73
N THR A 983 53.36 -20.81 -72.91
CA THR A 983 53.55 -19.89 -74.03
C THR A 983 52.75 -18.58 -73.92
N SER A 984 51.75 -18.52 -73.04
CA SER A 984 50.85 -17.36 -72.89
C SER A 984 51.15 -16.47 -71.66
N VAL A 985 52.22 -16.79 -70.93
CA VAL A 985 52.68 -16.05 -69.73
C VAL A 985 53.01 -14.61 -70.10
N ARG A 986 52.46 -13.63 -69.37
CA ARG A 986 52.72 -12.16 -69.50
C ARG A 986 52.04 -11.43 -70.68
N THR A 987 51.13 -12.08 -71.40
CA THR A 987 50.18 -11.44 -72.34
C THR A 987 48.79 -11.45 -71.74
N ALA A 988 48.03 -10.36 -71.89
CA ALA A 988 46.72 -10.23 -71.25
C ALA A 988 45.67 -11.14 -71.92
N LEU A 989 45.02 -11.98 -71.12
CA LEU A 989 43.87 -12.78 -71.52
C LEU A 989 42.58 -11.98 -71.30
N LEU A 990 41.70 -11.96 -72.30
CA LEU A 990 40.54 -11.08 -72.30
C LEU A 990 39.25 -11.83 -71.98
N SER A 991 38.46 -11.27 -71.09
CA SER A 991 37.08 -11.69 -70.82
C SER A 991 36.18 -10.45 -70.66
N SER A 992 34.87 -10.65 -70.76
CA SER A 992 33.89 -9.56 -70.65
C SER A 992 32.78 -9.92 -69.68
N ALA A 993 32.37 -8.97 -68.86
CA ALA A 993 31.26 -9.13 -67.92
C ALA A 993 30.33 -7.90 -67.96
N SER A 994 29.02 -8.14 -67.85
CA SER A 994 28.02 -7.08 -67.70
C SER A 994 27.75 -6.81 -66.23
N SER A 995 27.43 -5.57 -65.87
CA SER A 995 27.04 -5.23 -64.50
C SER A 995 25.74 -5.95 -64.08
N ALA A 996 24.84 -6.25 -65.03
CA ALA A 996 23.56 -6.92 -64.76
C ALA A 996 23.74 -8.36 -64.26
N ASP A 997 24.78 -9.07 -64.71
CA ASP A 997 25.08 -10.46 -64.31
C ASP A 997 25.46 -10.59 -62.83
N PHE A 998 25.86 -9.46 -62.23
CA PHE A 998 26.28 -9.31 -60.83
C PHE A 998 25.26 -8.51 -60.01
N GLY A 999 24.01 -8.44 -60.47
CA GLY A 999 22.91 -7.78 -59.75
C GLY A 999 22.93 -6.24 -59.81
N VAL A 1000 23.78 -5.64 -60.65
CA VAL A 1000 23.93 -4.19 -60.82
C VAL A 1000 23.21 -3.73 -62.10
N GLY A 1001 21.89 -3.55 -62.00
CA GLY A 1001 21.06 -2.95 -63.05
C GLY A 1001 20.98 -1.42 -62.96
N MET A 1002 20.75 -0.74 -64.09
CA MET A 1002 20.47 0.71 -64.14
C MET A 1002 19.19 1.07 -63.37
N GLY A 1003 19.33 1.33 -62.06
CA GLY A 1003 18.24 1.77 -61.17
C GLY A 1003 18.12 1.05 -59.82
N GLY A 1004 18.92 0.01 -59.54
CA GLY A 1004 18.94 -0.68 -58.25
C GLY A 1004 19.83 0.01 -57.21
N SER A 1005 19.38 0.09 -55.96
CA SER A 1005 20.24 0.49 -54.83
C SER A 1005 21.21 -0.64 -54.49
N HIS A 1006 22.50 -0.34 -54.46
CA HIS A 1006 23.59 -1.30 -54.23
C HIS A 1006 23.73 -1.77 -52.77
N GLU A 1007 23.01 -1.15 -51.83
CA GLU A 1007 23.05 -1.48 -50.41
C GLU A 1007 22.23 -2.72 -50.06
N VAL A 1008 21.33 -3.14 -50.96
CA VAL A 1008 20.40 -4.27 -50.76
C VAL A 1008 20.79 -5.43 -51.66
N ILE A 1009 21.37 -6.47 -51.06
CA ILE A 1009 21.83 -7.67 -51.76
C ILE A 1009 20.71 -8.72 -51.72
N GLN A 1010 20.33 -9.24 -52.90
CA GLN A 1010 19.38 -10.34 -53.00
C GLN A 1010 20.07 -11.65 -52.59
N VAL A 1011 19.43 -12.42 -51.70
CA VAL A 1011 19.94 -13.76 -51.34
C VAL A 1011 19.51 -14.75 -52.43
N PRO A 1012 20.44 -15.48 -53.08
CA PRO A 1012 20.13 -16.35 -54.21
C PRO A 1012 19.49 -17.67 -53.75
N LEU A 1013 18.21 -17.61 -53.36
CA LEU A 1013 17.43 -18.80 -53.02
C LEU A 1013 17.15 -19.64 -54.29
N PRO A 1014 17.37 -20.98 -54.27
CA PRO A 1014 17.20 -21.85 -55.44
C PRO A 1014 15.85 -21.73 -56.17
N ASP A 1015 14.75 -21.56 -55.43
CA ASP A 1015 13.37 -21.45 -55.97
C ASP A 1015 12.69 -20.11 -55.63
N ALA A 1016 13.45 -19.09 -55.22
CA ALA A 1016 12.96 -17.81 -54.68
C ALA A 1016 12.02 -17.88 -53.44
N VAL A 1017 11.74 -19.10 -52.95
CA VAL A 1017 10.89 -19.40 -51.79
C VAL A 1017 11.60 -20.42 -50.90
N LEU A 1018 11.55 -20.22 -49.58
CA LEU A 1018 12.01 -21.17 -48.57
C LEU A 1018 10.81 -21.75 -47.82
N LEU A 1019 10.55 -23.05 -48.02
CA LEU A 1019 9.40 -23.76 -47.44
C LEU A 1019 9.48 -23.87 -45.90
N PRO A 1020 8.33 -24.05 -45.21
CA PRO A 1020 8.31 -24.32 -43.77
C PRO A 1020 9.22 -25.48 -43.37
N GLY A 1021 10.07 -25.29 -42.36
CA GLY A 1021 11.02 -26.28 -41.86
C GLY A 1021 12.23 -26.54 -42.76
N ALA A 1022 12.30 -25.95 -43.96
CA ALA A 1022 13.43 -26.14 -44.86
C ALA A 1022 14.63 -25.25 -44.48
N SER A 1023 15.84 -25.73 -44.78
CA SER A 1023 17.07 -24.96 -44.69
C SER A 1023 17.79 -24.91 -46.03
N VAL A 1024 18.53 -23.83 -46.27
CA VAL A 1024 19.40 -23.67 -47.42
C VAL A 1024 20.74 -23.11 -46.97
N GLN A 1025 21.83 -23.76 -47.38
CA GLN A 1025 23.19 -23.31 -47.11
C GLN A 1025 23.77 -22.68 -48.37
N LEU A 1026 24.20 -21.42 -48.25
CA LEU A 1026 24.78 -20.64 -49.36
C LEU A 1026 26.22 -20.24 -49.04
N PRO A 1027 27.13 -20.26 -50.02
CA PRO A 1027 28.46 -19.71 -49.84
C PRO A 1027 28.40 -18.17 -49.73
N MET A 1028 29.20 -17.60 -48.82
CA MET A 1028 29.42 -16.17 -48.68
C MET A 1028 30.93 -15.91 -48.78
N TRP A 1029 31.35 -14.98 -49.62
CA TRP A 1029 32.74 -14.53 -49.69
C TRP A 1029 32.87 -13.23 -48.94
N LEU A 1030 33.86 -13.17 -48.05
CA LEU A 1030 34.21 -12.00 -47.25
C LEU A 1030 35.52 -11.42 -47.75
N ARG A 1031 35.59 -10.10 -47.88
CA ARG A 1031 36.79 -9.36 -48.21
C ARG A 1031 37.27 -8.60 -46.98
N GLY A 1032 38.52 -8.83 -46.60
CA GLY A 1032 39.19 -8.06 -45.56
C GLY A 1032 39.23 -6.58 -45.94
N PRO A 1033 38.67 -5.67 -45.12
CA PRO A 1033 38.78 -4.23 -45.32
C PRO A 1033 40.23 -3.77 -45.59
N ASP A 1034 40.38 -2.77 -46.46
CA ASP A 1034 41.70 -2.23 -46.85
C ASP A 1034 42.38 -1.44 -45.72
N GLU A 1035 41.63 -1.05 -44.70
CA GLU A 1035 42.13 -0.40 -43.48
C GLU A 1035 42.36 -1.43 -42.38
N GLU A 1036 43.50 -1.34 -41.68
CA GLU A 1036 43.81 -2.15 -40.50
C GLU A 1036 42.96 -1.72 -39.31
N GLY A 1037 42.41 -2.68 -38.56
CA GLY A 1037 41.66 -2.42 -37.34
C GLY A 1037 40.48 -3.36 -37.13
N VAL A 1038 39.63 -3.01 -36.17
CA VAL A 1038 38.39 -3.75 -35.88
C VAL A 1038 37.25 -3.13 -36.67
N HIS A 1039 36.57 -3.95 -37.47
CA HIS A 1039 35.47 -3.55 -38.34
C HIS A 1039 34.19 -4.27 -37.93
N GLU A 1040 33.11 -3.52 -37.76
CA GLU A 1040 31.81 -4.04 -37.42
C GLU A 1040 30.90 -4.12 -38.66
N ILE A 1041 30.41 -5.32 -38.97
CA ILE A 1041 29.53 -5.58 -40.09
C ILE A 1041 28.14 -5.90 -39.57
N ASN A 1042 27.19 -5.03 -39.90
CA ASN A 1042 25.79 -5.19 -39.53
C ASN A 1042 25.02 -5.79 -40.72
N PHE A 1043 24.37 -6.92 -40.52
CA PHE A 1043 23.51 -7.61 -41.47
C PHE A 1043 22.05 -7.50 -41.01
N LEU A 1044 21.21 -6.87 -41.83
CA LEU A 1044 19.76 -6.88 -41.66
C LEU A 1044 19.15 -7.74 -42.76
N PHE A 1045 18.68 -8.93 -42.39
CA PHE A 1045 17.97 -9.83 -43.29
C PHE A 1045 16.49 -9.43 -43.33
N TYR A 1046 15.98 -9.11 -44.51
CA TYR A 1046 14.59 -8.78 -44.78
C TYR A 1046 13.90 -9.93 -45.50
N TYR A 1047 12.66 -10.25 -45.12
CA TYR A 1047 11.88 -11.30 -45.77
C TYR A 1047 10.37 -11.08 -45.65
N GLU A 1048 9.61 -11.66 -46.58
CA GLU A 1048 8.14 -11.53 -46.68
C GLU A 1048 7.46 -12.90 -46.64
N GLY A 1049 6.18 -12.92 -46.28
CA GLY A 1049 5.31 -14.07 -46.50
C GLY A 1049 4.74 -14.07 -47.93
N ILE A 1050 4.41 -15.26 -48.46
CA ILE A 1050 3.73 -15.35 -49.77
C ILE A 1050 2.34 -14.69 -49.71
N LYS A 1051 1.62 -14.89 -48.61
CA LYS A 1051 0.33 -14.23 -48.36
C LYS A 1051 0.61 -12.81 -47.85
N LYS A 1052 -0.02 -11.81 -48.48
CA LYS A 1052 0.09 -10.42 -48.04
C LYS A 1052 -0.94 -10.15 -46.95
N HIS A 1053 -0.46 -9.83 -45.76
CA HIS A 1053 -1.32 -9.44 -44.63
C HIS A 1053 -1.47 -7.93 -44.57
N SER A 1054 -2.63 -7.45 -44.09
CA SER A 1054 -2.94 -6.00 -44.06
C SER A 1054 -2.23 -5.22 -42.94
N LYS A 1055 -1.69 -5.92 -41.93
CA LYS A 1055 -1.06 -5.32 -40.74
C LYS A 1055 0.46 -5.46 -40.75
N MET A 1056 0.99 -6.64 -41.07
CA MET A 1056 2.43 -6.94 -41.10
C MET A 1056 2.81 -7.47 -42.49
N CYS A 1057 3.61 -6.71 -43.24
CA CYS A 1057 3.98 -7.08 -44.61
C CYS A 1057 5.33 -7.80 -44.71
N HIS A 1058 6.21 -7.58 -43.74
CA HIS A 1058 7.59 -8.09 -43.76
C HIS A 1058 8.09 -8.36 -42.35
N ARG A 1059 9.20 -9.09 -42.26
CA ARG A 1059 9.97 -9.31 -41.03
C ARG A 1059 11.45 -9.08 -41.29
N VAL A 1060 12.17 -8.87 -40.20
CA VAL A 1060 13.62 -8.68 -40.24
C VAL A 1060 14.34 -9.60 -39.25
N LEU A 1061 15.60 -9.93 -39.51
CA LEU A 1061 16.52 -10.59 -38.59
C LEU A 1061 17.84 -9.81 -38.62
N ARG A 1062 18.43 -9.55 -37.44
CA ARG A 1062 19.63 -8.72 -37.27
C ARG A 1062 20.84 -9.59 -36.89
N HIS A 1063 22.01 -9.29 -37.43
CA HIS A 1063 23.28 -9.84 -36.99
C HIS A 1063 24.41 -8.81 -37.06
N THR A 1064 25.25 -8.78 -36.04
CA THR A 1064 26.47 -7.99 -35.99
C THR A 1064 27.65 -8.96 -35.95
N ALA A 1065 28.53 -8.86 -36.94
CA ALA A 1065 29.79 -9.59 -36.99
C ALA A 1065 30.96 -8.61 -36.80
N VAL A 1066 32.05 -9.09 -36.20
CA VAL A 1066 33.26 -8.30 -35.99
C VAL A 1066 34.42 -8.99 -36.68
N ILE A 1067 35.12 -8.26 -37.55
CA ILE A 1067 36.31 -8.73 -38.26
C ILE A 1067 37.48 -7.83 -37.89
N CYS A 1068 38.60 -8.42 -37.49
CA CYS A 1068 39.86 -7.72 -37.29
C CYS A 1068 40.73 -7.86 -38.53
N THR A 1069 41.16 -6.75 -39.12
CA THR A 1069 42.08 -6.77 -40.27
C THR A 1069 43.50 -6.40 -39.88
N SER A 1070 44.48 -7.16 -40.38
CA SER A 1070 45.91 -6.87 -40.24
C SER A 1070 46.53 -6.45 -41.58
N ARG A 1071 47.61 -5.67 -41.53
CA ARG A 1071 48.30 -5.16 -42.73
C ARG A 1071 48.74 -6.27 -43.68
N SER A 1072 48.64 -6.04 -44.99
CA SER A 1072 49.09 -6.97 -46.03
C SER A 1072 50.04 -6.28 -47.03
N LEU A 1073 49.56 -5.96 -48.22
CA LEU A 1073 50.24 -5.27 -49.29
C LEU A 1073 49.69 -3.86 -49.44
N HIS A 1074 50.58 -2.90 -49.67
CA HIS A 1074 50.23 -1.56 -50.11
C HIS A 1074 50.48 -1.43 -51.61
N ILE A 1075 49.47 -0.98 -52.35
CA ILE A 1075 49.56 -0.84 -53.81
C ILE A 1075 49.47 0.63 -54.18
N ARG A 1076 50.43 1.06 -54.98
CA ARG A 1076 50.46 2.38 -55.60
C ARG A 1076 50.51 2.21 -57.11
N ALA A 1077 49.57 2.79 -57.83
CA ALA A 1077 49.53 2.76 -59.28
C ALA A 1077 49.54 4.17 -59.88
N THR A 1078 50.28 4.36 -60.98
CA THR A 1078 50.35 5.61 -61.73
C THR A 1078 50.36 5.32 -63.21
N VAL A 1079 49.55 6.04 -63.99
CA VAL A 1079 49.45 5.87 -65.44
C VAL A 1079 49.99 7.09 -66.19
N CYS A 1080 50.83 6.85 -67.19
CA CYS A 1080 51.45 7.87 -68.02
C CYS A 1080 51.19 7.58 -69.50
N ARG A 1081 50.92 8.60 -70.32
CA ARG A 1081 50.91 8.41 -71.78
C ARG A 1081 52.32 8.14 -72.29
N SER A 1082 52.46 7.21 -73.23
CA SER A 1082 53.76 6.89 -73.81
C SER A 1082 53.66 6.63 -75.30
N ASN A 1083 54.49 7.34 -76.06
CA ASN A 1083 54.66 7.13 -77.50
C ASN A 1083 55.78 6.12 -77.81
N ALA A 1084 56.46 5.59 -76.78
CA ALA A 1084 57.67 4.75 -76.92
C ALA A 1084 57.37 3.30 -77.35
N LEU A 1085 56.10 2.88 -77.37
CA LEU A 1085 55.66 1.53 -77.72
C LEU A 1085 54.56 1.64 -78.78
N GLY A 1086 54.91 1.60 -80.07
CA GLY A 1086 53.93 1.57 -81.16
C GLY A 1086 53.12 0.27 -81.18
N ASP A 1087 51.88 0.33 -81.64
CA ASP A 1087 51.13 -0.85 -82.12
C ASP A 1087 51.50 -1.14 -83.59
N GLU A 1088 51.25 -2.36 -84.07
CA GLU A 1088 51.45 -2.79 -85.48
C GLU A 1088 50.72 -1.89 -86.52
N GLU A 1089 49.77 -1.03 -86.08
CA GLU A 1089 48.96 -0.13 -86.92
C GLU A 1089 49.23 1.38 -86.74
N GLY A 1090 50.24 1.80 -85.96
CA GLY A 1090 50.72 3.20 -85.97
C GLY A 1090 49.82 4.30 -85.36
N ARG A 1091 48.75 3.97 -84.62
CA ARG A 1091 48.00 4.97 -83.81
C ARG A 1091 48.58 5.08 -82.40
N GLY A 1092 49.08 6.26 -82.03
CA GLY A 1092 49.80 6.52 -80.77
C GLY A 1092 48.95 6.97 -79.58
N ASP A 1093 48.07 6.12 -79.06
CA ASP A 1093 47.31 6.39 -77.83
C ASP A 1093 47.51 5.26 -76.78
N ASN A 1094 48.78 4.91 -76.54
CA ASN A 1094 49.18 3.86 -75.60
C ASN A 1094 49.57 4.46 -74.24
N MET A 1095 49.25 3.75 -73.16
CA MET A 1095 49.61 4.16 -71.79
C MET A 1095 50.58 3.17 -71.17
N LEU A 1096 51.54 3.70 -70.40
CA LEU A 1096 52.37 2.94 -69.49
C LEU A 1096 51.78 3.05 -68.09
N LEU A 1097 51.49 1.90 -67.50
CA LEU A 1097 51.03 1.77 -66.13
C LEU A 1097 52.18 1.29 -65.26
N PHE A 1098 52.49 2.03 -64.20
CA PHE A 1098 53.40 1.63 -63.15
C PHE A 1098 52.59 1.19 -61.93
N VAL A 1099 52.83 -0.01 -61.42
CA VAL A 1099 52.21 -0.56 -60.21
C VAL A 1099 53.31 -0.96 -59.24
N ASP A 1100 53.44 -0.19 -58.17
CA ASP A 1100 54.32 -0.46 -57.04
C ASP A 1100 53.54 -1.25 -55.99
N VAL A 1101 54.02 -2.45 -55.64
CA VAL A 1101 53.44 -3.31 -54.60
C VAL A 1101 54.46 -3.45 -53.48
N GLU A 1102 54.11 -3.00 -52.27
CA GLU A 1102 54.97 -3.03 -51.09
C GLU A 1102 54.38 -3.96 -50.03
N ASN A 1103 55.20 -4.86 -49.48
CA ASN A 1103 54.81 -5.67 -48.35
C ASN A 1103 54.94 -4.87 -47.05
N ILE A 1104 53.80 -4.41 -46.52
CA ILE A 1104 53.71 -3.60 -45.30
C ILE A 1104 53.35 -4.44 -44.06
N ASN A 1105 53.27 -5.76 -44.20
CA ASN A 1105 53.01 -6.68 -43.11
C ASN A 1105 54.19 -6.71 -42.12
N THR A 1106 53.91 -6.53 -40.84
CA THR A 1106 54.86 -6.77 -39.75
C THR A 1106 54.86 -8.25 -39.41
N SER A 1107 56.01 -8.81 -39.02
CA SER A 1107 56.22 -10.24 -38.73
C SER A 1107 55.33 -10.83 -37.62
N GLU A 1108 54.42 -10.04 -37.04
CA GLU A 1108 53.49 -10.38 -35.96
C GLU A 1108 52.34 -11.30 -36.43
N THR A 1109 52.06 -11.37 -37.73
CA THR A 1109 50.91 -12.13 -38.29
C THR A 1109 51.26 -13.53 -38.81
N GLY A 1110 52.48 -14.01 -38.58
CA GLY A 1110 52.93 -15.35 -39.06
C GLY A 1110 53.10 -15.47 -40.57
N VAL A 1111 52.90 -14.39 -41.34
CA VAL A 1111 53.09 -14.35 -42.79
C VAL A 1111 54.59 -14.34 -43.11
N LYS A 1112 55.03 -15.30 -43.93
CA LYS A 1112 56.43 -15.43 -44.36
C LYS A 1112 56.73 -14.60 -45.61
N GLU A 1113 55.89 -14.71 -46.63
CA GLU A 1113 56.06 -14.06 -47.93
C GLU A 1113 54.72 -13.93 -48.66
N PHE A 1114 54.63 -12.92 -49.55
CA PHE A 1114 53.52 -12.76 -50.50
C PHE A 1114 53.99 -13.06 -51.92
N HIS A 1115 53.14 -13.68 -52.72
CA HIS A 1115 53.37 -13.93 -54.15
C HIS A 1115 52.30 -13.19 -54.95
N ILE A 1116 52.71 -12.37 -55.91
CA ILE A 1116 51.78 -11.72 -56.85
C ILE A 1116 51.43 -12.73 -57.93
N VAL A 1117 50.18 -13.22 -57.91
CA VAL A 1117 49.72 -14.28 -58.83
C VAL A 1117 49.33 -13.68 -60.18
N GLN A 1118 48.55 -12.60 -60.13
CA GLN A 1118 47.93 -12.01 -61.31
C GLN A 1118 47.67 -10.51 -61.09
N VAL A 1119 47.83 -9.72 -62.14
CA VAL A 1119 47.32 -8.33 -62.19
C VAL A 1119 46.29 -8.25 -63.29
N SER A 1120 45.08 -7.86 -62.92
CA SER A 1120 43.93 -7.73 -63.81
C SER A 1120 43.57 -6.27 -64.00
N SER A 1121 43.07 -5.91 -65.18
CA SER A 1121 42.47 -4.59 -65.40
C SER A 1121 41.01 -4.67 -65.80
N ASN A 1122 40.20 -3.74 -65.29
CA ASN A 1122 38.76 -3.69 -65.46
C ASN A 1122 38.37 -2.30 -65.96
N SER A 1123 37.85 -2.21 -67.19
CA SER A 1123 37.42 -0.94 -67.78
C SER A 1123 36.55 -1.15 -69.02
N LYS A 1124 35.69 -0.16 -69.33
CA LYS A 1124 34.94 -0.11 -70.59
C LYS A 1124 35.81 0.38 -71.77
N HIS A 1125 36.90 1.09 -71.48
CA HIS A 1125 37.62 1.87 -72.48
C HIS A 1125 39.09 1.44 -72.67
N TRP A 1126 39.72 0.90 -71.63
CA TRP A 1126 41.14 0.56 -71.60
C TRP A 1126 41.35 -0.89 -71.17
N LYS A 1127 42.42 -1.52 -71.67
CA LYS A 1127 42.81 -2.87 -71.25
C LYS A 1127 44.32 -3.01 -71.19
N LEU A 1128 44.81 -3.81 -70.25
CA LEU A 1128 46.21 -4.25 -70.28
C LEU A 1128 46.45 -5.15 -71.49
N GLN A 1129 47.64 -5.04 -72.09
CA GLN A 1129 48.05 -5.84 -73.24
C GLN A 1129 49.21 -6.78 -72.88
N LYS A 1130 50.28 -6.24 -72.27
CA LYS A 1130 51.49 -7.00 -71.88
C LYS A 1130 52.27 -6.29 -70.78
N SER A 1131 53.10 -7.03 -70.04
CA SER A 1131 54.10 -6.43 -69.12
C SER A 1131 55.36 -5.97 -69.88
N VAL A 1132 55.99 -4.89 -69.40
CA VAL A 1132 57.10 -4.17 -70.07
C VAL A 1132 58.46 -4.39 -69.38
N ASN A 1133 58.50 -4.59 -68.05
CA ASN A 1133 59.74 -4.79 -67.31
C ASN A 1133 60.06 -6.28 -67.04
N ILE A 1134 61.35 -6.63 -67.21
CA ILE A 1134 61.95 -7.96 -67.11
C ILE A 1134 62.83 -8.02 -65.86
N CYS A 1135 62.52 -8.89 -64.90
CA CYS A 1135 63.48 -9.45 -63.94
C CYS A 1135 63.20 -10.96 -63.80
N GLY A 1136 64.26 -11.77 -63.73
CA GLY A 1136 64.24 -13.22 -63.99
C GLY A 1136 63.62 -14.13 -62.93
N ASP A 1137 62.83 -13.60 -62.00
CA ASP A 1137 62.18 -14.42 -60.98
C ASP A 1137 60.79 -14.88 -61.45
N LYS A 1138 60.54 -16.20 -61.45
CA LYS A 1138 59.33 -16.80 -62.02
C LYS A 1138 58.09 -16.61 -61.15
N ASP A 1139 58.25 -16.14 -59.91
CA ASP A 1139 57.20 -16.25 -58.88
C ASP A 1139 56.79 -14.91 -58.23
N ALA A 1140 57.32 -13.77 -58.67
CA ALA A 1140 56.97 -12.42 -58.15
C ALA A 1140 56.80 -12.36 -56.62
N LYS A 1141 57.79 -12.89 -55.89
CA LYS A 1141 57.78 -13.01 -54.42
C LYS A 1141 58.16 -11.70 -53.74
N LEU A 1142 57.54 -11.45 -52.59
CA LEU A 1142 57.76 -10.29 -51.73
C LEU A 1142 57.92 -10.74 -50.27
N ALA A 1143 59.15 -10.70 -49.76
CA ALA A 1143 59.43 -10.86 -48.34
C ALA A 1143 59.04 -9.60 -47.55
N SER A 1144 59.12 -9.65 -46.23
CA SER A 1144 58.75 -8.52 -45.37
C SER A 1144 59.55 -7.25 -45.71
N ARG A 1145 58.86 -6.11 -45.87
CA ARG A 1145 59.42 -4.79 -46.26
C ARG A 1145 60.00 -4.71 -47.67
N GLU A 1146 59.84 -5.75 -48.49
CA GLU A 1146 60.22 -5.67 -49.90
C GLU A 1146 59.15 -4.96 -50.74
N ARG A 1147 59.57 -4.41 -51.88
CA ARG A 1147 58.69 -3.77 -52.86
C ARG A 1147 59.00 -4.23 -54.28
N ALA A 1148 57.96 -4.50 -55.05
CA ALA A 1148 58.03 -4.83 -56.47
C ALA A 1148 57.49 -3.67 -57.30
N LYS A 1149 58.16 -3.36 -58.41
CA LYS A 1149 57.70 -2.35 -59.38
C LYS A 1149 57.33 -3.03 -60.69
N LEU A 1150 56.04 -3.12 -60.98
CA LEU A 1150 55.51 -3.72 -62.19
C LEU A 1150 55.19 -2.62 -63.20
N CYS A 1151 55.50 -2.86 -64.48
CA CYS A 1151 55.21 -1.92 -65.56
C CYS A 1151 54.43 -2.63 -66.66
N PHE A 1152 53.31 -2.06 -67.09
CA PHE A 1152 52.41 -2.66 -68.08
C PHE A 1152 52.08 -1.67 -69.21
N LYS A 1153 51.83 -2.22 -70.40
CA LYS A 1153 51.27 -1.47 -71.53
C LYS A 1153 49.75 -1.62 -71.51
N ALA A 1154 49.04 -0.50 -71.46
CA ALA A 1154 47.59 -0.41 -71.62
C ALA A 1154 47.23 0.17 -72.99
N VAL A 1155 46.21 -0.40 -73.63
CA VAL A 1155 45.72 -0.03 -74.96
C VAL A 1155 44.19 0.15 -74.92
N ARG A 1156 43.65 0.86 -75.92
CA ARG A 1156 42.21 1.13 -75.99
C ARG A 1156 41.41 -0.10 -76.45
N CYS A 1157 40.22 -0.31 -75.89
CA CYS A 1157 39.30 -1.38 -76.30
C CYS A 1157 38.71 -1.10 -77.69
N LYS A 1158 38.61 -2.13 -78.56
CA LYS A 1158 38.21 -1.99 -79.97
C LYS A 1158 36.69 -2.08 -80.24
N ASN A 1159 35.79 -2.34 -79.26
CA ASN A 1159 34.32 -2.14 -79.40
C ASN A 1159 33.50 -2.44 -78.11
N SER A 1160 32.29 -1.82 -78.06
CA SER A 1160 31.13 -1.90 -77.13
C SER A 1160 31.15 -1.02 -75.87
N GLU A 1161 30.21 -0.06 -75.80
CA GLU A 1161 30.05 0.91 -74.68
C GLU A 1161 29.36 0.32 -73.43
N GLU A 1162 28.82 -0.91 -73.51
CA GLU A 1162 27.97 -1.48 -72.45
C GLU A 1162 28.67 -2.47 -71.51
N ASN A 1163 29.72 -3.19 -71.93
CA ASN A 1163 30.37 -4.24 -71.13
C ASN A 1163 31.76 -3.85 -70.61
N TYR A 1164 32.12 -4.32 -69.41
CA TYR A 1164 33.47 -4.16 -68.86
C TYR A 1164 34.40 -5.24 -69.44
N THR A 1165 35.56 -4.80 -69.94
CA THR A 1165 36.63 -5.70 -70.39
C THR A 1165 37.56 -5.98 -69.21
N PHE A 1166 37.77 -7.27 -68.94
CA PHE A 1166 38.71 -7.79 -67.95
C PHE A 1166 39.94 -8.30 -68.71
N ALA A 1167 41.12 -7.79 -68.37
CA ALA A 1167 42.38 -8.19 -69.00
C ALA A 1167 43.35 -8.72 -67.93
N ASP A 1168 43.57 -10.03 -67.93
CA ASP A 1168 44.29 -10.75 -66.88
C ASP A 1168 45.75 -11.02 -67.31
N ILE A 1169 46.71 -10.48 -66.58
CA ILE A 1169 48.15 -10.76 -66.76
C ILE A 1169 48.64 -11.65 -65.63
N VAL A 1170 48.98 -12.90 -65.95
CA VAL A 1170 49.41 -13.93 -65.00
C VAL A 1170 50.94 -13.99 -64.89
N PHE A 1171 51.45 -14.14 -63.66
CA PHE A 1171 52.89 -14.25 -63.39
C PHE A 1171 53.37 -15.69 -63.16
N GLY A 1172 52.48 -16.62 -62.78
CA GLY A 1172 52.75 -18.05 -62.56
C GLY A 1172 51.99 -19.02 -63.48
N ASN A 1173 51.80 -20.26 -63.03
CA ASN A 1173 51.13 -21.35 -63.79
C ASN A 1173 49.61 -21.47 -63.53
N GLU A 1174 49.08 -20.62 -62.65
CA GLU A 1174 47.68 -20.63 -62.24
C GLU A 1174 47.01 -19.32 -62.67
N GLN A 1175 45.93 -19.43 -63.43
CA GLN A 1175 45.11 -18.30 -63.85
C GLN A 1175 43.81 -18.23 -63.05
N ILE A 1176 43.46 -17.03 -62.61
CA ILE A 1176 42.16 -16.72 -62.01
C ILE A 1176 41.34 -15.99 -63.07
N ILE A 1177 40.16 -16.52 -63.41
CA ILE A 1177 39.24 -15.84 -64.33
C ILE A 1177 38.55 -14.72 -63.56
N SER A 1178 39.10 -13.49 -63.66
CA SER A 1178 38.64 -12.35 -62.85
C SER A 1178 37.18 -12.01 -63.10
N SER A 1179 36.68 -12.21 -64.33
CA SER A 1179 35.29 -11.93 -64.74
C SER A 1179 34.25 -12.95 -64.26
N ALA A 1180 34.66 -14.10 -63.72
CA ALA A 1180 33.77 -15.17 -63.26
C ALA A 1180 34.16 -15.69 -61.85
N SER A 1181 34.80 -14.83 -61.07
CA SER A 1181 35.23 -15.10 -59.69
C SER A 1181 34.76 -13.97 -58.76
N PRO A 1182 34.90 -14.11 -57.43
CA PRO A 1182 34.57 -13.03 -56.49
C PRO A 1182 35.28 -11.70 -56.81
N CYS A 1183 36.35 -11.72 -57.62
CA CYS A 1183 37.00 -10.51 -58.12
C CYS A 1183 36.04 -9.56 -58.86
N ALA A 1184 35.19 -10.08 -59.75
CA ALA A 1184 34.20 -9.27 -60.47
C ALA A 1184 33.10 -8.76 -59.54
N ASP A 1185 32.61 -9.61 -58.63
CA ASP A 1185 31.60 -9.24 -57.63
C ASP A 1185 32.05 -8.03 -56.80
N PHE A 1186 33.23 -8.12 -56.17
CA PHE A 1186 33.78 -7.04 -55.34
C PHE A 1186 34.12 -5.78 -56.16
N PHE A 1187 34.49 -5.92 -57.44
CA PHE A 1187 34.70 -4.79 -58.34
C PHE A 1187 33.38 -4.04 -58.62
N PHE A 1188 32.32 -4.75 -59.00
CA PHE A 1188 31.03 -4.12 -59.28
C PHE A 1188 30.39 -3.51 -58.02
N GLN A 1189 30.66 -4.09 -56.84
CA GLN A 1189 30.31 -3.48 -55.57
C GLN A 1189 31.13 -2.21 -55.27
N SER A 1190 32.43 -2.19 -55.53
CA SER A 1190 33.29 -1.05 -55.22
C SER A 1190 32.99 0.20 -56.06
N LEU A 1191 32.58 0.02 -57.33
CA LEU A 1191 32.11 1.12 -58.19
C LEU A 1191 30.98 1.92 -57.53
N SER A 1192 30.09 1.26 -56.77
CA SER A 1192 28.95 1.91 -56.11
C SER A 1192 29.34 2.84 -54.96
N SER A 1193 30.40 2.49 -54.22
CA SER A 1193 30.93 3.29 -53.11
C SER A 1193 31.59 4.59 -53.58
N GLU A 1194 32.18 4.60 -54.78
CA GLU A 1194 32.78 5.79 -55.38
C GLU A 1194 31.72 6.82 -55.86
N PHE A 1195 30.56 6.36 -56.35
CA PHE A 1195 29.43 7.23 -56.71
C PHE A 1195 28.83 7.98 -55.50
N LYS A 1196 28.87 7.40 -54.29
CA LYS A 1196 28.44 8.09 -53.05
C LYS A 1196 29.41 9.20 -52.63
N ARG A 1197 30.73 8.96 -52.72
CA ARG A 1197 31.76 9.97 -52.36
C ARG A 1197 31.68 11.23 -53.24
N THR A 1198 31.30 11.07 -54.51
CA THR A 1198 31.08 12.19 -55.44
C THR A 1198 29.76 12.93 -55.20
N HIS A 1199 28.70 12.25 -54.76
CA HIS A 1199 27.40 12.88 -54.48
C HIS A 1199 27.34 13.65 -53.13
N VAL A 1200 28.13 13.24 -52.13
CA VAL A 1200 28.25 13.98 -50.85
C VAL A 1200 29.04 15.28 -51.01
N GLN A 1201 30.03 15.32 -51.92
CA GLN A 1201 30.77 16.54 -52.23
C GLN A 1201 29.99 17.54 -53.10
N SER A 1202 28.97 17.10 -53.84
CA SER A 1202 28.14 18.00 -54.67
C SER A 1202 27.07 18.77 -53.90
N HIS A 1203 26.74 18.39 -52.66
CA HIS A 1203 25.73 19.09 -51.84
C HIS A 1203 26.28 20.27 -51.02
N THR A 1204 27.60 20.46 -50.93
CA THR A 1204 28.21 21.59 -50.21
C THR A 1204 28.58 22.79 -51.11
N HIS A 1205 28.32 22.72 -52.43
CA HIS A 1205 28.59 23.84 -53.35
C HIS A 1205 27.45 24.09 -54.36
N ALA A 1206 26.19 23.92 -53.96
CA ALA A 1206 25.02 24.35 -54.72
C ALA A 1206 24.64 25.82 -54.41
N SER A 1207 25.60 26.74 -54.44
CA SER A 1207 25.31 28.19 -54.41
C SER A 1207 26.46 29.01 -55.01
N GLN A 1208 26.84 28.74 -56.27
CA GLN A 1208 27.58 29.67 -57.15
C GLN A 1208 27.95 28.94 -58.43
N ARG A 1209 27.05 28.87 -59.42
CA ARG A 1209 27.42 28.55 -60.81
C ARG A 1209 26.33 28.99 -61.78
N ALA A 1210 26.24 30.30 -61.94
CA ALA A 1210 25.49 30.93 -63.03
C ALA A 1210 26.30 32.08 -63.66
N VAL A 1211 27.63 31.96 -63.76
CA VAL A 1211 28.48 32.79 -64.65
C VAL A 1211 29.76 32.01 -64.97
N LYS A 1212 29.79 31.26 -66.07
CA LYS A 1212 30.97 30.84 -66.88
C LYS A 1212 30.55 29.68 -67.79
N GLN A 1213 29.86 29.98 -68.88
CA GLN A 1213 29.41 28.98 -69.85
C GLN A 1213 30.11 29.08 -71.22
N LEU A 1214 31.23 29.81 -71.33
CA LEU A 1214 32.05 29.83 -72.56
C LEU A 1214 33.53 29.47 -72.37
N PHE A 1215 34.02 29.31 -71.13
CA PHE A 1215 35.38 28.84 -70.83
C PHE A 1215 35.46 27.32 -70.54
N ASP A 1216 34.32 26.62 -70.56
CA ASP A 1216 34.15 25.27 -70.01
C ASP A 1216 34.29 24.16 -71.05
N GLU A 1217 34.20 24.44 -72.36
CA GLU A 1217 34.37 23.40 -73.39
C GLU A 1217 35.83 22.99 -73.54
N THR A 1218 36.77 23.94 -73.58
CA THR A 1218 38.21 23.65 -73.67
C THR A 1218 38.75 23.04 -72.38
N VAL A 1219 38.26 23.49 -71.21
CA VAL A 1219 38.64 22.91 -69.91
C VAL A 1219 38.07 21.50 -69.77
N ARG A 1220 36.82 21.24 -70.16
CA ARG A 1220 36.27 19.87 -70.23
C ARG A 1220 36.95 19.01 -71.29
N LEU A 1221 37.41 19.58 -72.42
CA LEU A 1221 38.20 18.85 -73.41
C LEU A 1221 39.57 18.45 -72.85
N ILE A 1222 40.27 19.37 -72.15
CA ILE A 1222 41.55 19.11 -71.48
C ILE A 1222 41.36 18.09 -70.34
N GLN A 1223 40.25 18.19 -69.60
CA GLN A 1223 39.91 17.28 -68.51
C GLN A 1223 39.61 15.87 -69.04
N ARG A 1224 38.81 15.72 -70.12
CA ARG A 1224 38.62 14.46 -70.86
C ARG A 1224 39.92 13.90 -71.44
N CYS A 1225 40.84 14.76 -71.85
CA CYS A 1225 42.17 14.34 -72.30
C CYS A 1225 43.06 13.84 -71.14
N SER A 1226 42.73 14.11 -69.88
CA SER A 1226 43.47 13.61 -68.71
C SER A 1226 42.75 12.48 -67.97
N GLU A 1227 41.46 12.28 -68.23
CA GLU A 1227 40.66 11.21 -67.64
C GLU A 1227 41.11 9.83 -68.11
N VAL A 1228 41.31 8.95 -67.15
CA VAL A 1228 41.52 7.52 -67.36
C VAL A 1228 40.38 6.85 -66.58
N ASP A 1229 39.73 5.87 -67.18
CA ASP A 1229 38.78 5.01 -66.46
C ASP A 1229 39.37 3.61 -66.52
N LEU A 1230 40.28 3.31 -65.59
CA LEU A 1230 41.01 2.04 -65.56
C LEU A 1230 41.17 1.58 -64.11
N ASN A 1231 40.53 0.46 -63.78
CA ASN A 1231 40.69 -0.18 -62.48
C ASN A 1231 41.72 -1.29 -62.59
N ILE A 1232 42.57 -1.41 -61.58
CA ILE A 1232 43.60 -2.43 -61.48
C ILE A 1232 43.34 -3.27 -60.24
N VAL A 1233 43.31 -4.58 -60.42
CA VAL A 1233 43.17 -5.54 -59.34
C VAL A 1233 44.45 -6.38 -59.27
N VAL A 1234 45.11 -6.36 -58.12
CA VAL A 1234 46.29 -7.19 -57.86
C VAL A 1234 45.88 -8.35 -56.98
N LEU A 1235 45.97 -9.57 -57.52
CA LEU A 1235 45.67 -10.82 -56.84
C LEU A 1235 46.96 -11.43 -56.29
N TRP A 1236 46.92 -11.83 -55.02
CA TRP A 1236 48.10 -12.29 -54.29
C TRP A 1236 47.79 -13.53 -53.45
N LYS A 1237 48.85 -14.30 -53.16
CA LYS A 1237 48.88 -15.41 -52.21
C LYS A 1237 49.84 -15.11 -51.08
N ALA A 1238 49.43 -15.29 -49.83
CA ALA A 1238 50.27 -15.16 -48.65
C ALA A 1238 50.56 -16.54 -48.05
N TYR A 1239 51.83 -16.83 -47.78
CA TYR A 1239 52.25 -18.08 -47.14
C TYR A 1239 52.43 -17.84 -45.66
N VAL A 1240 51.53 -18.42 -44.85
CA VAL A 1240 51.45 -18.23 -43.40
C VAL A 1240 51.88 -19.51 -42.70
N VAL A 1241 52.67 -19.38 -41.64
CA VAL A 1241 53.06 -20.50 -40.78
C VAL A 1241 52.39 -20.32 -39.43
N GLU A 1242 51.39 -21.16 -39.16
CA GLU A 1242 50.61 -21.14 -37.91
C GLU A 1242 50.61 -22.57 -37.34
N ASP A 1243 51.00 -22.73 -36.07
CA ASP A 1243 51.06 -24.02 -35.36
C ASP A 1243 51.74 -25.17 -36.13
N SER A 1244 52.87 -24.87 -36.79
CA SER A 1244 53.65 -25.82 -37.61
C SER A 1244 52.94 -26.33 -38.89
N LYS A 1245 51.80 -25.74 -39.27
CA LYS A 1245 51.11 -25.97 -40.54
C LYS A 1245 51.35 -24.78 -41.48
N GLN A 1246 51.54 -25.06 -42.76
CA GLN A 1246 51.60 -24.03 -43.80
C GLN A 1246 50.19 -23.79 -44.35
N LEU A 1247 49.71 -22.56 -44.19
CA LEU A 1247 48.44 -22.09 -44.73
C LEU A 1247 48.72 -21.13 -45.89
N ILE A 1248 47.93 -21.25 -46.97
CA ILE A 1248 47.98 -20.32 -48.10
C ILE A 1248 46.72 -19.48 -48.06
N LEU A 1249 46.88 -18.18 -47.85
CA LEU A 1249 45.79 -17.20 -47.91
C LEU A 1249 45.78 -16.52 -49.27
N GLU A 1250 44.60 -16.14 -49.76
CA GLU A 1250 44.42 -15.49 -51.05
C GLU A 1250 43.75 -14.13 -50.85
N GLY A 1251 44.13 -13.13 -51.64
CA GLY A 1251 43.53 -11.81 -51.54
C GLY A 1251 43.64 -10.97 -52.81
N GLN A 1252 42.96 -9.83 -52.78
CA GLN A 1252 42.88 -8.87 -53.88
C GLN A 1252 42.84 -7.43 -53.38
N HIS A 1253 43.56 -6.56 -54.09
CA HIS A 1253 43.59 -5.12 -53.86
C HIS A 1253 43.16 -4.38 -55.12
N HIS A 1254 42.21 -3.45 -54.97
CA HIS A 1254 41.61 -2.70 -56.07
C HIS A 1254 42.17 -1.27 -56.08
N VAL A 1255 42.55 -0.76 -57.25
CA VAL A 1255 43.07 0.60 -57.42
C VAL A 1255 42.42 1.25 -58.64
N ALA A 1256 41.66 2.32 -58.42
CA ALA A 1256 40.99 3.08 -59.47
C ALA A 1256 41.90 4.21 -59.99
N LEU A 1257 42.25 4.17 -61.28
CA LEU A 1257 43.05 5.20 -61.94
C LEU A 1257 42.13 6.12 -62.74
N ASN A 1258 41.85 7.29 -62.16
CA ASN A 1258 40.92 8.27 -62.71
C ASN A 1258 41.60 9.35 -63.58
N THR A 1259 42.93 9.55 -63.44
CA THR A 1259 43.63 10.65 -64.11
C THR A 1259 45.08 10.30 -64.43
N VAL A 1260 45.54 10.67 -65.63
CA VAL A 1260 46.95 10.52 -66.05
C VAL A 1260 47.88 11.31 -65.11
N GLY A 1261 48.96 10.67 -64.66
CA GLY A 1261 50.02 11.28 -63.85
C GLY A 1261 49.70 11.43 -62.36
N LYS A 1262 48.49 11.09 -61.91
CA LYS A 1262 48.12 11.08 -60.49
C LYS A 1262 48.35 9.69 -59.90
N GLU A 1263 48.96 9.63 -58.72
CA GLU A 1263 49.11 8.37 -57.98
C GLU A 1263 47.75 7.94 -57.40
N ALA A 1264 47.42 6.67 -57.55
CA ALA A 1264 46.28 6.01 -56.93
C ALA A 1264 46.78 4.92 -55.96
N PHE A 1265 46.06 4.71 -54.87
CA PHE A 1265 46.48 3.82 -53.78
C PHE A 1265 45.38 2.80 -53.45
N SER A 1266 45.76 1.61 -52.97
CA SER A 1266 44.80 0.59 -52.49
C SER A 1266 44.06 0.99 -51.21
N PHE A 1267 44.63 1.90 -50.41
CA PHE A 1267 43.94 2.54 -49.30
C PHE A 1267 44.14 4.07 -49.34
N PRO A 1268 43.14 4.88 -48.95
CA PRO A 1268 43.26 6.34 -48.93
C PRO A 1268 44.25 6.80 -47.84
N GLN A 1269 45.25 7.61 -48.18
CA GLN A 1269 46.12 8.24 -47.18
C GLN A 1269 45.30 9.28 -46.39
N LYS A 1270 45.37 9.21 -45.05
CA LYS A 1270 44.92 10.32 -44.19
C LYS A 1270 45.76 11.55 -44.56
N GLN A 1271 45.11 12.60 -45.07
CA GLN A 1271 45.74 13.91 -45.28
C GLN A 1271 46.11 14.56 -43.95
#